data_AF-A0A8G1EG98-F1
#
_entry.id   AF-A0A8G1EG98-F1
#
_cell.length_a   1.000
_cell.length_b   1.000
_cell.length_c   1.000
_cell.angle_alpha   90.00
_cell.angle_beta   90.00
_cell.angle_gamma   90.00
#
_symmetry.space_group_name_H-M   'P 1'
#
loop_
_entity.id
_entity.type
_entity.pdbx_description
1 polymer ?
#
loop_
_entity_poly.entity_id
_entity_poly.type
_entity_poly.pdbx_seq_one_letter_code
_entity_poly.pdbx_strand_id
1 'polypeptide(L)'
;MQMNVKNLLVVGLILTALLVSAASAADLVVMPQSSTSAIGEVTDVTLRVENVNHLGGFDIDLCWDPSVVVLDPEPGSVTIGPLFSGDVNDTAYASQNGRVRVAAVNASLEGVSGTADLFTVRLKTVDDTGKSTPVAAVVNNYGFLNSTSGDDIPVNPVTNATITSQRVNRIVSEVGVASSSVSVNSSTYGVFTVANQRGVPTSELTINTTIYAPDGSVFNTAERKGIILKAYEQNVQRTEWTPTQTGTYVLNVTVTSDTDLPVVGTTTAERSVTVREFSLEFHPHVYGYSRPQVDTWFWMVWYVKPSESGKVHLNLSVPESIEVMGGTECDPWMNGGALNYVSFRMRATEIGTFTRDRFNLTASAHGKTASKASTHDIYVWVPSLEVSSVDSVNVDAVGDFEMSYNTLHTNSTYDNQTVITVQSGARGRTLAGLGYLVGYPYGCVEQTTSRMLASLNVKNYYLERPDRPADFQIIRNDANTSVSNGVVKLVRGGQVGQHEDGGWSLWGCGESESSSSSYAAYTLARVNESGEDLNRLLDGNVSTGPTVGDDTVNFEKAVEWFHGYPDDPSSNTWTWSAGVCHAWTPTSNTGFVMLIHDMIRDQGTVAEPYATYMTENMQNATRYFVETQAGDGSWGGNHDTAMATALGLWGLEAYGTPSADVTQSQIDDAKANAVAWLLENQDVDGHWKVGRFYGYSSSGRNSESTAYAVLALNATGIPAENKTIQNGVNWLVEQYESGGKWGYTWATQAAIDALIHCQPIEISTGELSISIDGNDICTLTVDDANPKVEYILTADQMATVMADGDLKREISDYSKVMQHAVTVTRNNGDGMILVSIENTQRAPVNEIDDPIEDTGTILSTGGIIPDTGSPDVVRFSENMDILGDAAPGDLFDTVTLASDPSPLVANESGKVTIQVVSGVQDVFSPMIEVPIEGFTFANGTIEENGIGVSYEVLNGSVNTDSTSIFIEPTKWLKDTTYTYVFDAKPTHVGALNFNLRFKALNDESNVTLVEKDLAVTGRGDVAVKVTDENDSPVEATIVLDGLSQTATSHTFEGLLAGTYPLSVSKVGYTTVNTTVGVQANGETNVTVMMPTDLSTPRLILSHGSGMLAGVSEVPGRLSAGFAENATYNATVVGNGGEIGLALEFPQRFMLNDPVVRLNGGGVLDPSEYEIREGTFEYDDYNDKYSSSNATIIIYSAPIGLNTIEIGLTGTRLGDANGDGKLTLYDPIRILACYNQDEGGYAEWISAYDYMDTFEREKHKITLFDAITALSDYNEQG
;
A
#
# COMPACT_ATOMS: atom_id res chain seq x y z
N MET A 1 87.87 95.37 22.35
CA MET A 1 88.42 96.70 21.96
C MET A 1 87.22 97.57 21.62
N GLN A 2 87.19 98.79 22.16
CA GLN A 2 86.20 99.90 22.07
C GLN A 2 85.50 100.05 20.70
N MET A 3 84.35 100.70 20.47
CA MET A 3 83.37 101.54 21.19
C MET A 3 82.20 101.72 20.18
N ASN A 4 80.93 101.60 20.57
CA ASN A 4 79.98 102.69 20.79
C ASN A 4 79.70 103.70 19.63
N VAL A 5 78.43 103.70 19.22
CA VAL A 5 77.50 104.87 19.15
C VAL A 5 77.38 105.67 17.84
N LYS A 6 76.27 105.36 17.16
CA LYS A 6 75.12 106.22 16.74
C LYS A 6 75.34 107.53 15.96
N ASN A 7 74.67 107.53 14.81
CA ASN A 7 73.64 108.47 14.32
C ASN A 7 73.95 109.98 14.27
N LEU A 8 73.73 110.60 13.10
CA LEU A 8 72.50 111.38 12.85
C LEU A 8 72.44 111.97 11.41
N LEU A 9 71.34 111.63 10.72
CA LEU A 9 70.46 112.45 9.87
C LEU A 9 70.93 113.18 8.57
N VAL A 10 70.25 112.77 7.49
CA VAL A 10 69.51 113.57 6.47
C VAL A 10 70.25 114.10 5.26
N VAL A 11 70.05 113.39 4.13
CA VAL A 11 69.44 113.86 2.87
C VAL A 11 68.75 112.61 2.26
N GLY A 12 67.45 112.51 1.97
CA GLY A 12 66.42 113.52 1.77
C GLY A 12 66.00 113.59 0.30
N LEU A 13 65.29 112.55 -0.18
CA LEU A 13 64.47 112.50 -1.41
C LEU A 13 65.18 112.42 -2.79
N ILE A 14 64.80 111.36 -3.51
CA ILE A 14 64.95 111.07 -4.96
C ILE A 14 66.28 110.37 -5.37
N LEU A 15 66.42 109.10 -4.99
CA LEU A 15 66.86 107.97 -5.85
C LEU A 15 66.76 106.64 -5.07
N THR A 16 65.54 106.12 -4.89
CA THR A 16 65.28 104.74 -4.44
C THR A 16 64.01 104.23 -5.12
N ALA A 17 64.15 103.97 -6.41
CA ALA A 17 63.29 103.04 -7.13
C ALA A 17 64.24 102.03 -7.79
N LEU A 18 63.93 100.74 -7.61
CA LEU A 18 64.74 99.55 -7.92
C LEU A 18 65.90 99.25 -6.95
N LEU A 19 65.59 98.52 -5.87
CA LEU A 19 66.22 97.23 -5.53
C LEU A 19 65.73 96.73 -4.15
N VAL A 20 65.36 95.44 -4.12
CA VAL A 20 65.12 94.54 -2.97
C VAL A 20 63.73 94.53 -2.32
N SER A 21 62.86 93.66 -2.84
CA SER A 21 62.06 92.76 -2.01
C SER A 21 62.36 91.33 -2.49
N ALA A 22 63.26 90.63 -1.80
CA ALA A 22 63.29 89.18 -1.93
C ALA A 22 62.00 88.68 -1.26
N ALA A 23 61.06 88.14 -2.05
CA ALA A 23 59.88 87.48 -1.51
C ALA A 23 60.33 86.33 -0.60
N SER A 24 59.87 86.30 0.65
CA SER A 24 60.02 85.11 1.50
C SER A 24 59.14 84.00 0.93
N ALA A 25 59.65 82.78 0.88
CA ALA A 25 58.85 81.63 0.47
C ALA A 25 57.74 81.35 1.50
N ALA A 26 56.55 80.98 1.03
CA ALA A 26 55.42 80.59 1.86
C ALA A 26 55.58 79.15 2.35
N ASP A 27 55.08 78.85 3.55
CA ASP A 27 55.04 77.50 4.11
C ASP A 27 53.63 76.92 3.95
N LEU A 28 53.50 75.69 3.45
CA LEU A 28 52.23 74.97 3.37
C LEU A 28 52.20 73.86 4.41
N VAL A 29 51.15 73.83 5.23
CA VAL A 29 50.99 72.88 6.33
C VAL A 29 49.60 72.26 6.30
N VAL A 30 49.55 70.92 6.27
CA VAL A 30 48.32 70.13 6.35
C VAL A 30 48.04 69.79 7.82
N MET A 31 46.86 70.11 8.33
CA MET A 31 46.49 69.91 9.75
C MET A 31 45.22 69.05 9.86
N PRO A 32 45.08 68.21 10.91
CA PRO A 32 46.08 67.89 11.93
C PRO A 32 47.22 67.04 11.35
N GLN A 33 48.43 67.16 11.91
CA GLN A 33 49.63 66.45 11.42
C GLN A 33 49.53 64.93 11.54
N SER A 34 48.77 64.43 12.52
CA SER A 34 48.49 63.00 12.69
C SER A 34 47.09 62.80 13.27
N SER A 35 46.35 61.82 12.74
CA SER A 35 45.06 61.37 13.28
C SER A 35 44.97 59.85 13.30
N THR A 36 44.28 59.28 14.29
CA THR A 36 43.85 57.87 14.30
C THR A 36 42.34 57.85 14.31
N SER A 37 41.73 57.10 13.38
CA SER A 37 40.29 57.17 13.15
C SER A 37 39.68 55.79 12.91
N ALA A 38 38.49 55.55 13.46
CA ALA A 38 37.76 54.28 13.30
C ALA A 38 37.05 54.20 11.94
N ILE A 39 36.77 52.98 11.47
CA ILE A 39 36.02 52.81 10.21
C ILE A 39 34.67 53.53 10.28
N GLY A 40 34.40 54.35 9.27
CA GLY A 40 33.21 55.20 9.19
C GLY A 40 33.34 56.58 9.84
N GLU A 41 34.37 56.84 10.64
CA GLU A 41 34.62 58.17 11.24
C GLU A 41 35.26 59.12 10.21
N VAL A 42 34.94 60.42 10.33
CA VAL A 42 35.40 61.48 9.43
C VAL A 42 36.46 62.33 10.13
N THR A 43 37.59 62.54 9.45
CA THR A 43 38.67 63.43 9.88
C THR A 43 38.70 64.66 8.97
N ASP A 44 38.56 65.84 9.55
CA ASP A 44 38.72 67.12 8.84
C ASP A 44 40.20 67.46 8.69
N VAL A 45 40.64 67.66 7.44
CA VAL A 45 42.02 67.98 7.08
C VAL A 45 42.10 69.35 6.41
N THR A 46 42.70 70.32 7.09
CA THR A 46 42.84 71.70 6.59
C THR A 46 44.24 71.94 6.04
N LEU A 47 44.32 72.42 4.79
CA LEU A 47 45.56 72.97 4.24
C LEU A 47 45.65 74.46 4.57
N ARG A 48 46.76 74.84 5.22
CA ARG A 48 47.06 76.21 5.65
C ARG A 48 48.31 76.73 4.95
N VAL A 49 48.30 78.02 4.60
CA VAL A 49 49.49 78.75 4.18
C VAL A 49 49.98 79.65 5.32
N GLU A 50 51.30 79.71 5.53
CA GLU A 50 51.96 80.55 6.52
C GLU A 50 53.09 81.37 5.87
N ASN A 51 53.44 82.51 6.48
CA ASN A 51 54.51 83.41 6.03
C ASN A 51 54.38 83.92 4.59
N VAL A 52 53.14 83.97 4.07
CA VAL A 52 52.85 84.45 2.71
C VAL A 52 52.68 85.97 2.68
N ASN A 53 52.98 86.60 1.55
CA ASN A 53 52.73 88.04 1.34
C ASN A 53 51.91 88.26 0.07
N HIS A 54 50.84 89.06 0.19
CA HIS A 54 49.93 89.49 -0.89
C HIS A 54 49.33 88.35 -1.74
N LEU A 55 49.03 87.19 -1.16
CA LEU A 55 48.43 86.05 -1.88
C LEU A 55 47.09 86.43 -2.54
N GLY A 56 47.04 86.30 -3.85
CA GLY A 56 45.93 86.57 -4.76
C GLY A 56 45.19 85.33 -5.25
N GLY A 57 45.76 84.12 -5.14
CA GLY A 57 45.07 82.86 -5.44
C GLY A 57 45.96 81.62 -5.37
N PHE A 58 45.36 80.43 -5.29
CA PHE A 58 46.03 79.13 -5.18
C PHE A 58 45.43 78.04 -6.10
N ASP A 59 46.22 77.02 -6.45
CA ASP A 59 45.80 75.79 -7.14
C ASP A 59 46.64 74.60 -6.65
N ILE A 60 46.03 73.71 -5.86
CA ILE A 60 46.74 72.67 -5.10
C ILE A 60 46.00 71.33 -5.19
N ASP A 61 46.76 70.24 -5.34
CA ASP A 61 46.25 68.88 -5.17
C ASP A 61 46.47 68.39 -3.74
N LEU A 62 45.48 67.72 -3.15
CA LEU A 62 45.62 66.95 -1.92
C LEU A 62 45.45 65.46 -2.25
N CYS A 63 46.45 64.65 -1.90
CA CYS A 63 46.52 63.22 -2.24
C CYS A 63 46.58 62.32 -1.00
N TRP A 64 45.95 61.15 -1.04
CA TRP A 64 45.92 60.11 -0.01
C TRP A 64 45.73 58.70 -0.64
N ASP A 65 45.84 57.63 0.17
CA ASP A 65 45.53 56.26 -0.23
C ASP A 65 44.02 56.00 -0.05
N PRO A 66 43.27 55.80 -1.15
CA PRO A 66 41.83 55.61 -1.12
C PRO A 66 41.40 54.29 -0.45
N SER A 67 42.33 53.36 -0.22
CA SER A 67 42.05 52.13 0.54
C SER A 67 42.04 52.33 2.05
N VAL A 68 42.49 53.48 2.55
CA VAL A 68 42.52 53.82 4.00
C VAL A 68 41.45 54.84 4.34
N VAL A 69 41.35 55.92 3.57
CA VAL A 69 40.35 56.98 3.72
C VAL A 69 39.79 57.37 2.35
N VAL A 70 38.54 57.81 2.29
CA VAL A 70 37.89 58.35 1.10
C VAL A 70 37.39 59.76 1.37
N LEU A 71 37.11 60.54 0.33
CA LEU A 71 36.41 61.81 0.52
C LEU A 71 35.02 61.53 1.10
N ASP A 72 34.64 62.27 2.15
CA ASP A 72 33.32 62.15 2.75
C ASP A 72 32.25 62.49 1.70
N PRO A 73 31.27 61.61 1.42
CA PRO A 73 30.26 61.88 0.38
C PRO A 73 29.21 62.93 0.79
N GLU A 74 29.22 63.44 2.02
CA GLU A 74 28.30 64.50 2.44
C GLU A 74 28.58 65.85 1.73
N PRO A 75 27.54 66.65 1.43
CA PRO A 75 27.70 68.00 0.88
C PRO A 75 28.62 68.86 1.76
N GLY A 76 29.58 69.56 1.14
CA GLY A 76 30.59 70.36 1.85
C GLY A 76 31.85 69.61 2.25
N SER A 77 32.11 68.45 1.64
CA SER A 77 33.33 67.64 1.84
C SER A 77 34.63 68.37 1.54
N VAL A 78 34.58 69.41 0.70
CA VAL A 78 35.64 70.42 0.57
C VAL A 78 35.06 71.80 0.87
N THR A 79 35.66 72.51 1.82
CA THR A 79 35.27 73.88 2.17
C THR A 79 36.43 74.83 1.92
N ILE A 80 36.25 75.81 1.03
CA ILE A 80 37.25 76.84 0.75
C ILE A 80 37.36 77.80 1.94
N GLY A 81 38.59 78.21 2.27
CA GLY A 81 38.87 79.12 3.37
C GLY A 81 38.19 80.49 3.17
N PRO A 82 37.82 81.17 4.27
CA PRO A 82 36.91 82.33 4.23
C PRO A 82 37.46 83.58 3.53
N LEU A 83 38.77 83.62 3.23
CA LEU A 83 39.43 84.73 2.54
C LEU A 83 39.51 84.53 1.01
N PHE A 84 39.03 83.39 0.52
CA PHE A 84 39.10 83.00 -0.88
C PHE A 84 37.72 82.66 -1.44
N SER A 85 37.55 82.85 -2.74
CA SER A 85 36.38 82.45 -3.52
C SER A 85 36.87 81.73 -4.76
N GLY A 86 36.32 80.56 -5.05
CA GLY A 86 36.80 79.72 -6.16
C GLY A 86 35.94 78.49 -6.37
N ASP A 87 36.36 77.68 -7.34
CA ASP A 87 35.68 76.45 -7.72
C ASP A 87 36.52 75.25 -7.25
N VAL A 88 35.85 74.27 -6.64
CA VAL A 88 36.42 72.94 -6.41
C VAL A 88 36.22 72.15 -7.70
N ASN A 89 37.29 71.63 -8.30
CA ASN A 89 37.15 70.81 -9.50
C ASN A 89 36.88 69.36 -9.09
N ASP A 90 35.61 69.07 -8.78
CA ASP A 90 35.15 67.73 -8.39
C ASP A 90 35.22 66.73 -9.56
N THR A 91 35.26 67.18 -10.82
CA THR A 91 35.48 66.29 -12.00
C THR A 91 36.91 65.75 -12.10
N ALA A 92 37.84 66.24 -11.27
CA ALA A 92 39.18 65.67 -11.12
C ALA A 92 39.29 64.67 -9.95
N TYR A 93 38.15 64.26 -9.36
CA TYR A 93 38.07 63.22 -8.35
C TYR A 93 38.09 61.83 -9.02
N ALA A 94 39.28 61.27 -9.18
CA ALA A 94 39.40 59.84 -9.42
C ALA A 94 39.29 59.13 -8.07
N SER A 95 38.10 58.65 -7.72
CA SER A 95 37.83 57.87 -6.49
C SER A 95 38.81 56.70 -6.31
N GLN A 96 39.35 56.16 -7.41
CA GLN A 96 40.33 55.09 -7.43
C GLN A 96 41.78 55.53 -7.10
N ASN A 97 42.10 56.83 -7.14
CA ASN A 97 43.47 57.34 -6.99
C ASN A 97 43.68 58.25 -5.76
N GLY A 98 42.63 58.56 -4.97
CA GLY A 98 42.73 59.33 -3.72
C GLY A 98 43.34 60.72 -3.90
N ARG A 99 42.74 61.56 -4.75
CA ARG A 99 43.22 62.93 -5.02
C ARG A 99 42.06 63.89 -5.20
N VAL A 100 42.18 65.11 -4.64
CA VAL A 100 41.28 66.24 -4.92
C VAL A 100 42.10 67.47 -5.30
N ARG A 101 41.64 68.24 -6.30
CA ARG A 101 42.27 69.50 -6.72
C ARG A 101 41.40 70.68 -6.32
N VAL A 102 41.97 71.64 -5.61
CA VAL A 102 41.26 72.83 -5.12
C VAL A 102 41.96 74.07 -5.62
N ALA A 103 41.21 74.96 -6.28
CA ALA A 103 41.71 76.23 -6.76
C ALA A 103 40.79 77.39 -6.33
N ALA A 104 41.37 78.47 -5.84
CA ALA A 104 40.60 79.65 -5.46
C ALA A 104 41.39 80.95 -5.59
N VAL A 105 40.69 82.06 -5.77
CA VAL A 105 41.27 83.41 -5.85
C VAL A 105 40.86 84.22 -4.63
N ASN A 106 41.69 85.19 -4.26
CA ASN A 106 41.43 86.08 -3.13
C ASN A 106 40.16 86.91 -3.38
N ALA A 107 39.33 87.04 -2.35
CA ALA A 107 38.10 87.83 -2.39
C ALA A 107 38.33 89.36 -2.27
N SER A 108 39.57 89.82 -2.10
CA SER A 108 39.95 91.22 -1.88
C SER A 108 41.10 91.70 -2.77
N LEU A 109 41.13 93.01 -3.06
CA LEU A 109 42.17 93.65 -3.88
C LEU A 109 43.53 93.82 -3.16
N GLU A 110 43.59 93.63 -1.84
CA GLU A 110 44.80 93.89 -1.03
C GLU A 110 45.75 92.69 -0.91
N GLY A 111 45.33 91.47 -1.25
CA GLY A 111 46.17 90.27 -1.05
C GLY A 111 46.10 89.71 0.38
N VAL A 112 46.25 88.40 0.57
CA VAL A 112 46.35 87.78 1.91
C VAL A 112 47.81 87.70 2.33
N SER A 113 48.16 88.27 3.50
CA SER A 113 49.52 88.24 4.06
C SER A 113 49.52 87.67 5.48
N GLY A 114 50.52 86.89 5.83
CA GLY A 114 50.62 86.17 7.12
C GLY A 114 50.20 84.71 7.01
N THR A 115 49.18 84.32 7.78
CA THR A 115 48.68 82.94 7.85
C THR A 115 47.21 82.89 7.47
N ALA A 116 46.83 81.92 6.64
CA ALA A 116 45.44 81.70 6.25
C ALA A 116 45.15 80.22 5.95
N ASP A 117 43.94 79.78 6.25
CA ASP A 117 43.44 78.48 5.80
C ASP A 117 43.04 78.60 4.33
N LEU A 118 43.55 77.69 3.49
CA LEU A 118 43.25 77.66 2.06
C LEU A 118 41.96 76.88 1.82
N PHE A 119 41.87 75.66 2.34
CA PHE A 119 40.66 74.82 2.29
C PHE A 119 40.73 73.67 3.30
N THR A 120 39.58 73.11 3.65
CA THR A 120 39.42 71.91 4.48
C THR A 120 38.79 70.79 3.68
N VAL A 121 39.30 69.57 3.82
CA VAL A 121 38.79 68.34 3.20
C VAL A 121 38.35 67.37 4.29
N ARG A 122 37.12 66.87 4.21
CA ARG A 122 36.57 65.85 5.11
C ARG A 122 36.90 64.46 4.56
N LEU A 123 37.75 63.70 5.26
CA LEU A 123 38.16 62.35 4.85
C LEU A 123 37.55 61.29 5.79
N LYS A 124 36.74 60.39 5.24
CA LYS A 124 36.10 59.28 5.95
C LYS A 124 36.98 58.03 5.92
N THR A 125 37.27 57.45 7.08
CA THR A 125 38.05 56.21 7.17
C THR A 125 37.25 55.01 6.68
N VAL A 126 37.84 54.21 5.78
CA VAL A 126 37.21 53.00 5.21
C VAL A 126 37.97 51.71 5.51
N ASP A 127 39.16 51.82 6.09
CA ASP A 127 39.95 50.70 6.59
C ASP A 127 39.76 50.51 8.10
N ASP A 128 39.89 49.28 8.57
CA ASP A 128 39.96 48.91 9.99
C ASP A 128 41.07 47.87 10.26
N THR A 129 42.10 47.86 9.39
CA THR A 129 43.26 46.95 9.50
C THR A 129 44.45 47.59 10.21
N GLY A 130 44.42 48.90 10.46
CA GLY A 130 45.53 49.64 11.07
C GLY A 130 46.51 50.27 10.07
N LYS A 131 46.13 50.39 8.79
CA LYS A 131 46.95 51.04 7.77
C LYS A 131 47.02 52.56 7.98
N SER A 132 48.15 53.14 7.57
CA SER A 132 48.36 54.59 7.57
C SER A 132 48.45 55.12 6.15
N THR A 133 47.86 56.29 5.90
CA THR A 133 47.99 57.05 4.66
C THR A 133 48.57 58.43 4.93
N PRO A 134 49.59 58.89 4.16
CA PRO A 134 49.91 60.30 4.13
C PRO A 134 48.77 61.08 3.46
N VAL A 135 48.50 62.28 3.93
CA VAL A 135 47.64 63.26 3.25
C VAL A 135 48.56 64.39 2.80
N ALA A 136 48.94 64.35 1.53
CA ALA A 136 50.02 65.13 0.97
C ALA A 136 49.51 66.23 0.05
N ALA A 137 49.94 67.47 0.28
CA ALA A 137 49.64 68.57 -0.64
C ALA A 137 50.75 68.69 -1.70
N VAL A 138 50.34 68.70 -2.96
CA VAL A 138 51.22 68.80 -4.13
C VAL A 138 50.87 70.07 -4.90
N VAL A 139 51.87 70.95 -5.04
CA VAL A 139 51.76 72.16 -5.86
C VAL A 139 52.01 71.77 -7.33
N ASN A 140 51.04 72.03 -8.21
CA ASN A 140 51.09 71.59 -9.61
C ASN A 140 52.13 72.37 -10.45
N ASN A 141 52.53 71.85 -11.63
CA ASN A 141 53.46 72.52 -12.57
C ASN A 141 52.92 73.83 -13.20
N TYR A 142 51.66 74.17 -12.92
CA TYR A 142 51.04 75.48 -13.18
C TYR A 142 50.77 76.24 -11.87
N GLY A 143 51.48 75.90 -10.80
CA GLY A 143 51.22 76.24 -9.41
C GLY A 143 51.29 77.73 -9.12
N PHE A 144 50.18 78.41 -9.36
CA PHE A 144 49.94 79.75 -8.87
C PHE A 144 49.76 79.67 -7.36
N LEU A 145 50.75 80.06 -6.56
CA LEU A 145 50.46 80.97 -5.45
C LEU A 145 50.73 82.35 -6.01
N ASN A 146 49.73 82.97 -6.61
CA ASN A 146 49.98 84.24 -7.27
C ASN A 146 49.85 85.38 -6.28
N SER A 147 50.72 86.38 -6.32
CA SER A 147 50.46 87.65 -5.65
C SER A 147 49.36 88.43 -6.38
N THR A 148 48.78 89.46 -5.76
CA THR A 148 47.84 90.36 -6.46
C THR A 148 48.46 91.13 -7.63
N SER A 149 49.80 91.16 -7.75
CA SER A 149 50.53 91.74 -8.89
C SER A 149 50.81 90.78 -10.05
N GLY A 150 50.49 89.49 -9.91
CA GLY A 150 50.74 88.50 -10.95
C GLY A 150 52.09 87.77 -10.85
N ASP A 151 52.87 88.02 -9.79
CA ASP A 151 54.15 87.33 -9.53
C ASP A 151 53.96 86.03 -8.72
N ASP A 152 54.65 84.96 -9.12
CA ASP A 152 54.67 83.67 -8.43
C ASP A 152 55.31 83.78 -7.04
N ILE A 153 54.66 83.20 -6.02
CA ILE A 153 55.16 83.10 -4.66
C ILE A 153 55.89 81.75 -4.48
N PRO A 154 57.20 81.74 -4.16
CA PRO A 154 57.92 80.50 -3.92
C PRO A 154 57.39 79.77 -2.68
N VAL A 155 57.38 78.44 -2.68
CA VAL A 155 56.90 77.60 -1.58
C VAL A 155 58.06 76.79 -1.00
N ASN A 156 58.18 76.77 0.33
CA ASN A 156 59.05 75.84 1.04
C ASN A 156 58.49 74.39 0.96
N PRO A 157 59.27 73.36 1.33
CA PRO A 157 58.76 71.98 1.37
C PRO A 157 57.46 71.86 2.20
N VAL A 158 56.44 71.25 1.62
CA VAL A 158 55.11 71.09 2.22
C VAL A 158 55.16 70.14 3.43
N THR A 159 54.54 70.53 4.54
CA THR A 159 54.40 69.67 5.73
C THR A 159 53.08 68.89 5.65
N ASN A 160 53.17 67.60 5.28
CA ASN A 160 52.02 66.71 5.09
C ASN A 160 51.48 66.12 6.40
N ALA A 161 50.24 65.64 6.39
CA ALA A 161 49.61 64.94 7.51
C ALA A 161 49.63 63.41 7.32
N THR A 162 49.32 62.65 8.37
CA THR A 162 49.11 61.18 8.30
C THR A 162 47.83 60.78 9.01
N ILE A 163 46.97 60.00 8.35
CA ILE A 163 45.80 59.37 8.97
C ILE A 163 46.05 57.87 9.11
N THR A 164 45.79 57.31 10.28
CA THR A 164 45.89 55.87 10.57
C THR A 164 44.52 55.31 10.93
N SER A 165 44.11 54.22 10.31
CA SER A 165 42.86 53.54 10.68
C SER A 165 43.00 52.83 12.02
N GLN A 166 41.91 52.72 12.78
CA GLN A 166 41.87 51.92 14.00
C GLN A 166 41.76 50.43 13.65
N ARG A 167 42.68 49.61 14.15
CA ARG A 167 42.64 48.15 13.99
C ARG A 167 41.57 47.52 14.90
N VAL A 168 40.85 46.50 14.41
CA VAL A 168 39.86 45.72 15.18
C VAL A 168 40.04 44.21 15.03
N ASN A 169 39.53 43.43 15.99
CA ASN A 169 39.38 41.97 15.91
C ASN A 169 38.00 41.63 15.36
N ARG A 170 37.90 41.01 14.18
CA ARG A 170 36.61 40.62 13.60
C ARG A 170 36.43 39.10 13.68
N ILE A 171 35.47 38.65 14.49
CA ILE A 171 35.24 37.23 14.79
C ILE A 171 33.77 36.82 14.68
N VAL A 172 33.51 35.53 14.51
CA VAL A 172 32.18 34.90 14.56
C VAL A 172 32.22 33.74 15.54
N SER A 173 31.28 33.71 16.49
CA SER A 173 31.14 32.63 17.47
C SER A 173 29.89 31.80 17.21
N GLU A 174 29.97 30.48 17.41
CA GLU A 174 28.88 29.52 17.21
C GLU A 174 28.87 28.44 18.30
N VAL A 175 27.68 27.90 18.60
CA VAL A 175 27.50 26.77 19.54
C VAL A 175 26.77 25.62 18.85
N GLY A 176 27.46 24.49 18.68
CA GLY A 176 26.92 23.21 18.24
C GLY A 176 26.58 22.30 19.42
N VAL A 177 25.52 21.50 19.28
CA VAL A 177 25.18 20.41 20.22
C VAL A 177 24.87 19.15 19.43
N ALA A 178 25.12 17.98 20.02
CA ALA A 178 24.87 16.69 19.38
C ALA A 178 23.36 16.41 19.15
N SER A 179 22.50 16.87 20.06
CA SER A 179 21.04 16.74 20.00
C SER A 179 20.40 17.89 20.78
N SER A 180 19.19 18.30 20.38
CA SER A 180 18.37 19.28 21.12
C SER A 180 17.71 18.69 22.38
N SER A 181 17.70 17.36 22.50
CA SER A 181 17.24 16.61 23.67
C SER A 181 18.24 15.53 24.07
N VAL A 182 18.47 15.34 25.37
CA VAL A 182 19.41 14.37 25.94
C VAL A 182 18.83 13.75 27.20
N SER A 183 19.09 12.48 27.45
CA SER A 183 18.67 11.87 28.72
C SER A 183 19.54 12.34 29.89
N VAL A 184 18.93 12.49 31.06
CA VAL A 184 19.69 12.74 32.30
C VAL A 184 20.71 11.62 32.53
N ASN A 185 21.88 11.99 33.02
CA ASN A 185 23.05 11.13 33.23
C ASN A 185 23.66 10.50 31.96
N SER A 186 23.26 10.93 30.76
CA SER A 186 23.90 10.52 29.51
C SER A 186 24.94 11.53 29.05
N SER A 187 26.17 11.06 28.77
CA SER A 187 27.22 11.95 28.26
C SER A 187 26.85 12.51 26.89
N THR A 188 27.08 13.80 26.69
CA THR A 188 26.89 14.53 25.44
C THR A 188 28.00 15.57 25.29
N TYR A 189 28.01 16.34 24.21
CA TYR A 189 29.03 17.37 24.00
C TYR A 189 28.45 18.65 23.38
N GLY A 190 29.02 19.78 23.81
CA GLY A 190 28.91 21.07 23.13
C GLY A 190 30.15 21.33 22.29
N VAL A 191 29.97 21.96 21.13
CA VAL A 191 31.04 22.43 20.25
C VAL A 191 30.98 23.95 20.20
N PHE A 192 31.98 24.61 20.74
CA PHE A 192 32.09 26.07 20.75
C PHE A 192 33.13 26.48 19.71
N THR A 193 32.71 27.23 18.71
CA THR A 193 33.57 27.67 17.61
C THR A 193 33.74 29.17 17.66
N VAL A 194 34.96 29.68 17.51
CA VAL A 194 35.28 31.09 17.31
C VAL A 194 36.17 31.22 16.08
N ALA A 195 35.69 31.88 15.03
CA ALA A 195 36.36 32.02 13.75
C ALA A 195 36.84 33.45 13.52
N ASN A 196 38.10 33.64 13.12
CA ASN A 196 38.60 34.92 12.60
C ASN A 196 38.10 35.14 11.18
N GLN A 197 37.53 36.30 10.89
CA GLN A 197 36.98 36.63 9.57
C GLN A 197 37.95 37.44 8.69
N ARG A 198 39.22 37.56 9.10
CA ARG A 198 40.22 38.38 8.38
C ARG A 198 41.41 37.57 7.88
N GLY A 199 42.03 38.08 6.81
CA GLY A 199 43.32 37.63 6.29
C GLY A 199 44.54 38.04 7.12
N VAL A 200 44.34 38.57 8.33
CA VAL A 200 45.39 38.95 9.27
C VAL A 200 45.10 38.38 10.67
N PRO A 201 46.12 38.12 11.51
CA PRO A 201 45.90 37.61 12.86
C PRO A 201 45.12 38.59 13.75
N THR A 202 44.34 38.07 14.69
CA THR A 202 43.75 38.86 15.79
C THR A 202 44.85 39.33 16.75
N SER A 203 44.52 40.28 17.64
CA SER A 203 45.27 40.39 18.90
C SER A 203 44.85 39.30 19.87
N GLU A 204 45.45 39.28 21.06
CA GLU A 204 45.11 38.32 22.11
C GLU A 204 43.64 38.46 22.51
N LEU A 205 42.92 37.33 22.49
CA LEU A 205 41.51 37.21 22.85
C LEU A 205 41.35 36.32 24.09
N THR A 206 40.36 36.65 24.92
CA THR A 206 39.79 35.76 25.93
C THR A 206 38.50 35.13 25.39
N ILE A 207 38.45 33.79 25.31
CA ILE A 207 37.27 33.00 24.94
C ILE A 207 36.74 32.28 26.18
N ASN A 208 35.49 32.56 26.53
CA ASN A 208 34.77 32.01 27.68
C ASN A 208 33.62 31.13 27.19
N THR A 209 33.66 29.83 27.48
CA THR A 209 32.57 28.89 27.18
C THR A 209 31.89 28.47 28.48
N THR A 210 30.57 28.57 28.56
CA THR A 210 29.80 28.26 29.77
C THR A 210 28.59 27.39 29.42
N ILE A 211 28.26 26.42 30.26
CA ILE A 211 27.04 25.63 30.23
C ILE A 211 26.27 25.98 31.50
N TYR A 212 25.05 26.46 31.35
CA TYR A 212 24.13 26.76 32.46
C TYR A 212 23.17 25.60 32.66
N ALA A 213 22.96 25.23 33.92
CA ALA A 213 21.93 24.28 34.32
C ALA A 213 20.53 24.93 34.30
N PRO A 214 19.44 24.14 34.35
CA PRO A 214 18.06 24.65 34.32
C PRO A 214 17.69 25.66 35.40
N ASP A 215 18.40 25.66 36.53
CA ASP A 215 18.22 26.61 37.64
C ASP A 215 19.04 27.90 37.46
N GLY A 216 19.73 28.05 36.33
CA GLY A 216 20.61 29.18 36.02
C GLY A 216 22.01 29.09 36.63
N SER A 217 22.32 28.02 37.37
CA SER A 217 23.68 27.81 37.91
C SER A 217 24.67 27.42 36.81
N VAL A 218 25.95 27.75 37.00
CA VAL A 218 27.00 27.34 36.05
C VAL A 218 27.29 25.86 36.23
N PHE A 219 26.93 25.06 35.23
CA PHE A 219 27.19 23.63 35.17
C PHE A 219 28.65 23.33 34.79
N ASN A 220 29.17 24.03 33.77
CA ASN A 220 30.56 23.90 33.32
C ASN A 220 31.01 25.25 32.76
N THR A 221 32.24 25.68 33.02
CA THR A 221 32.80 26.88 32.39
C THR A 221 34.29 26.71 32.13
N ALA A 222 34.77 27.29 31.04
CA ALA A 222 36.18 27.32 30.69
C ALA A 222 36.53 28.70 30.10
N GLU A 223 37.51 29.35 30.73
CA GLU A 223 38.11 30.60 30.27
C GLU A 223 39.48 30.31 29.64
N ARG A 224 39.72 30.81 28.43
CA ARG A 224 40.99 30.67 27.70
C ARG A 224 41.46 32.03 27.22
N LYS A 225 42.55 32.53 27.79
CA LYS A 225 43.14 33.86 27.52
C LYS A 225 44.33 33.77 26.57
N GLY A 226 44.71 34.89 25.95
CA GLY A 226 45.90 34.97 25.10
C GLY A 226 45.74 34.27 23.75
N ILE A 227 44.51 34.02 23.30
CA ILE A 227 44.25 33.30 22.06
C ILE A 227 44.45 34.25 20.88
N ILE A 228 45.44 33.96 20.03
CA ILE A 228 45.67 34.66 18.77
C ILE A 228 45.21 33.74 17.64
N LEU A 229 44.14 34.13 16.95
CA LEU A 229 43.67 33.46 15.75
C LEU A 229 44.44 34.00 14.55
N LYS A 230 45.12 33.14 13.80
CA LYS A 230 45.73 33.50 12.51
C LYS A 230 44.65 33.89 11.50
N ALA A 231 45.13 34.35 10.34
CA ALA A 231 44.28 34.67 9.20
C ALA A 231 43.27 33.54 8.91
N TYR A 232 41.98 33.85 8.97
CA TYR A 232 40.85 32.92 8.76
C TYR A 232 40.83 31.66 9.64
N GLU A 233 41.60 31.64 10.74
CA GLU A 233 41.67 30.48 11.64
C GLU A 233 40.42 30.34 12.50
N GLN A 234 40.03 29.09 12.78
CA GLN A 234 38.96 28.75 13.71
C GLN A 234 39.54 28.12 14.97
N ASN A 235 39.07 28.57 16.13
CA ASN A 235 39.25 27.89 17.40
C ASN A 235 37.99 27.09 17.71
N VAL A 236 38.09 25.76 17.63
CA VAL A 236 36.99 24.84 17.94
C VAL A 236 37.30 24.15 19.26
N GLN A 237 36.41 24.31 20.25
CA GLN A 237 36.46 23.61 21.53
C GLN A 237 35.28 22.67 21.66
N ARG A 238 35.57 21.37 21.80
CA ARG A 238 34.56 20.38 22.16
C ARG A 238 34.60 20.14 23.66
N THR A 239 33.48 20.38 24.34
CA THR A 239 33.34 20.15 25.79
C THR A 239 32.34 19.03 25.99
N GLU A 240 32.81 17.89 26.51
CA GLU A 240 31.97 16.80 26.95
C GLU A 240 31.34 17.14 28.31
N TRP A 241 30.07 16.82 28.49
CA TRP A 241 29.34 17.08 29.72
C TRP A 241 28.21 16.06 29.90
N THR A 242 27.83 15.82 31.15
CA THR A 242 26.80 14.83 31.52
C THR A 242 25.76 15.51 32.41
N PRO A 243 24.56 15.84 31.92
CA PRO A 243 23.55 16.52 32.72
C PRO A 243 23.11 15.66 33.91
N THR A 244 23.00 16.26 35.09
CA THR A 244 22.65 15.54 36.33
C THR A 244 21.19 15.75 36.77
N GLN A 245 20.47 16.66 36.12
CA GLN A 245 19.06 16.96 36.38
C GLN A 245 18.30 17.24 35.08
N THR A 246 16.99 17.00 35.10
CA THR A 246 16.08 17.31 33.98
C THR A 246 15.81 18.81 33.85
N GLY A 247 15.49 19.28 32.66
CA GLY A 247 15.22 20.68 32.33
C GLY A 247 16.11 21.20 31.20
N THR A 248 16.02 22.49 30.90
CA THR A 248 16.77 23.10 29.79
C THR A 248 18.14 23.61 30.23
N TYR A 249 19.21 23.10 29.63
CA TYR A 249 20.57 23.62 29.77
C TYR A 249 20.86 24.61 28.66
N VAL A 250 21.63 25.66 28.94
CA VAL A 250 22.02 26.67 27.94
C VAL A 250 23.54 26.67 27.79
N LEU A 251 24.04 26.39 26.59
CA LEU A 251 25.46 26.44 26.25
C LEU A 251 25.75 27.80 25.61
N ASN A 252 26.73 28.51 26.12
CA ASN A 252 27.11 29.86 25.73
C ASN A 252 28.62 29.94 25.43
N VAL A 253 29.00 30.70 24.40
CA VAL A 253 30.36 31.20 24.21
C VAL A 253 30.35 32.73 24.20
N THR A 254 31.33 33.34 24.86
CA THR A 254 31.59 34.79 24.87
C THR A 254 33.06 35.07 24.57
N VAL A 255 33.34 36.11 23.78
CA VAL A 255 34.70 36.48 23.34
C VAL A 255 34.98 37.94 23.66
N THR A 256 36.12 38.20 24.29
CA THR A 256 36.59 39.55 24.67
C THR A 256 38.04 39.75 24.21
N SER A 257 38.45 41.02 24.09
CA SER A 257 39.83 41.37 23.71
C SER A 257 40.70 41.51 24.95
N ASP A 258 41.91 40.96 24.92
CA ASP A 258 42.92 41.13 25.99
C ASP A 258 43.76 42.40 25.79
N THR A 259 43.63 43.00 24.62
CA THR A 259 44.22 44.29 24.24
C THR A 259 43.08 45.28 24.05
N ASP A 260 43.25 46.57 24.31
CA ASP A 260 42.19 47.59 24.12
C ASP A 260 41.66 47.73 22.67
N LEU A 261 42.05 46.84 21.75
CA LEU A 261 41.46 46.71 20.42
C LEU A 261 40.02 46.18 20.50
N PRO A 262 39.05 46.82 19.83
CA PRO A 262 37.66 46.36 19.78
C PRO A 262 37.51 44.95 19.17
N VAL A 263 36.57 44.16 19.70
CA VAL A 263 36.08 42.92 19.06
C VAL A 263 34.74 43.19 18.41
N VAL A 264 34.60 42.86 17.13
CA VAL A 264 33.42 43.12 16.31
C VAL A 264 32.97 41.83 15.60
N GLY A 265 31.68 41.73 15.28
CA GLY A 265 31.03 40.50 14.79
C GLY A 265 30.24 39.79 15.90
N THR A 266 30.12 38.46 15.83
CA THR A 266 29.35 37.66 16.80
C THR A 266 30.21 37.30 17.99
N THR A 267 30.27 38.19 18.98
CA THR A 267 31.09 38.01 20.19
C THR A 267 30.46 37.07 21.22
N THR A 268 29.16 36.78 21.09
CA THR A 268 28.43 35.84 21.95
C THR A 268 27.52 34.93 21.14
N ALA A 269 27.43 33.64 21.48
CA ALA A 269 26.47 32.72 20.88
C ALA A 269 25.95 31.73 21.92
N GLU A 270 24.68 31.33 21.80
CA GLU A 270 24.00 30.44 22.75
C GLU A 270 23.21 29.33 22.06
N ARG A 271 23.05 28.18 22.73
CA ARG A 271 22.21 27.07 22.30
C ARG A 271 21.63 26.28 23.48
N SER A 272 20.35 25.95 23.41
CA SER A 272 19.65 25.21 24.45
C SER A 272 19.61 23.69 24.18
N VAL A 273 19.68 22.90 25.25
CA VAL A 273 19.52 21.43 25.25
C VAL A 273 18.52 21.04 26.33
N THR A 274 17.45 20.35 25.95
CA THR A 274 16.46 19.86 26.91
C THR A 274 16.91 18.52 27.47
N VAL A 275 16.87 18.35 28.79
CA VAL A 275 17.23 17.11 29.46
C VAL A 275 16.00 16.46 30.09
N ARG A 276 15.76 15.18 29.79
CA ARG A 276 14.60 14.41 30.27
C ARG A 276 15.03 13.04 30.81
N GLU A 277 14.16 12.37 31.55
CA GLU A 277 14.37 10.96 31.92
C GLU A 277 14.29 10.07 30.67
N PHE A 278 15.18 9.07 30.56
CA PHE A 278 15.09 8.08 29.47
C PHE A 278 13.98 7.07 29.76
N SER A 279 13.07 6.87 28.82
CA SER A 279 12.12 5.76 28.82
C SER A 279 12.30 4.87 27.59
N LEU A 280 11.92 3.60 27.75
CA LEU A 280 11.97 2.59 26.70
C LEU A 280 10.72 1.73 26.83
N GLU A 281 9.92 1.70 25.79
CA GLU A 281 8.64 0.99 25.77
C GLU A 281 8.47 0.20 24.46
N PHE A 282 7.43 -0.62 24.40
CA PHE A 282 7.02 -1.32 23.18
C PHE A 282 5.60 -0.92 22.78
N HIS A 283 5.28 -1.03 21.49
CA HIS A 283 3.90 -1.02 21.05
C HIS A 283 3.11 -2.21 21.65
N PRO A 284 1.79 -2.06 21.93
CA PRO A 284 1.01 -3.13 22.56
C PRO A 284 0.89 -4.40 21.71
N HIS A 285 0.94 -4.28 20.38
CA HIS A 285 0.79 -5.38 19.43
C HIS A 285 2.12 -5.76 18.77
N VAL A 286 2.34 -7.06 18.57
CA VAL A 286 3.45 -7.64 17.81
C VAL A 286 2.86 -8.22 16.53
N TYR A 287 3.42 -7.87 15.38
CA TYR A 287 2.90 -8.30 14.07
C TYR A 287 3.71 -9.46 13.53
N GLY A 288 3.11 -10.36 12.75
CA GLY A 288 3.83 -11.44 12.09
C GLY A 288 2.98 -12.69 11.91
N TYR A 289 3.64 -13.77 11.50
CA TYR A 289 2.99 -15.06 11.25
C TYR A 289 2.52 -15.72 12.55
N SER A 290 1.30 -16.24 12.54
CA SER A 290 0.77 -17.13 13.58
C SER A 290 0.86 -18.60 13.20
N ARG A 291 1.05 -18.92 11.91
CA ARG A 291 0.96 -20.28 11.36
C ARG A 291 2.00 -20.60 10.26
N PRO A 292 3.31 -20.41 10.50
CA PRO A 292 4.32 -20.63 9.46
C PRO A 292 4.60 -22.11 9.18
N GLN A 293 4.99 -22.43 7.95
CA GLN A 293 5.41 -23.78 7.55
C GLN A 293 6.82 -24.10 8.09
N VAL A 294 7.04 -25.36 8.50
CA VAL A 294 8.37 -25.85 8.89
C VAL A 294 9.40 -25.65 7.76
N ASP A 295 10.64 -25.34 8.10
CA ASP A 295 11.74 -25.08 7.16
C ASP A 295 11.56 -23.90 6.19
N THR A 296 10.51 -23.10 6.34
CA THR A 296 10.32 -21.84 5.60
C THR A 296 10.72 -20.62 6.43
N TRP A 297 11.14 -19.56 5.74
CA TRP A 297 11.50 -18.30 6.39
C TRP A 297 10.28 -17.40 6.55
N PHE A 298 9.85 -17.15 7.79
CA PHE A 298 8.78 -16.22 8.15
C PHE A 298 9.32 -15.01 8.94
N TRP A 299 8.49 -14.00 9.17
CA TRP A 299 8.88 -12.79 9.89
C TRP A 299 8.00 -12.49 11.10
N MET A 300 8.63 -11.86 12.10
CA MET A 300 7.97 -11.30 13.29
C MET A 300 8.50 -9.88 13.53
N VAL A 301 7.61 -8.95 13.88
CA VAL A 301 7.88 -7.50 13.95
C VAL A 301 7.46 -6.91 15.29
N TRP A 302 8.39 -6.19 15.90
CA TRP A 302 8.18 -5.40 17.12
C TRP A 302 8.39 -3.91 16.84
N TYR A 303 7.67 -3.05 17.57
CA TYR A 303 7.90 -1.61 17.56
C TYR A 303 8.44 -1.16 18.92
N VAL A 304 9.66 -0.62 18.92
CA VAL A 304 10.36 -0.13 20.11
C VAL A 304 10.23 1.39 20.19
N LYS A 305 9.95 1.90 21.39
CA LYS A 305 9.67 3.31 21.65
C LYS A 305 10.67 3.88 22.67
N PRO A 306 11.89 4.24 22.26
CA PRO A 306 12.78 5.01 23.11
C PRO A 306 12.32 6.47 23.18
N SER A 307 12.46 7.12 24.34
CA SER A 307 12.14 8.55 24.47
C SER A 307 13.14 9.46 23.76
N GLU A 308 14.35 8.97 23.50
CA GLU A 308 15.46 9.72 22.91
C GLU A 308 16.19 8.84 21.89
N SER A 309 16.76 9.47 20.85
CA SER A 309 17.49 8.74 19.81
C SER A 309 18.80 8.17 20.33
N GLY A 310 19.15 6.94 19.93
CA GLY A 310 20.40 6.31 20.34
C GLY A 310 20.51 4.85 19.90
N LYS A 311 21.65 4.24 20.20
CA LYS A 311 21.81 2.78 20.04
C LYS A 311 20.99 2.06 21.11
N VAL A 312 20.13 1.16 20.66
CA VAL A 312 19.34 0.28 21.53
C VAL A 312 19.83 -1.13 21.31
N HIS A 313 20.27 -1.79 22.37
CA HIS A 313 20.66 -3.20 22.32
C HIS A 313 19.40 -4.06 22.36
N LEU A 314 19.20 -4.85 21.32
CA LEU A 314 18.08 -5.77 21.18
C LEU A 314 18.55 -7.21 21.34
N ASN A 315 17.82 -7.98 22.12
CA ASN A 315 18.05 -9.41 22.32
C ASN A 315 16.73 -10.17 22.19
N LEU A 316 16.64 -10.99 21.15
CA LEU A 316 15.50 -11.84 20.86
C LEU A 316 15.66 -13.21 21.51
N SER A 317 14.74 -13.54 22.40
CA SER A 317 14.60 -14.88 22.96
C SER A 317 13.64 -15.70 22.10
N VAL A 318 14.11 -16.85 21.62
CA VAL A 318 13.34 -17.85 20.85
C VAL A 318 13.67 -19.29 21.26
N PRO A 319 12.80 -20.27 20.97
CA PRO A 319 13.11 -21.70 21.06
C PRO A 319 14.39 -22.11 20.32
N GLU A 320 15.08 -23.17 20.78
CA GLU A 320 16.27 -23.72 20.09
C GLU A 320 15.99 -24.21 18.66
N SER A 321 14.76 -24.69 18.41
CA SER A 321 14.32 -25.12 17.08
C SER A 321 13.99 -23.97 16.12
N ILE A 322 14.17 -22.71 16.54
CA ILE A 322 14.00 -21.53 15.69
C ILE A 322 15.36 -20.98 15.28
N GLU A 323 15.65 -21.06 13.99
CA GLU A 323 16.78 -20.36 13.37
C GLU A 323 16.41 -18.90 13.09
N VAL A 324 17.33 -17.98 13.39
CA VAL A 324 17.13 -16.53 13.16
C VAL A 324 18.18 -16.00 12.19
N MET A 325 17.72 -15.44 11.08
CA MET A 325 18.59 -14.87 10.05
C MET A 325 19.31 -13.64 10.60
N GLY A 326 20.64 -13.65 10.57
CA GLY A 326 21.46 -12.56 11.10
C GLY A 326 21.66 -12.60 12.62
N GLY A 327 21.14 -13.61 13.31
CA GLY A 327 21.28 -13.81 14.76
C GLY A 327 20.17 -13.16 15.58
N THR A 328 20.22 -13.37 16.90
CA THR A 328 19.21 -12.91 17.87
C THR A 328 19.52 -11.56 18.50
N GLU A 329 20.72 -11.02 18.28
CA GLU A 329 21.17 -9.76 18.87
C GLU A 329 21.53 -8.74 17.80
N CYS A 330 21.13 -7.49 18.02
CA CYS A 330 21.55 -6.37 17.19
C CYS A 330 21.52 -5.05 17.98
N ASP A 331 22.32 -4.07 17.54
CA ASP A 331 22.44 -2.74 18.15
C ASP A 331 22.01 -1.63 17.17
N PRO A 332 20.75 -1.63 16.69
CA PRO A 332 20.29 -0.61 15.76
C PRO A 332 20.28 0.78 16.40
N TRP A 333 20.50 1.78 15.57
CA TRP A 333 20.20 3.16 15.93
C TRP A 333 18.70 3.40 15.81
N MET A 334 18.06 3.83 16.89
CA MET A 334 16.63 4.14 16.92
C MET A 334 16.43 5.64 17.13
N ASN A 335 15.37 6.17 16.52
CA ASN A 335 14.93 7.55 16.73
C ASN A 335 14.04 7.63 17.98
N GLY A 336 14.08 8.75 18.70
CA GLY A 336 13.11 9.00 19.77
C GLY A 336 11.67 8.99 19.21
N GLY A 337 10.78 8.17 19.77
CA GLY A 337 9.38 8.05 19.36
C GLY A 337 8.92 6.63 18.99
N ALA A 338 7.70 6.51 18.46
CA ALA A 338 6.99 5.23 18.34
C ALA A 338 7.23 4.43 17.04
N LEU A 339 7.89 5.02 16.05
CA LEU A 339 7.98 4.47 14.69
C LEU A 339 9.22 3.60 14.42
N ASN A 340 9.91 3.11 15.47
CA ASN A 340 11.05 2.21 15.28
C ASN A 340 10.57 0.76 15.20
N TYR A 341 10.32 0.27 13.98
CA TYR A 341 10.02 -1.14 13.76
C TYR A 341 11.30 -1.96 13.64
N VAL A 342 11.27 -3.18 14.16
CA VAL A 342 12.35 -4.16 14.09
C VAL A 342 11.73 -5.48 13.65
N SER A 343 12.22 -6.01 12.54
CA SER A 343 11.79 -7.30 11.99
C SER A 343 12.88 -8.33 12.17
N PHE A 344 12.51 -9.53 12.62
CA PHE A 344 13.36 -10.70 12.61
C PHE A 344 12.81 -11.71 11.63
N ARG A 345 13.68 -12.23 10.75
CA ARG A 345 13.37 -13.33 9.83
C ARG A 345 13.82 -14.64 10.46
N MET A 346 12.92 -15.61 10.53
CA MET A 346 13.03 -16.80 11.37
C MET A 346 12.60 -18.03 10.58
N ARG A 347 13.13 -19.20 10.93
CA ARG A 347 12.77 -20.49 10.35
C ARG A 347 12.68 -21.53 11.45
N ALA A 348 11.57 -22.27 11.48
CA ALA A 348 11.38 -23.35 12.45
C ALA A 348 11.84 -24.69 11.86
N THR A 349 12.54 -25.48 12.66
CA THR A 349 13.03 -26.82 12.29
C THR A 349 12.26 -27.95 12.99
N GLU A 350 11.33 -27.60 13.88
CA GLU A 350 10.43 -28.51 14.56
C GLU A 350 8.98 -28.04 14.40
N ILE A 351 8.07 -29.01 14.38
CA ILE A 351 6.63 -28.81 14.23
C ILE A 351 5.95 -28.62 15.60
N GLY A 352 4.76 -28.01 15.59
CA GLY A 352 3.90 -27.86 16.75
C GLY A 352 3.68 -26.41 17.19
N THR A 353 2.90 -26.26 18.26
CA THR A 353 2.57 -24.94 18.84
C THR A 353 3.66 -24.46 19.77
N PHE A 354 4.27 -23.34 19.43
CA PHE A 354 5.13 -22.57 20.31
C PHE A 354 4.32 -21.47 20.99
N THR A 355 4.30 -21.47 22.31
CA THR A 355 3.56 -20.47 23.08
C THR A 355 4.17 -19.08 22.91
N ARG A 356 3.32 -18.06 22.88
CA ARG A 356 3.67 -16.65 22.59
C ARG A 356 4.77 -16.06 23.45
N ASP A 357 4.91 -16.55 24.69
CA ASP A 357 5.92 -16.14 25.66
C ASP A 357 7.35 -16.61 25.28
N ARG A 358 7.46 -17.64 24.44
CA ARG A 358 8.74 -18.12 23.93
C ARG A 358 9.36 -17.20 22.88
N PHE A 359 8.60 -16.26 22.31
CA PHE A 359 9.08 -15.24 21.37
C PHE A 359 9.04 -13.88 22.05
N ASN A 360 10.17 -13.46 22.62
CA ASN A 360 10.24 -12.26 23.41
C ASN A 360 11.43 -11.40 23.00
N LEU A 361 11.15 -10.16 22.61
CA LEU A 361 12.20 -9.19 22.29
C LEU A 361 12.46 -8.32 23.52
N THR A 362 13.71 -8.30 23.96
CA THR A 362 14.18 -7.39 25.01
C THR A 362 14.99 -6.27 24.41
N ALA A 363 14.60 -5.03 24.69
CA ALA A 363 15.33 -3.83 24.34
C ALA A 363 15.99 -3.23 25.59
N SER A 364 17.24 -2.80 25.47
CA SER A 364 17.95 -2.14 26.55
C SER A 364 18.79 -0.97 26.05
N ALA A 365 18.70 0.15 26.76
CA ALA A 365 19.45 1.37 26.48
C ALA A 365 19.48 2.25 27.74
N HIS A 366 20.59 2.97 27.97
CA HIS A 366 20.75 3.92 29.08
C HIS A 366 20.31 3.37 30.46
N GLY A 367 20.61 2.10 30.76
CA GLY A 367 20.25 1.45 32.03
C GLY A 367 18.75 1.16 32.21
N LYS A 368 17.94 1.35 31.17
CA LYS A 368 16.54 0.90 31.11
C LYS A 368 16.42 -0.34 30.24
N THR A 369 15.48 -1.19 30.58
CA THR A 369 15.16 -2.40 29.85
C THR A 369 13.65 -2.53 29.73
N ALA A 370 13.17 -2.90 28.55
CA ALA A 370 11.79 -3.26 28.30
C ALA A 370 11.76 -4.57 27.51
N SER A 371 10.73 -5.38 27.71
CA SER A 371 10.56 -6.63 26.97
C SER A 371 9.12 -6.76 26.49
N LYS A 372 8.95 -7.42 25.34
CA LYS A 372 7.63 -7.68 24.77
C LYS A 372 7.59 -9.05 24.11
N ALA A 373 6.78 -9.92 24.71
CA ALA A 373 6.41 -11.20 24.12
C ALA A 373 5.46 -11.00 22.92
N SER A 374 5.41 -12.02 22.04
CA SER A 374 4.40 -12.11 20.99
C SER A 374 2.99 -11.95 21.55
N THR A 375 2.09 -11.41 20.73
CA THR A 375 0.67 -11.28 21.08
C THR A 375 -0.13 -12.57 20.87
N HIS A 376 0.38 -13.51 20.08
CA HIS A 376 -0.27 -14.77 19.72
C HIS A 376 0.74 -15.93 19.70
N ASP A 377 0.23 -17.15 19.90
CA ASP A 377 1.01 -18.38 19.75
C ASP A 377 1.40 -18.58 18.27
N ILE A 378 2.45 -19.36 18.03
CA ILE A 378 2.96 -19.67 16.69
C ILE A 378 2.83 -21.18 16.48
N TYR A 379 1.96 -21.60 15.57
CA TYR A 379 1.79 -23.01 15.20
C TYR A 379 2.59 -23.31 13.94
N VAL A 380 3.70 -24.03 14.11
CA VAL A 380 4.52 -24.50 12.99
C VAL A 380 3.95 -25.82 12.50
N TRP A 381 3.67 -25.91 11.21
CA TRP A 381 3.01 -27.07 10.64
C TRP A 381 3.74 -27.57 9.39
N VAL A 382 3.52 -28.84 9.08
CA VAL A 382 3.94 -29.44 7.80
C VAL A 382 2.70 -29.55 6.94
N PRO A 383 2.77 -29.13 5.67
CA PRO A 383 1.70 -29.42 4.75
C PRO A 383 1.52 -30.95 4.60
N SER A 384 0.48 -31.57 5.17
CA SER A 384 0.14 -32.99 5.04
C SER A 384 -1.23 -33.29 4.42
N LEU A 385 -1.29 -34.24 3.49
CA LEU A 385 -2.51 -34.85 2.98
C LEU A 385 -2.90 -36.07 3.82
N GLU A 386 -4.19 -36.26 4.08
CA GLU A 386 -4.68 -37.56 4.59
C GLU A 386 -4.75 -38.55 3.43
N VAL A 387 -3.98 -39.62 3.55
CA VAL A 387 -3.83 -40.67 2.55
C VAL A 387 -4.36 -41.98 3.11
N SER A 388 -4.93 -42.82 2.24
CA SER A 388 -5.49 -44.10 2.66
C SER A 388 -5.12 -45.25 1.73
N SER A 389 -5.18 -46.47 2.24
CA SER A 389 -5.09 -47.69 1.44
C SER A 389 -6.15 -48.66 1.93
N VAL A 390 -6.95 -49.20 1.01
CA VAL A 390 -8.04 -50.11 1.35
C VAL A 390 -8.03 -51.29 0.39
N ASP A 391 -8.33 -52.45 0.93
CA ASP A 391 -8.62 -53.65 0.15
C ASP A 391 -9.77 -54.43 0.82
N SER A 392 -10.40 -55.34 0.08
CA SER A 392 -11.45 -56.21 0.62
C SER A 392 -11.49 -57.57 -0.09
N VAL A 393 -12.01 -58.57 0.62
CA VAL A 393 -12.17 -59.93 0.08
C VAL A 393 -13.49 -60.56 0.53
N ASN A 394 -14.15 -61.24 -0.40
CA ASN A 394 -15.32 -62.07 -0.14
C ASN A 394 -14.89 -63.48 0.28
N VAL A 395 -15.36 -63.91 1.44
CA VAL A 395 -15.04 -65.19 2.06
C VAL A 395 -16.31 -66.03 2.09
N ASP A 396 -16.47 -66.92 1.12
CA ASP A 396 -17.71 -67.71 0.89
C ASP A 396 -17.62 -69.17 1.34
N ALA A 397 -16.41 -69.66 1.62
CA ALA A 397 -16.14 -71.03 2.04
C ALA A 397 -15.02 -71.10 3.10
N VAL A 398 -14.90 -72.24 3.77
CA VAL A 398 -13.78 -72.53 4.69
C VAL A 398 -12.48 -72.64 3.89
N GLY A 399 -11.48 -71.85 4.26
CA GLY A 399 -10.20 -71.76 3.54
C GLY A 399 -9.46 -70.44 3.81
N ASP A 400 -8.35 -70.27 3.11
CA ASP A 400 -7.51 -69.07 3.15
C ASP A 400 -7.82 -68.16 1.95
N PHE A 401 -7.91 -66.87 2.23
CA PHE A 401 -8.17 -65.81 1.27
C PHE A 401 -7.11 -64.73 1.47
N GLU A 402 -6.61 -64.18 0.37
CA GLU A 402 -5.53 -63.19 0.41
C GLU A 402 -6.05 -61.83 -0.02
N MET A 403 -5.56 -60.79 0.63
CA MET A 403 -5.75 -59.39 0.28
C MET A 403 -4.47 -58.61 0.64
N SER A 404 -4.32 -57.37 0.21
CA SER A 404 -3.14 -56.56 0.53
C SER A 404 -3.46 -55.08 0.64
N TYR A 405 -2.76 -54.37 1.51
CA TYR A 405 -2.87 -52.91 1.58
C TYR A 405 -1.48 -52.29 1.69
N ASN A 406 -1.40 -50.99 1.45
CA ASN A 406 -0.14 -50.25 1.48
C ASN A 406 -0.08 -49.28 2.67
N THR A 407 1.11 -49.06 3.20
CA THR A 407 1.42 -48.01 4.18
C THR A 407 2.48 -47.07 3.63
N LEU A 408 2.62 -45.89 4.24
CA LEU A 408 3.52 -44.84 3.78
C LEU A 408 4.55 -44.52 4.87
N HIS A 409 5.79 -44.84 4.58
CA HIS A 409 6.91 -44.67 5.49
C HIS A 409 7.64 -43.38 5.13
N THR A 410 7.25 -42.27 5.77
CA THR A 410 7.88 -40.94 5.60
C THR A 410 8.61 -40.51 6.89
N ASN A 411 9.33 -39.39 6.89
CA ASN A 411 9.96 -38.86 8.11
C ASN A 411 8.94 -38.33 9.12
N SER A 412 7.76 -37.94 8.65
CA SER A 412 6.77 -37.21 9.44
C SER A 412 5.33 -37.73 9.23
N THR A 413 5.14 -39.04 9.03
CA THR A 413 3.79 -39.63 8.99
C THR A 413 3.18 -39.63 10.40
N TYR A 414 1.96 -39.10 10.55
CA TYR A 414 1.19 -39.15 11.81
C TYR A 414 -0.26 -39.58 11.55
N ASP A 415 -1.03 -39.75 12.62
CA ASP A 415 -2.42 -40.24 12.56
C ASP A 415 -2.59 -41.54 11.76
N ASN A 416 -1.61 -42.46 11.89
CA ASN A 416 -1.60 -43.75 11.22
C ASN A 416 -2.49 -44.77 11.94
N GLN A 417 -3.55 -45.23 11.30
CA GLN A 417 -4.50 -46.19 11.85
C GLN A 417 -4.87 -47.24 10.81
N THR A 418 -4.86 -48.52 11.19
CA THR A 418 -5.45 -49.61 10.39
C THR A 418 -6.66 -50.19 11.10
N VAL A 419 -7.76 -50.34 10.36
CA VAL A 419 -9.03 -50.93 10.81
C VAL A 419 -9.37 -52.12 9.93
N ILE A 420 -9.63 -53.27 10.55
CA ILE A 420 -10.17 -54.45 9.88
C ILE A 420 -11.67 -54.52 10.16
N THR A 421 -12.49 -54.69 9.14
CA THR A 421 -13.95 -54.83 9.27
C THR A 421 -14.40 -56.16 8.70
N VAL A 422 -15.18 -56.92 9.47
CA VAL A 422 -15.76 -58.20 9.06
C VAL A 422 -17.27 -58.10 9.08
N GLN A 423 -17.92 -58.50 7.98
CA GLN A 423 -19.36 -58.32 7.76
C GLN A 423 -20.04 -59.63 7.32
N SER A 424 -21.02 -60.08 8.10
CA SER A 424 -21.93 -61.21 7.84
C SER A 424 -22.87 -60.94 6.67
N GLY A 425 -22.47 -61.31 5.45
CA GLY A 425 -23.32 -61.23 4.26
C GLY A 425 -23.96 -59.86 4.06
N ALA A 426 -25.25 -59.86 3.69
CA ALA A 426 -26.01 -58.63 3.55
C ALA A 426 -26.22 -57.93 4.89
N ARG A 427 -26.45 -58.68 5.97
CA ARG A 427 -26.80 -58.20 7.31
C ARG A 427 -25.69 -57.43 8.01
N GLY A 428 -24.46 -57.90 7.87
CA GLY A 428 -23.28 -57.22 8.37
C GLY A 428 -22.88 -55.97 7.60
N ARG A 429 -23.45 -55.77 6.41
CA ARG A 429 -23.03 -54.69 5.54
C ARG A 429 -23.59 -53.37 6.04
N THR A 430 -22.76 -52.66 6.79
CA THR A 430 -22.89 -51.22 6.91
C THR A 430 -22.29 -50.60 5.67
N LEU A 431 -23.10 -49.83 4.94
CA LEU A 431 -22.62 -48.80 4.04
C LEU A 431 -21.77 -47.78 4.84
N ALA A 432 -20.46 -48.01 4.93
CA ALA A 432 -19.49 -47.18 5.64
C ALA A 432 -18.73 -46.30 4.63
N GLY A 433 -18.24 -45.13 5.08
CA GLY A 433 -17.53 -44.18 4.20
C GLY A 433 -18.44 -43.23 3.42
N LEU A 434 -19.77 -43.37 3.52
CA LEU A 434 -20.74 -42.51 2.82
C LEU A 434 -20.93 -41.10 3.40
N GLY A 435 -20.10 -40.69 4.37
CA GLY A 435 -20.15 -39.35 4.99
C GLY A 435 -20.11 -38.22 3.97
N TYR A 436 -19.36 -38.40 2.88
CA TYR A 436 -19.22 -37.44 1.79
C TYR A 436 -20.55 -37.10 1.10
N LEU A 437 -21.54 -37.99 1.18
CA LEU A 437 -22.88 -37.77 0.60
C LEU A 437 -23.77 -36.88 1.47
N VAL A 438 -23.37 -36.62 2.72
CA VAL A 438 -24.24 -36.07 3.76
C VAL A 438 -23.80 -34.68 4.25
N GLY A 439 -22.57 -34.27 3.93
CA GLY A 439 -22.06 -32.92 4.19
C GLY A 439 -22.52 -31.89 3.15
N TYR A 440 -23.71 -31.30 3.34
CA TYR A 440 -24.23 -30.05 2.74
C TYR A 440 -24.17 -29.86 1.19
N PRO A 441 -25.29 -29.54 0.50
CA PRO A 441 -25.32 -29.55 -0.97
C PRO A 441 -24.70 -28.29 -1.61
N TYR A 442 -23.57 -28.43 -2.27
CA TYR A 442 -23.06 -27.42 -3.21
C TYR A 442 -23.86 -27.44 -4.53
N GLY A 443 -24.02 -26.26 -5.13
CA GLY A 443 -24.07 -26.05 -6.58
C GLY A 443 -25.34 -26.44 -7.34
N CYS A 444 -25.15 -26.82 -8.60
CA CYS A 444 -26.19 -26.96 -9.62
C CYS A 444 -27.26 -28.01 -9.27
N VAL A 445 -28.34 -28.05 -10.06
CA VAL A 445 -29.42 -29.05 -9.92
C VAL A 445 -28.84 -30.46 -9.82
N GLU A 446 -27.90 -30.84 -10.70
CA GLU A 446 -27.25 -32.16 -10.71
C GLU A 446 -26.60 -32.54 -9.38
N GLN A 447 -25.87 -31.61 -8.75
CA GLN A 447 -25.17 -31.87 -7.49
C GLN A 447 -26.14 -31.95 -6.32
N THR A 448 -27.12 -31.05 -6.32
CA THR A 448 -28.18 -31.02 -5.31
C THR A 448 -28.95 -32.35 -5.34
N THR A 449 -29.46 -32.76 -6.50
CA THR A 449 -30.25 -33.98 -6.66
C THR A 449 -29.44 -35.25 -6.42
N SER A 450 -28.19 -35.29 -6.90
CA SER A 450 -27.26 -36.42 -6.69
C SER A 450 -27.08 -36.73 -5.21
N ARG A 451 -26.77 -35.71 -4.40
CA ARG A 451 -26.57 -35.87 -2.96
C ARG A 451 -27.87 -36.17 -2.23
N MET A 452 -28.97 -35.54 -2.63
CA MET A 452 -30.30 -35.81 -2.07
C MET A 452 -30.69 -37.28 -2.23
N LEU A 453 -30.62 -37.82 -3.45
CA LEU A 453 -31.00 -39.20 -3.75
C LEU A 453 -30.06 -40.20 -3.06
N ALA A 454 -28.76 -39.92 -3.08
CA ALA A 454 -27.79 -40.70 -2.33
C ALA A 454 -28.13 -40.74 -0.83
N SER A 455 -28.31 -39.59 -0.20
CA SER A 455 -28.67 -39.47 1.23
C SER A 455 -29.99 -40.18 1.55
N LEU A 456 -31.00 -40.01 0.68
CA LEU A 456 -32.29 -40.66 0.77
C LEU A 456 -32.15 -42.18 0.75
N ASN A 457 -31.40 -42.71 -0.22
CA ASN A 457 -31.19 -44.14 -0.39
C ASN A 457 -30.34 -44.74 0.74
N VAL A 458 -29.32 -44.04 1.25
CA VAL A 458 -28.54 -44.50 2.43
C VAL A 458 -29.43 -44.64 3.66
N LYS A 459 -30.26 -43.63 3.92
CA LYS A 459 -31.24 -43.67 5.00
C LYS A 459 -32.21 -44.83 4.78
N ASN A 460 -32.78 -44.97 3.59
CA ASN A 460 -33.76 -46.01 3.25
C ASN A 460 -33.17 -47.42 3.35
N TYR A 461 -31.88 -47.60 3.01
CA TYR A 461 -31.17 -48.86 3.18
C TYR A 461 -31.25 -49.37 4.60
N TYR A 462 -31.11 -48.51 5.61
CA TYR A 462 -31.14 -48.91 7.01
C TYR A 462 -32.53 -48.84 7.65
N LEU A 463 -33.50 -48.12 7.06
CA LEU A 463 -34.77 -47.78 7.72
C LEU A 463 -35.55 -49.00 8.22
N GLU A 464 -35.60 -50.11 7.49
CA GLU A 464 -36.38 -51.29 7.88
C GLU A 464 -35.52 -52.43 8.47
N ARG A 465 -34.21 -52.19 8.62
CA ARG A 465 -33.27 -53.23 9.01
C ARG A 465 -33.18 -53.37 10.53
N PRO A 466 -33.16 -54.62 11.06
CA PRO A 466 -33.00 -54.85 12.50
C PRO A 466 -31.58 -54.56 13.01
N ASP A 467 -30.59 -54.54 12.12
CA ASP A 467 -29.16 -54.45 12.35
C ASP A 467 -28.55 -53.09 11.94
N ARG A 468 -29.31 -52.01 12.12
CA ARG A 468 -28.83 -50.65 11.84
C ARG A 468 -27.55 -50.34 12.62
N PRO A 469 -26.62 -49.55 12.06
CA PRO A 469 -25.40 -49.18 12.76
C PRO A 469 -25.71 -48.37 14.03
N ALA A 470 -24.80 -48.39 15.00
CA ALA A 470 -25.02 -47.77 16.32
C ALA A 470 -25.26 -46.25 16.24
N ASP A 471 -24.67 -45.61 15.24
CA ASP A 471 -24.80 -44.20 14.89
C ASP A 471 -25.92 -43.91 13.88
N PHE A 472 -26.80 -44.87 13.57
CA PHE A 472 -27.88 -44.70 12.59
C PHE A 472 -28.72 -43.43 12.82
N GLN A 473 -28.92 -43.02 14.07
CA GLN A 473 -29.66 -41.80 14.36
C GLN A 473 -28.95 -40.54 13.81
N ILE A 474 -27.61 -40.53 13.84
CA ILE A 474 -26.79 -39.47 13.25
C ILE A 474 -26.92 -39.54 11.72
N ILE A 475 -26.66 -40.70 11.11
CA ILE A 475 -26.81 -40.93 9.67
C ILE A 475 -28.19 -40.47 9.16
N ARG A 476 -29.26 -40.85 9.87
CA ARG A 476 -30.62 -40.45 9.53
C ARG A 476 -30.83 -38.94 9.65
N ASN A 477 -30.33 -38.31 10.72
CA ASN A 477 -30.48 -36.87 10.90
C ASN A 477 -29.74 -36.08 9.81
N ASP A 478 -28.55 -36.52 9.46
CA ASP A 478 -27.71 -35.88 8.46
C ASP A 478 -28.33 -36.06 7.07
N ALA A 479 -28.80 -37.28 6.74
CA ALA A 479 -29.52 -37.54 5.48
C ALA A 479 -30.80 -36.72 5.38
N ASN A 480 -31.58 -36.63 6.46
CA ASN A 480 -32.78 -35.79 6.52
C ASN A 480 -32.45 -34.31 6.29
N THR A 481 -31.33 -33.83 6.87
CA THR A 481 -30.86 -32.45 6.69
C THR A 481 -30.47 -32.19 5.24
N SER A 482 -29.70 -33.12 4.64
CA SER A 482 -29.29 -33.07 3.24
C SER A 482 -30.50 -32.99 2.29
N VAL A 483 -31.48 -33.90 2.44
CA VAL A 483 -32.72 -33.89 1.65
C VAL A 483 -33.54 -32.62 1.88
N SER A 484 -33.69 -32.17 3.14
CA SER A 484 -34.43 -30.93 3.45
C SER A 484 -33.81 -29.70 2.80
N ASN A 485 -32.48 -29.56 2.84
CA ASN A 485 -31.78 -28.44 2.23
C ASN A 485 -31.90 -28.48 0.70
N GLY A 486 -31.82 -29.66 0.11
CA GLY A 486 -32.00 -29.84 -1.33
C GLY A 486 -33.44 -29.55 -1.80
N VAL A 487 -34.47 -29.92 -1.03
CA VAL A 487 -35.86 -29.53 -1.32
C VAL A 487 -35.99 -28.00 -1.37
N VAL A 488 -35.46 -27.30 -0.36
CA VAL A 488 -35.48 -25.82 -0.33
C VAL A 488 -34.78 -25.20 -1.54
N LYS A 489 -33.71 -25.82 -2.03
CA LYS A 489 -33.00 -25.36 -3.24
C LYS A 489 -33.78 -25.57 -4.54
N LEU A 490 -34.52 -26.68 -4.66
CA LEU A 490 -35.17 -27.10 -5.92
C LEU A 490 -36.61 -26.59 -6.10
N VAL A 491 -37.31 -26.22 -5.02
CA VAL A 491 -38.65 -25.58 -5.13
C VAL A 491 -38.56 -24.18 -5.72
N ARG A 492 -39.66 -23.65 -6.25
CA ARG A 492 -39.72 -22.29 -6.80
C ARG A 492 -39.28 -21.25 -5.76
N GLY A 493 -38.44 -20.30 -6.17
CA GLY A 493 -37.86 -19.31 -5.25
C GLY A 493 -36.59 -19.79 -4.55
N GLY A 494 -36.30 -21.09 -4.60
CA GLY A 494 -35.01 -21.67 -4.26
C GLY A 494 -33.92 -21.30 -5.28
N GLN A 495 -32.66 -21.44 -4.86
CA GLN A 495 -31.48 -21.03 -5.62
C GLN A 495 -31.39 -21.69 -7.00
N VAL A 496 -31.66 -23.00 -7.07
CA VAL A 496 -31.75 -23.78 -8.31
C VAL A 496 -33.18 -24.25 -8.54
N GLY A 497 -34.13 -23.36 -8.20
CA GLY A 497 -35.54 -23.67 -8.09
C GLY A 497 -36.26 -23.83 -9.43
N GLN A 498 -37.44 -24.45 -9.38
CA GLN A 498 -38.32 -24.60 -10.54
C GLN A 498 -38.67 -23.24 -11.18
N HIS A 499 -38.71 -23.20 -12.51
CA HIS A 499 -39.09 -22.01 -13.29
C HIS A 499 -40.61 -21.92 -13.48
N GLU A 500 -41.09 -20.75 -13.93
CA GLU A 500 -42.54 -20.54 -14.16
C GLU A 500 -43.10 -21.41 -15.31
N ASP A 501 -42.22 -21.82 -16.23
CA ASP A 501 -42.58 -22.73 -17.32
C ASP A 501 -42.80 -24.18 -16.84
N GLY A 502 -42.34 -24.51 -15.62
CA GLY A 502 -42.44 -25.83 -15.01
C GLY A 502 -41.15 -26.66 -15.06
N GLY A 503 -40.11 -26.18 -15.73
CA GLY A 503 -38.82 -26.87 -15.83
C GLY A 503 -37.77 -26.36 -14.85
N TRP A 504 -36.56 -26.91 -14.98
CA TRP A 504 -35.35 -26.49 -14.27
C TRP A 504 -34.22 -26.27 -15.27
N SER A 505 -33.32 -25.37 -14.89
CA SER A 505 -32.03 -25.18 -15.56
C SER A 505 -30.92 -25.59 -14.58
N LEU A 506 -29.77 -26.02 -15.12
CA LEU A 506 -28.64 -26.50 -14.33
C LEU A 506 -28.29 -25.58 -13.14
N TRP A 507 -28.19 -24.27 -13.38
CA TRP A 507 -27.78 -23.30 -12.37
C TRP A 507 -28.95 -22.49 -11.78
N GLY A 508 -30.20 -22.90 -12.02
CA GLY A 508 -31.36 -22.12 -11.56
C GLY A 508 -31.67 -20.87 -12.37
N CYS A 509 -30.76 -20.43 -13.25
CA CYS A 509 -30.96 -19.34 -14.19
C CYS A 509 -30.80 -19.79 -15.65
N GLY A 510 -31.50 -19.12 -16.57
CA GLY A 510 -31.49 -19.45 -18.01
C GLY A 510 -32.78 -20.12 -18.46
N GLU A 511 -32.77 -20.76 -19.62
CA GLU A 511 -33.89 -21.57 -20.09
C GLU A 511 -33.88 -22.94 -19.41
N SER A 512 -35.06 -23.43 -19.05
CA SER A 512 -35.22 -24.81 -18.58
C SER A 512 -34.73 -25.80 -19.63
N GLU A 513 -34.13 -26.89 -19.19
CA GLU A 513 -33.64 -27.97 -20.05
C GLU A 513 -34.01 -29.35 -19.47
N SER A 514 -33.95 -30.39 -20.30
CA SER A 514 -34.52 -31.70 -19.99
C SER A 514 -33.73 -32.53 -18.97
N SER A 515 -32.42 -32.35 -18.89
CA SER A 515 -31.53 -33.01 -17.93
C SER A 515 -31.78 -32.56 -16.48
N SER A 516 -31.74 -31.26 -16.20
CA SER A 516 -32.07 -30.75 -14.87
C SER A 516 -33.55 -30.94 -14.55
N SER A 517 -34.44 -30.75 -15.53
CA SER A 517 -35.87 -30.95 -15.30
C SER A 517 -36.20 -32.39 -14.96
N SER A 518 -35.63 -33.36 -15.68
CA SER A 518 -35.82 -34.79 -15.36
C SER A 518 -35.22 -35.13 -14.00
N TYR A 519 -34.02 -34.66 -13.69
CA TYR A 519 -33.38 -35.08 -12.46
C TYR A 519 -33.97 -34.44 -11.19
N ALA A 520 -34.31 -33.15 -11.25
CA ALA A 520 -35.02 -32.46 -10.19
C ALA A 520 -36.42 -33.05 -9.98
N ALA A 521 -37.18 -33.25 -11.06
CA ALA A 521 -38.52 -33.82 -10.98
C ALA A 521 -38.49 -35.25 -10.42
N TYR A 522 -37.56 -36.11 -10.87
CA TYR A 522 -37.39 -37.45 -10.31
C TYR A 522 -37.08 -37.40 -8.82
N THR A 523 -36.12 -36.57 -8.41
CA THR A 523 -35.70 -36.47 -7.00
C THR A 523 -36.82 -36.00 -6.09
N LEU A 524 -37.51 -34.92 -6.48
CA LEU A 524 -38.64 -34.40 -5.71
C LEU A 524 -39.81 -35.38 -5.71
N ALA A 525 -40.05 -36.10 -6.81
CA ALA A 525 -41.08 -37.12 -6.88
C ALA A 525 -40.78 -38.32 -5.97
N ARG A 526 -39.51 -38.79 -5.92
CA ARG A 526 -39.05 -39.83 -4.98
C ARG A 526 -39.25 -39.41 -3.53
N VAL A 527 -38.87 -38.17 -3.18
CA VAL A 527 -39.09 -37.63 -1.82
C VAL A 527 -40.57 -37.55 -1.47
N ASN A 528 -41.44 -37.25 -2.44
CA ASN A 528 -42.88 -37.11 -2.22
C ASN A 528 -43.66 -38.44 -2.23
N GLU A 529 -43.01 -39.59 -2.36
CA GLU A 529 -43.70 -40.88 -2.37
C GLU A 529 -44.45 -41.14 -1.05
N SER A 530 -45.64 -41.77 -1.14
CA SER A 530 -46.50 -41.99 0.03
C SER A 530 -45.88 -42.88 1.11
N GLY A 531 -44.95 -43.76 0.73
CA GLY A 531 -44.20 -44.63 1.65
C GLY A 531 -42.94 -44.01 2.25
N GLU A 532 -42.54 -42.82 1.77
CA GLU A 532 -41.31 -42.14 2.17
C GLU A 532 -41.57 -41.20 3.35
N ASP A 533 -40.86 -41.36 4.47
CA ASP A 533 -41.10 -40.55 5.69
C ASP A 533 -40.68 -39.08 5.54
N LEU A 534 -39.92 -38.75 4.50
CA LEU A 534 -39.54 -37.40 4.11
C LEU A 534 -40.53 -36.72 3.16
N ASN A 535 -41.62 -37.38 2.73
CA ASN A 535 -42.69 -36.71 1.97
C ASN A 535 -43.29 -35.51 2.72
N ARG A 536 -43.23 -35.52 4.06
CA ARG A 536 -43.57 -34.40 4.95
C ARG A 536 -42.82 -33.09 4.65
N LEU A 537 -41.69 -33.15 3.93
CA LEU A 537 -40.96 -31.95 3.48
C LEU A 537 -41.69 -31.22 2.35
N LEU A 538 -42.55 -31.94 1.62
CA LEU A 538 -43.37 -31.44 0.52
C LEU A 538 -44.86 -31.33 0.89
N ASP A 539 -45.26 -31.74 2.10
CA ASP A 539 -46.62 -31.56 2.63
C ASP A 539 -47.05 -30.08 2.60
N GLY A 540 -48.02 -29.76 1.75
CA GLY A 540 -48.50 -28.38 1.56
C GLY A 540 -47.59 -27.50 0.68
N ASN A 541 -46.45 -28.02 0.22
CA ASN A 541 -45.50 -27.35 -0.67
C ASN A 541 -45.54 -27.92 -2.11
N VAL A 542 -46.65 -28.57 -2.48
CA VAL A 542 -46.94 -28.95 -3.86
C VAL A 542 -48.06 -28.05 -4.38
N SER A 543 -47.76 -27.20 -5.37
CA SER A 543 -48.76 -26.37 -6.02
C SER A 543 -49.37 -27.09 -7.24
N THR A 544 -50.60 -26.69 -7.58
CA THR A 544 -51.39 -27.27 -8.68
C THR A 544 -51.90 -26.17 -9.59
N GLY A 545 -52.18 -26.49 -10.85
CA GLY A 545 -52.70 -25.56 -11.84
C GLY A 545 -51.59 -24.75 -12.54
N PRO A 546 -51.96 -23.65 -13.21
CA PRO A 546 -51.07 -22.97 -14.16
C PRO A 546 -49.96 -22.13 -13.53
N THR A 547 -49.95 -21.97 -12.21
CA THR A 547 -48.97 -21.14 -11.50
C THR A 547 -48.07 -22.04 -10.66
N VAL A 548 -46.76 -21.87 -10.80
CA VAL A 548 -45.77 -22.43 -9.87
C VAL A 548 -45.66 -21.46 -8.69
N GLY A 549 -46.18 -21.84 -7.54
CA GLY A 549 -46.17 -20.98 -6.34
C GLY A 549 -44.79 -20.91 -5.68
N ASP A 550 -44.46 -19.78 -5.05
CA ASP A 550 -43.20 -19.64 -4.29
C ASP A 550 -43.11 -20.68 -3.16
N ASP A 551 -41.90 -21.18 -2.91
CA ASP A 551 -41.56 -22.25 -1.97
C ASP A 551 -42.27 -23.59 -2.25
N THR A 552 -42.82 -23.78 -3.46
CA THR A 552 -43.49 -25.01 -3.86
C THR A 552 -42.88 -25.64 -5.11
N VAL A 553 -43.13 -26.94 -5.30
CA VAL A 553 -42.95 -27.64 -6.59
C VAL A 553 -44.32 -27.84 -7.25
N ASN A 554 -44.39 -27.68 -8.57
CA ASN A 554 -45.59 -27.96 -9.36
C ASN A 554 -45.30 -29.07 -10.38
N PHE A 555 -45.66 -30.30 -10.03
CA PHE A 555 -45.47 -31.46 -10.90
C PHE A 555 -46.35 -31.41 -12.17
N GLU A 556 -47.53 -30.79 -12.10
CA GLU A 556 -48.41 -30.63 -13.27
C GLU A 556 -47.78 -29.73 -14.34
N LYS A 557 -47.10 -28.66 -13.91
CA LYS A 557 -46.32 -27.79 -14.78
C LYS A 557 -45.08 -28.47 -15.34
N ALA A 558 -44.41 -29.34 -14.58
CA ALA A 558 -43.31 -30.16 -15.11
C ALA A 558 -43.79 -31.12 -16.21
N VAL A 559 -44.98 -31.71 -16.06
CA VAL A 559 -45.63 -32.55 -17.08
C VAL A 559 -45.93 -31.74 -18.36
N GLU A 560 -46.51 -30.54 -18.21
CA GLU A 560 -46.71 -29.64 -19.35
C GLU A 560 -45.40 -29.26 -20.03
N TRP A 561 -44.35 -29.01 -19.24
CA TRP A 561 -43.02 -28.68 -19.76
C TRP A 561 -42.45 -29.81 -20.61
N PHE A 562 -42.45 -31.06 -20.13
CA PHE A 562 -41.99 -32.21 -20.93
C PHE A 562 -42.79 -32.37 -22.23
N HIS A 563 -44.08 -32.06 -22.21
CA HIS A 563 -44.93 -32.11 -23.39
C HIS A 563 -44.64 -30.99 -24.40
N GLY A 564 -44.36 -29.77 -23.92
CA GLY A 564 -44.07 -28.62 -24.77
C GLY A 564 -42.66 -28.61 -25.35
N TYR A 565 -41.70 -29.26 -24.70
CA TYR A 565 -40.26 -29.11 -24.97
C TYR A 565 -39.50 -30.45 -25.07
N PRO A 566 -39.87 -31.38 -25.98
CA PRO A 566 -38.99 -32.50 -26.31
C PRO A 566 -37.74 -32.01 -27.04
N ASP A 567 -36.57 -32.53 -26.68
CA ASP A 567 -35.30 -32.12 -27.32
C ASP A 567 -35.16 -32.61 -28.77
N ASP A 568 -35.79 -33.75 -29.12
CA ASP A 568 -35.97 -34.18 -30.51
C ASP A 568 -37.45 -34.09 -30.91
N PRO A 569 -37.86 -33.00 -31.58
CA PRO A 569 -39.24 -32.80 -32.02
C PRO A 569 -39.74 -33.82 -33.05
N SER A 570 -38.84 -34.58 -33.69
CA SER A 570 -39.24 -35.57 -34.71
C SER A 570 -39.72 -36.88 -34.09
N SER A 571 -39.14 -37.25 -32.95
CA SER A 571 -39.47 -38.46 -32.20
C SER A 571 -40.22 -38.17 -30.89
N ASN A 572 -40.34 -36.88 -30.51
CA ASN A 572 -40.81 -36.43 -29.20
C ASN A 572 -40.04 -37.11 -28.04
N THR A 573 -38.73 -37.27 -28.20
CA THR A 573 -37.85 -37.81 -27.15
C THR A 573 -37.08 -36.71 -26.45
N TRP A 574 -36.67 -36.99 -25.20
CA TRP A 574 -35.89 -36.06 -24.38
C TRP A 574 -34.42 -36.48 -24.40
N THR A 575 -33.55 -35.58 -24.82
CA THR A 575 -32.10 -35.78 -24.90
C THR A 575 -31.41 -35.01 -23.80
N TRP A 576 -30.44 -35.60 -23.14
CA TRP A 576 -29.62 -34.87 -22.18
C TRP A 576 -28.81 -33.77 -22.89
N SER A 577 -29.13 -32.48 -22.70
CA SER A 577 -28.59 -31.37 -23.49
C SER A 577 -27.76 -30.34 -22.70
N ALA A 578 -27.69 -30.43 -21.36
CA ALA A 578 -26.85 -29.53 -20.56
C ALA A 578 -25.34 -29.83 -20.68
N GLY A 579 -24.51 -28.81 -20.56
CA GLY A 579 -23.04 -28.90 -20.53
C GLY A 579 -22.48 -29.45 -19.22
N VAL A 580 -23.00 -30.59 -18.77
CA VAL A 580 -22.65 -31.26 -17.51
C VAL A 580 -21.70 -32.44 -17.72
N CYS A 581 -21.14 -32.93 -16.62
CA CYS A 581 -20.16 -34.01 -16.59
C CYS A 581 -20.73 -35.43 -16.83
N HIS A 582 -22.05 -35.60 -16.71
CA HIS A 582 -22.78 -36.85 -17.00
C HIS A 582 -23.88 -36.61 -18.03
N ALA A 583 -23.90 -37.36 -19.14
CA ALA A 583 -24.96 -37.29 -20.15
C ALA A 583 -25.55 -38.67 -20.45
N TRP A 584 -26.87 -38.79 -20.37
CA TRP A 584 -27.58 -39.94 -20.90
C TRP A 584 -27.86 -39.79 -22.39
N THR A 585 -27.98 -40.91 -23.07
CA THR A 585 -28.51 -40.90 -24.43
C THR A 585 -29.99 -40.49 -24.41
N PRO A 586 -30.51 -39.99 -25.55
CA PRO A 586 -31.94 -39.73 -25.72
C PRO A 586 -32.82 -40.91 -25.27
N THR A 587 -32.37 -42.12 -25.58
CA THR A 587 -33.07 -43.36 -25.27
C THR A 587 -33.16 -43.62 -23.76
N SER A 588 -32.02 -43.53 -23.06
CA SER A 588 -31.97 -43.73 -21.61
C SER A 588 -32.82 -42.69 -20.87
N ASN A 589 -32.68 -41.42 -21.24
CA ASN A 589 -33.43 -40.34 -20.61
C ASN A 589 -34.95 -40.43 -20.88
N THR A 590 -35.36 -40.88 -22.06
CA THR A 590 -36.78 -41.11 -22.35
C THR A 590 -37.40 -42.16 -21.43
N GLY A 591 -36.69 -43.27 -21.17
CA GLY A 591 -37.12 -44.28 -20.21
C GLY A 591 -37.26 -43.72 -18.79
N PHE A 592 -36.31 -42.87 -18.38
CA PHE A 592 -36.34 -42.22 -17.08
C PHE A 592 -37.50 -41.22 -16.93
N VAL A 593 -37.80 -40.42 -17.96
CA VAL A 593 -38.95 -39.51 -17.96
C VAL A 593 -40.27 -40.26 -17.78
N MET A 594 -40.39 -41.50 -18.30
CA MET A 594 -41.56 -42.35 -18.03
C MET A 594 -41.69 -42.70 -16.54
N LEU A 595 -40.58 -43.00 -15.84
CA LEU A 595 -40.58 -43.26 -14.40
C LEU A 595 -41.03 -42.02 -13.59
N ILE A 596 -40.61 -40.82 -14.02
CA ILE A 596 -41.05 -39.56 -13.38
C ILE A 596 -42.57 -39.39 -13.48
N HIS A 597 -43.14 -39.59 -14.67
CA HIS A 597 -44.59 -39.47 -14.86
C HIS A 597 -45.35 -40.54 -14.06
N ASP A 598 -44.79 -41.74 -13.93
CA ASP A 598 -45.34 -42.81 -13.10
C ASP A 598 -45.41 -42.41 -11.62
N MET A 599 -44.31 -41.88 -11.09
CA MET A 599 -44.23 -41.39 -9.71
C MET A 599 -45.19 -40.22 -9.44
N ILE A 600 -45.29 -39.26 -10.38
CA ILE A 600 -46.22 -38.13 -10.26
C ILE A 600 -47.68 -38.64 -10.27
N ARG A 601 -48.01 -39.58 -11.14
CA ARG A 601 -49.36 -40.18 -11.21
C ARG A 601 -49.73 -40.88 -9.91
N ASP A 602 -48.80 -41.58 -9.28
CA ASP A 602 -49.06 -42.35 -8.07
C ASP A 602 -49.23 -41.47 -6.81
N GLN A 603 -48.81 -40.21 -6.86
CA GLN A 603 -48.99 -39.23 -5.77
C GLN A 603 -50.41 -38.64 -5.69
N GLY A 604 -51.23 -38.74 -6.75
CA GLY A 604 -52.60 -38.23 -6.72
C GLY A 604 -53.21 -37.93 -8.09
N THR A 605 -54.38 -37.29 -8.11
CA THR A 605 -55.08 -36.95 -9.35
C THR A 605 -54.44 -35.74 -10.03
N VAL A 606 -53.85 -35.95 -11.20
CA VAL A 606 -53.43 -34.88 -12.12
C VAL A 606 -54.66 -34.26 -12.78
N ALA A 607 -54.84 -32.94 -12.71
CA ALA A 607 -55.99 -32.25 -13.27
C ALA A 607 -55.85 -32.02 -14.79
N GLU A 608 -56.97 -31.77 -15.46
CA GLU A 608 -56.94 -31.29 -16.86
C GLU A 608 -56.44 -29.83 -16.93
N PRO A 609 -55.63 -29.45 -17.95
CA PRO A 609 -55.24 -30.23 -19.13
C PRO A 609 -54.01 -31.13 -18.96
N TYR A 610 -53.34 -31.10 -17.80
CA TYR A 610 -52.07 -31.80 -17.56
C TYR A 610 -52.18 -33.32 -17.65
N ALA A 611 -53.32 -33.88 -17.27
CA ALA A 611 -53.60 -35.31 -17.44
C ALA A 611 -53.56 -35.74 -18.92
N THR A 612 -54.04 -34.88 -19.82
CA THR A 612 -53.95 -35.10 -21.27
C THR A 612 -52.48 -35.05 -21.72
N TYR A 613 -51.71 -34.04 -21.30
CA TYR A 613 -50.28 -33.91 -21.63
C TYR A 613 -49.45 -35.11 -21.14
N MET A 614 -49.70 -35.58 -19.91
CA MET A 614 -49.08 -36.79 -19.37
C MET A 614 -49.36 -38.01 -20.25
N THR A 615 -50.61 -38.19 -20.66
CA THR A 615 -51.02 -39.31 -21.53
C THR A 615 -50.32 -39.24 -22.89
N GLU A 616 -50.26 -38.06 -23.49
CA GLU A 616 -49.59 -37.83 -24.79
C GLU A 616 -48.08 -38.06 -24.70
N ASN A 617 -47.42 -37.60 -23.64
CA ASN A 617 -46.01 -37.89 -23.36
C ASN A 617 -45.74 -39.40 -23.30
N MET A 618 -46.55 -40.14 -22.55
CA MET A 618 -46.36 -41.60 -22.40
C MET A 618 -46.64 -42.36 -23.69
N GLN A 619 -47.65 -41.95 -24.47
CA GLN A 619 -47.92 -42.54 -25.79
C GLN A 619 -46.78 -42.29 -26.77
N ASN A 620 -46.16 -41.10 -26.74
CA ASN A 620 -45.00 -40.77 -27.56
C ASN A 620 -43.77 -41.62 -27.19
N ALA A 621 -43.42 -41.66 -25.90
CA ALA A 621 -42.31 -42.46 -25.40
C ALA A 621 -42.49 -43.95 -25.69
N THR A 622 -43.69 -44.48 -25.47
CA THR A 622 -44.03 -45.89 -25.75
C THR A 622 -43.88 -46.21 -27.23
N ARG A 623 -44.33 -45.32 -28.12
CA ARG A 623 -44.15 -45.47 -29.56
C ARG A 623 -42.70 -45.45 -29.97
N TYR A 624 -41.90 -44.55 -29.41
CA TYR A 624 -40.47 -44.52 -29.65
C TYR A 624 -39.81 -45.86 -29.31
N PHE A 625 -40.03 -46.42 -28.12
CA PHE A 625 -39.43 -47.70 -27.75
C PHE A 625 -39.93 -48.87 -28.62
N VAL A 626 -41.21 -48.92 -28.96
CA VAL A 626 -41.75 -49.99 -29.82
C VAL A 626 -41.20 -49.91 -31.26
N GLU A 627 -41.06 -48.71 -31.83
CA GLU A 627 -40.62 -48.52 -33.22
C GLU A 627 -39.10 -48.62 -33.41
N THR A 628 -38.32 -48.32 -32.37
CA THR A 628 -36.85 -48.24 -32.43
C THR A 628 -36.12 -49.44 -31.83
N GLN A 629 -36.85 -50.41 -31.26
CA GLN A 629 -36.24 -51.63 -30.72
C GLN A 629 -35.46 -52.37 -31.82
N ALA A 630 -34.21 -52.70 -31.54
CA ALA A 630 -33.37 -53.46 -32.45
C ALA A 630 -33.90 -54.90 -32.59
N GLY A 631 -33.51 -55.57 -33.68
CA GLY A 631 -33.98 -56.93 -33.98
C GLY A 631 -33.55 -58.00 -32.97
N ASP A 632 -32.59 -57.69 -32.08
CA ASP A 632 -32.16 -58.55 -30.97
C ASP A 632 -32.90 -58.25 -29.66
N GLY A 633 -33.77 -57.23 -29.64
CA GLY A 633 -34.54 -56.82 -28.45
C GLY A 633 -33.93 -55.66 -27.66
N SER A 634 -32.75 -55.16 -28.05
CA SER A 634 -32.08 -54.05 -27.34
C SER A 634 -32.51 -52.66 -27.81
N TRP A 635 -32.16 -51.66 -27.00
CA TRP A 635 -32.23 -50.23 -27.32
C TRP A 635 -30.87 -49.55 -27.11
N GLY A 636 -30.70 -48.36 -27.67
CA GLY A 636 -29.48 -47.56 -27.54
C GLY A 636 -28.42 -47.86 -28.61
N GLY A 637 -27.27 -47.21 -28.50
CA GLY A 637 -26.14 -47.39 -29.42
C GLY A 637 -25.03 -48.22 -28.79
N ASN A 638 -23.92 -48.43 -29.52
CA ASN A 638 -22.74 -49.19 -29.04
C ASN A 638 -22.12 -48.66 -27.73
N HIS A 639 -22.59 -47.56 -27.16
CA HIS A 639 -21.98 -46.90 -26.01
C HIS A 639 -22.78 -47.06 -24.71
N ASP A 640 -24.07 -47.40 -24.78
CA ASP A 640 -24.98 -47.42 -23.63
C ASP A 640 -26.08 -48.50 -23.73
N THR A 641 -25.92 -49.48 -24.62
CA THR A 641 -26.98 -50.44 -25.01
C THR A 641 -27.68 -51.08 -23.81
N ALA A 642 -26.93 -51.56 -22.81
CA ALA A 642 -27.52 -52.22 -21.65
C ALA A 642 -28.33 -51.26 -20.76
N MET A 643 -27.81 -50.05 -20.52
CA MET A 643 -28.48 -49.04 -19.71
C MET A 643 -29.74 -48.51 -20.40
N ALA A 644 -29.67 -48.21 -21.69
CA ALA A 644 -30.83 -47.82 -22.49
C ALA A 644 -31.88 -48.95 -22.53
N THR A 645 -31.42 -50.21 -22.62
CA THR A 645 -32.33 -51.35 -22.63
C THR A 645 -33.04 -51.53 -21.29
N ALA A 646 -32.30 -51.38 -20.19
CA ALA A 646 -32.82 -51.46 -18.83
C ALA A 646 -33.83 -50.34 -18.52
N LEU A 647 -33.47 -49.08 -18.76
CA LEU A 647 -34.35 -47.94 -18.49
C LEU A 647 -35.57 -47.93 -19.41
N GLY A 648 -35.43 -48.34 -20.67
CA GLY A 648 -36.56 -48.52 -21.60
C GLY A 648 -37.52 -49.60 -21.13
N LEU A 649 -37.00 -50.77 -20.71
CA LEU A 649 -37.81 -51.83 -20.11
C LEU A 649 -38.54 -51.33 -18.86
N TRP A 650 -37.81 -50.69 -17.94
CA TRP A 650 -38.40 -50.20 -16.69
C TRP A 650 -39.49 -49.15 -16.94
N GLY A 651 -39.24 -48.18 -17.83
CA GLY A 651 -40.23 -47.19 -18.23
C GLY A 651 -41.49 -47.81 -18.86
N LEU A 652 -41.35 -48.82 -19.72
CA LEU A 652 -42.48 -49.55 -20.30
C LEU A 652 -43.24 -50.39 -19.27
N GLU A 653 -42.57 -50.94 -18.25
CA GLU A 653 -43.25 -51.63 -17.15
C GLU A 653 -44.02 -50.67 -16.26
N ALA A 654 -43.41 -49.53 -15.92
CA ALA A 654 -44.04 -48.51 -15.09
C ALA A 654 -45.24 -47.85 -15.80
N TYR A 655 -45.04 -47.35 -17.03
CA TYR A 655 -46.05 -46.51 -17.69
C TYR A 655 -46.16 -46.67 -19.22
N GLY A 656 -45.92 -47.87 -19.74
CA GLY A 656 -46.19 -48.20 -21.14
C GLY A 656 -47.67 -47.97 -21.51
N THR A 657 -47.93 -47.02 -22.40
CA THR A 657 -49.29 -46.56 -22.72
C THR A 657 -49.64 -46.79 -24.19
N PRO A 658 -50.66 -47.60 -24.52
CA PRO A 658 -51.12 -47.79 -25.89
C PRO A 658 -51.56 -46.50 -26.57
N SER A 659 -51.35 -46.43 -27.88
CA SER A 659 -51.74 -45.31 -28.73
C SER A 659 -52.46 -45.82 -29.99
N ALA A 660 -52.83 -44.92 -30.91
CA ALA A 660 -53.45 -45.33 -32.18
C ALA A 660 -52.52 -46.20 -33.05
N ASP A 661 -51.20 -46.01 -32.92
CA ASP A 661 -50.18 -46.66 -33.75
C ASP A 661 -49.52 -47.86 -33.04
N VAL A 662 -49.69 -47.97 -31.71
CA VAL A 662 -49.02 -48.95 -30.86
C VAL A 662 -50.03 -49.66 -29.97
N THR A 663 -50.17 -50.97 -30.17
CA THR A 663 -51.07 -51.83 -29.41
C THR A 663 -50.42 -52.36 -28.14
N GLN A 664 -51.25 -52.76 -27.15
CA GLN A 664 -50.75 -53.41 -25.93
C GLN A 664 -49.89 -54.65 -26.23
N SER A 665 -50.25 -55.45 -27.24
CA SER A 665 -49.46 -56.62 -27.62
C SER A 665 -48.04 -56.26 -28.08
N GLN A 666 -47.87 -55.16 -28.82
CA GLN A 666 -46.54 -54.71 -29.25
C GLN A 666 -45.71 -54.19 -28.09
N ILE A 667 -46.36 -53.58 -27.10
CA ILE A 667 -45.70 -53.16 -25.85
C ILE A 667 -45.24 -54.40 -25.10
N ASP A 668 -46.11 -55.39 -24.88
CA ASP A 668 -45.78 -56.63 -24.17
C ASP A 668 -44.65 -57.41 -24.88
N ASP A 669 -44.68 -57.47 -26.22
CA ASP A 669 -43.62 -58.07 -27.03
C ASP A 669 -42.29 -57.33 -26.85
N ALA A 670 -42.30 -55.99 -26.88
CA ALA A 670 -41.11 -55.18 -26.69
C ALA A 670 -40.48 -55.40 -25.30
N LYS A 671 -41.31 -55.46 -24.24
CA LYS A 671 -40.84 -55.77 -22.88
C LYS A 671 -40.23 -57.18 -22.81
N ALA A 672 -40.91 -58.18 -23.36
CA ALA A 672 -40.42 -59.56 -23.35
C ALA A 672 -39.08 -59.70 -24.08
N ASN A 673 -38.90 -59.02 -25.22
CA ASN A 673 -37.65 -59.01 -25.97
C ASN A 673 -36.51 -58.36 -25.18
N ALA A 674 -36.78 -57.25 -24.48
CA ALA A 674 -35.79 -56.56 -23.67
C ALA A 674 -35.37 -57.38 -22.44
N VAL A 675 -36.32 -58.05 -21.78
CA VAL A 675 -36.02 -59.02 -20.70
C VAL A 675 -35.11 -60.13 -21.22
N ALA A 676 -35.46 -60.74 -22.36
CA ALA A 676 -34.64 -61.79 -22.95
C ALA A 676 -33.21 -61.29 -23.26
N TRP A 677 -33.09 -60.09 -23.84
CA TRP A 677 -31.79 -59.51 -24.15
C TRP A 677 -30.93 -59.27 -22.89
N LEU A 678 -31.50 -58.69 -21.82
CA LEU A 678 -30.76 -58.43 -20.57
C LEU A 678 -30.29 -59.74 -19.91
N LEU A 679 -31.11 -60.80 -19.93
CA LEU A 679 -30.75 -62.11 -19.39
C LEU A 679 -29.63 -62.79 -20.20
N GLU A 680 -29.60 -62.58 -21.52
CA GLU A 680 -28.62 -63.21 -22.42
C GLU A 680 -27.29 -62.45 -22.52
N ASN A 681 -27.26 -61.15 -22.20
CA ASN A 681 -26.11 -60.26 -22.39
C ASN A 681 -25.48 -59.76 -21.07
N GLN A 682 -25.67 -60.48 -19.96
CA GLN A 682 -24.89 -60.30 -18.72
C GLN A 682 -23.50 -60.91 -18.89
N ASP A 683 -22.46 -60.19 -18.48
CA ASP A 683 -21.09 -60.71 -18.50
C ASP A 683 -20.84 -61.80 -17.44
N VAL A 684 -19.72 -62.52 -17.61
CA VAL A 684 -19.37 -63.70 -16.80
C VAL A 684 -19.19 -63.38 -15.31
N ASP A 685 -18.71 -62.19 -15.01
CA ASP A 685 -18.55 -61.63 -13.66
C ASP A 685 -19.84 -61.00 -13.10
N GLY A 686 -20.91 -60.93 -13.90
CA GLY A 686 -22.25 -60.52 -13.44
C GLY A 686 -22.67 -59.08 -13.79
N HIS A 687 -21.81 -58.28 -14.40
CA HIS A 687 -22.16 -56.90 -14.79
C HIS A 687 -22.76 -56.80 -16.19
N TRP A 688 -23.26 -55.60 -16.53
CA TRP A 688 -23.60 -55.23 -17.90
C TRP A 688 -22.66 -54.11 -18.38
N LYS A 689 -21.93 -54.39 -19.47
CA LYS A 689 -20.94 -53.48 -20.05
C LYS A 689 -21.54 -52.22 -20.69
N VAL A 690 -20.76 -51.15 -20.64
CA VAL A 690 -20.88 -49.98 -21.51
C VAL A 690 -19.74 -49.92 -22.54
N GLY A 691 -20.02 -49.51 -23.78
CA GLY A 691 -19.10 -49.75 -24.91
C GLY A 691 -18.12 -48.63 -25.29
N ARG A 692 -18.26 -47.36 -24.83
CA ARG A 692 -17.15 -46.37 -24.78
C ARG A 692 -17.38 -45.28 -23.73
N PHE A 693 -16.24 -44.80 -23.21
CA PHE A 693 -16.05 -43.70 -22.26
C PHE A 693 -16.64 -42.36 -22.74
N TYR A 694 -17.57 -41.81 -21.94
CA TYR A 694 -17.95 -40.40 -21.92
C TYR A 694 -18.25 -40.06 -20.45
N GLY A 695 -17.18 -39.93 -19.64
CA GLY A 695 -17.27 -39.70 -18.19
C GLY A 695 -16.16 -40.42 -17.41
N TYR A 696 -15.74 -39.82 -16.29
CA TYR A 696 -14.47 -40.04 -15.54
C TYR A 696 -14.20 -41.45 -15.00
N SER A 697 -15.20 -42.34 -14.91
CA SER A 697 -15.03 -43.70 -14.39
C SER A 697 -15.80 -44.76 -15.18
N SER A 698 -15.05 -45.72 -15.73
CA SER A 698 -15.63 -46.93 -16.33
C SER A 698 -16.32 -47.82 -15.28
N SER A 699 -15.79 -47.89 -14.05
CA SER A 699 -16.40 -48.63 -12.93
C SER A 699 -17.76 -48.05 -12.56
N GLY A 700 -17.86 -46.72 -12.47
CA GLY A 700 -19.11 -46.04 -12.13
C GLY A 700 -20.20 -46.24 -13.18
N ARG A 701 -19.86 -46.18 -14.47
CA ARG A 701 -20.83 -46.43 -15.55
C ARG A 701 -21.31 -47.88 -15.60
N ASN A 702 -20.40 -48.83 -15.41
CA ASN A 702 -20.78 -50.24 -15.29
C ASN A 702 -21.66 -50.48 -14.06
N SER A 703 -21.38 -49.78 -12.95
CA SER A 703 -22.22 -49.81 -11.73
C SER A 703 -23.61 -49.26 -11.97
N GLU A 704 -23.73 -48.10 -12.59
CA GLU A 704 -25.02 -47.52 -12.96
C GLU A 704 -25.81 -48.43 -13.92
N SER A 705 -25.17 -48.92 -14.98
CA SER A 705 -25.80 -49.82 -15.96
C SER A 705 -26.27 -51.12 -15.31
N THR A 706 -25.45 -51.71 -14.44
CA THR A 706 -25.79 -52.96 -13.73
C THR A 706 -26.91 -52.74 -12.73
N ALA A 707 -26.88 -51.64 -11.97
CA ALA A 707 -27.94 -51.28 -11.04
C ALA A 707 -29.30 -51.13 -11.74
N TYR A 708 -29.34 -50.38 -12.85
CA TYR A 708 -30.58 -50.23 -13.61
C TYR A 708 -31.04 -51.53 -14.27
N ALA A 709 -30.13 -52.37 -14.78
CA ALA A 709 -30.49 -53.68 -15.31
C ALA A 709 -31.13 -54.58 -14.25
N VAL A 710 -30.56 -54.60 -13.04
CA VAL A 710 -31.09 -55.35 -11.89
C VAL A 710 -32.47 -54.83 -11.49
N LEU A 711 -32.64 -53.52 -11.34
CA LEU A 711 -33.91 -52.89 -10.98
C LEU A 711 -34.98 -53.13 -12.05
N ALA A 712 -34.65 -52.97 -13.33
CA ALA A 712 -35.57 -53.20 -14.44
C ALA A 712 -36.04 -54.65 -14.53
N LEU A 713 -35.13 -55.62 -14.36
CA LEU A 713 -35.48 -57.04 -14.32
C LEU A 713 -36.40 -57.33 -13.13
N ASN A 714 -36.10 -56.79 -11.95
CA ASN A 714 -36.94 -56.98 -10.77
C ASN A 714 -38.33 -56.37 -10.94
N ALA A 715 -38.43 -55.20 -11.57
CA ALA A 715 -39.71 -54.53 -11.86
C ALA A 715 -40.65 -55.36 -12.75
N THR A 716 -40.11 -56.31 -13.55
CA THR A 716 -40.93 -57.25 -14.35
C THR A 716 -41.60 -58.36 -13.51
N GLY A 717 -41.30 -58.43 -12.21
CA GLY A 717 -41.75 -59.49 -11.30
C GLY A 717 -40.80 -60.68 -11.22
N ILE A 718 -39.62 -60.62 -11.84
CA ILE A 718 -38.55 -61.60 -11.61
C ILE A 718 -38.07 -61.44 -10.16
N PRO A 719 -38.10 -62.52 -9.35
CA PRO A 719 -37.77 -62.44 -7.93
C PRO A 719 -36.29 -62.10 -7.73
N ALA A 720 -35.97 -61.40 -6.65
CA ALA A 720 -34.60 -60.97 -6.32
C ALA A 720 -33.64 -62.16 -6.31
N GLU A 721 -34.07 -63.34 -5.87
CA GLU A 721 -33.29 -64.58 -5.79
C GLU A 721 -32.94 -65.18 -7.17
N ASN A 722 -33.42 -64.60 -8.27
CA ASN A 722 -33.04 -65.02 -9.62
C ASN A 722 -31.52 -64.94 -9.80
N LYS A 723 -30.92 -65.96 -10.41
CA LYS A 723 -29.46 -66.06 -10.55
C LYS A 723 -28.84 -64.88 -11.30
N THR A 724 -29.48 -64.37 -12.35
CA THR A 724 -28.98 -63.20 -13.10
C THR A 724 -29.00 -61.94 -12.25
N ILE A 725 -30.10 -61.71 -11.51
CA ILE A 725 -30.19 -60.59 -10.56
C ILE A 725 -29.14 -60.73 -9.46
N GLN A 726 -29.00 -61.92 -8.86
CA GLN A 726 -28.02 -62.18 -7.81
C GLN A 726 -26.57 -62.01 -8.28
N ASN A 727 -26.24 -62.41 -9.51
CA ASN A 727 -24.93 -62.16 -10.08
C ASN A 727 -24.66 -60.65 -10.20
N GLY A 728 -25.64 -59.87 -10.67
CA GLY A 728 -25.51 -58.42 -10.77
C GLY A 728 -25.41 -57.73 -9.41
N VAL A 729 -26.22 -58.17 -8.45
CA VAL A 729 -26.14 -57.71 -7.06
C VAL A 729 -24.77 -58.02 -6.47
N ASN A 730 -24.28 -59.24 -6.60
CA ASN A 730 -22.96 -59.66 -6.09
C ASN A 730 -21.84 -58.85 -6.74
N TRP A 731 -21.91 -58.61 -8.04
CA TRP A 731 -20.94 -57.76 -8.71
C TRP A 731 -20.98 -56.32 -8.18
N LEU A 732 -22.18 -55.74 -7.95
CA LEU A 732 -22.31 -54.43 -7.30
C LEU A 732 -21.69 -54.46 -5.89
N VAL A 733 -21.89 -55.53 -5.12
CA VAL A 733 -21.20 -55.66 -3.82
C VAL A 733 -19.69 -55.57 -3.96
N GLU A 734 -19.13 -56.25 -4.95
CA GLU A 734 -17.68 -56.28 -5.22
C GLU A 734 -17.15 -54.94 -5.71
N GLN A 735 -17.97 -54.15 -6.40
CA GLN A 735 -17.60 -52.81 -6.86
C GLN A 735 -17.69 -51.75 -5.77
N TYR A 736 -18.11 -52.10 -4.56
CA TYR A 736 -18.18 -51.15 -3.46
C TYR A 736 -16.79 -50.63 -3.13
N GLU A 737 -16.46 -49.47 -3.68
CA GLU A 737 -15.15 -48.84 -3.52
C GLU A 737 -14.99 -48.38 -2.07
N SER A 738 -13.75 -48.23 -1.60
CA SER A 738 -13.58 -47.61 -0.29
C SER A 738 -14.07 -46.15 -0.30
N GLY A 739 -14.71 -45.74 0.80
CA GLY A 739 -15.52 -44.53 0.86
C GLY A 739 -16.99 -44.82 0.51
N GLY A 740 -17.31 -46.07 0.19
CA GLY A 740 -18.65 -46.58 0.07
C GLY A 740 -19.40 -46.22 -1.20
N LYS A 741 -18.69 -45.91 -2.27
CA LYS A 741 -19.25 -45.39 -3.52
C LYS A 741 -19.17 -46.42 -4.65
N TRP A 742 -19.92 -46.16 -5.70
CA TRP A 742 -19.90 -46.91 -6.95
C TRP A 742 -19.43 -46.01 -8.10
N GLY A 743 -18.23 -45.46 -8.00
CA GLY A 743 -17.61 -44.56 -8.97
C GLY A 743 -18.06 -43.09 -8.89
N TYR A 744 -19.35 -42.79 -8.98
CA TYR A 744 -19.89 -41.43 -8.83
C TYR A 744 -21.23 -41.41 -8.11
N THR A 745 -21.69 -40.23 -7.70
CA THR A 745 -22.90 -40.05 -6.86
C THR A 745 -24.16 -40.66 -7.47
N TRP A 746 -24.35 -40.50 -8.79
CA TRP A 746 -25.50 -41.09 -9.49
C TRP A 746 -25.45 -42.62 -9.52
N ALA A 747 -24.30 -43.20 -9.88
CA ALA A 747 -24.12 -44.65 -9.85
C ALA A 747 -24.27 -45.19 -8.42
N THR A 748 -23.81 -44.44 -7.43
CA THR A 748 -23.94 -44.76 -5.99
C THR A 748 -25.41 -44.80 -5.57
N GLN A 749 -26.22 -43.80 -5.95
CA GLN A 749 -27.65 -43.83 -5.59
C GLN A 749 -28.38 -45.00 -6.28
N ALA A 750 -28.09 -45.28 -7.55
CA ALA A 750 -28.71 -46.38 -8.28
C ALA A 750 -28.30 -47.75 -7.71
N ALA A 751 -27.02 -47.92 -7.38
CA ALA A 751 -26.51 -49.15 -6.77
C ALA A 751 -27.16 -49.40 -5.40
N ILE A 752 -27.25 -48.38 -4.54
CA ILE A 752 -27.91 -48.52 -3.23
C ILE A 752 -29.39 -48.87 -3.42
N ASP A 753 -30.09 -48.26 -4.38
CA ASP A 753 -31.50 -48.59 -4.70
C ASP A 753 -31.65 -50.04 -5.16
N ALA A 754 -30.76 -50.51 -6.04
CA ALA A 754 -30.70 -51.91 -6.44
C ALA A 754 -30.45 -52.85 -5.27
N LEU A 755 -29.57 -52.48 -4.32
CA LEU A 755 -29.33 -53.26 -3.11
C LEU A 755 -30.54 -53.29 -2.17
N ILE A 756 -31.27 -52.17 -2.03
CA ILE A 756 -32.52 -52.11 -1.24
C ILE A 756 -33.55 -53.11 -1.76
N HIS A 757 -33.72 -53.17 -3.09
CA HIS A 757 -34.77 -53.97 -3.70
C HIS A 757 -34.39 -55.42 -4.02
N CYS A 758 -33.11 -55.68 -4.33
CA CYS A 758 -32.69 -56.96 -4.92
C CYS A 758 -31.66 -57.75 -4.09
N GLN A 759 -31.15 -57.21 -2.98
CA GLN A 759 -30.21 -57.93 -2.12
C GLN A 759 -30.94 -58.87 -1.14
N PRO A 760 -30.64 -60.18 -1.11
CA PRO A 760 -31.23 -61.08 -0.11
C PRO A 760 -30.69 -60.75 1.29
N ILE A 761 -31.58 -60.67 2.28
CA ILE A 761 -31.20 -60.48 3.69
C ILE A 761 -30.79 -61.83 4.29
N GLU A 762 -29.62 -62.35 3.93
CA GLU A 762 -29.06 -63.58 4.50
C GLU A 762 -28.07 -63.29 5.65
N ILE A 763 -28.14 -64.10 6.71
CA ILE A 763 -27.16 -64.12 7.81
C ILE A 763 -26.07 -65.11 7.44
N SER A 764 -24.83 -64.64 7.31
CA SER A 764 -23.67 -65.52 7.15
C SER A 764 -22.98 -65.73 8.48
N THR A 765 -22.51 -66.94 8.78
CA THR A 765 -21.84 -67.22 10.06
C THR A 765 -20.41 -67.64 9.82
N GLY A 766 -19.48 -67.25 10.69
CA GLY A 766 -18.11 -67.73 10.59
C GLY A 766 -17.15 -67.08 11.57
N GLU A 767 -16.16 -67.87 11.97
CA GLU A 767 -14.96 -67.41 12.68
C GLU A 767 -13.81 -67.23 11.70
N LEU A 768 -13.21 -66.04 11.69
CA LEU A 768 -12.09 -65.66 10.82
C LEU A 768 -10.84 -65.37 11.65
N SER A 769 -9.71 -65.91 11.22
CA SER A 769 -8.39 -65.54 11.75
C SER A 769 -7.69 -64.67 10.73
N ILE A 770 -7.20 -63.51 11.16
CA ILE A 770 -6.55 -62.53 10.28
C ILE A 770 -5.09 -62.38 10.70
N SER A 771 -4.20 -62.51 9.73
CA SER A 771 -2.76 -62.23 9.89
C SER A 771 -2.29 -61.20 8.87
N ILE A 772 -1.31 -60.38 9.24
CA ILE A 772 -0.67 -59.39 8.37
C ILE A 772 0.82 -59.67 8.35
N ASP A 773 1.39 -59.86 7.16
CA ASP A 773 2.78 -60.28 6.93
C ASP A 773 3.17 -61.55 7.73
N GLY A 774 2.21 -62.46 7.89
CA GLY A 774 2.38 -63.70 8.68
C GLY A 774 2.35 -63.50 10.21
N ASN A 775 2.09 -62.29 10.70
CA ASN A 775 1.86 -62.02 12.11
C ASN A 775 0.36 -62.14 12.44
N ASP A 776 0.00 -63.00 13.40
CA ASP A 776 -1.38 -63.15 13.87
C ASP A 776 -1.88 -61.84 14.51
N ILE A 777 -2.91 -61.23 13.92
CA ILE A 777 -3.47 -59.95 14.40
C ILE A 777 -4.67 -60.20 15.31
N CYS A 778 -5.70 -60.89 14.81
CA CYS A 778 -6.93 -61.12 15.56
C CYS A 778 -7.73 -62.32 15.05
N THR A 779 -8.68 -62.76 15.88
CA THR A 779 -9.73 -63.70 15.49
C THR A 779 -11.08 -63.03 15.73
N LEU A 780 -11.92 -62.96 14.70
CA LEU A 780 -13.20 -62.28 14.71
C LEU A 780 -14.31 -63.29 14.38
N THR A 781 -15.46 -63.18 15.04
CA THR A 781 -16.62 -64.03 14.76
C THR A 781 -17.78 -63.16 14.33
N VAL A 782 -18.42 -63.53 13.22
CA VAL A 782 -19.66 -62.90 12.77
C VAL A 782 -20.81 -63.91 12.76
N ASP A 783 -21.97 -63.45 13.21
CA ASP A 783 -23.21 -64.22 13.30
C ASP A 783 -24.43 -63.28 13.33
N ASP A 784 -25.62 -63.82 13.63
CA ASP A 784 -26.86 -63.03 13.74
C ASP A 784 -26.80 -61.95 14.83
N ALA A 785 -26.07 -62.20 15.92
CA ALA A 785 -25.95 -61.30 17.06
C ALA A 785 -24.86 -60.24 16.84
N ASN A 786 -23.81 -60.58 16.08
CA ASN A 786 -22.69 -59.73 15.72
C ASN A 786 -22.52 -59.75 14.19
N PRO A 787 -23.46 -59.16 13.44
CA PRO A 787 -23.41 -59.20 12.00
C PRO A 787 -22.24 -58.38 11.45
N LYS A 788 -21.72 -57.41 12.20
CA LYS A 788 -20.52 -56.64 11.89
C LYS A 788 -19.57 -56.62 13.08
N VAL A 789 -18.28 -56.79 12.83
CA VAL A 789 -17.22 -56.63 13.83
C VAL A 789 -16.09 -55.79 13.25
N GLU A 790 -15.67 -54.76 13.97
CA GLU A 790 -14.51 -53.93 13.63
C GLU A 790 -13.36 -54.20 14.61
N TYR A 791 -12.14 -54.22 14.10
CA TYR A 791 -10.92 -54.39 14.87
C TYR A 791 -9.90 -53.33 14.46
N ILE A 792 -9.66 -52.37 15.35
CA ILE A 792 -8.62 -51.35 15.18
C ILE A 792 -7.31 -51.95 15.70
N LEU A 793 -6.25 -51.90 14.88
CA LEU A 793 -4.94 -52.36 15.31
C LEU A 793 -4.45 -51.52 16.51
N THR A 794 -3.92 -52.19 17.52
CA THR A 794 -3.26 -51.54 18.67
C THR A 794 -1.97 -50.85 18.25
N ALA A 795 -1.48 -49.90 19.05
CA ALA A 795 -0.20 -49.22 18.76
C ALA A 795 0.98 -50.18 18.59
N ASP A 796 1.03 -51.28 19.36
CA ASP A 796 2.09 -52.29 19.25
C ASP A 796 1.97 -53.13 17.96
N GLN A 797 0.74 -53.45 17.53
CA GLN A 797 0.48 -54.13 16.25
C GLN A 797 0.83 -53.21 15.07
N MET A 798 0.41 -51.94 15.13
CA MET A 798 0.79 -50.94 14.12
C MET A 798 2.30 -50.78 14.04
N ALA A 799 3.01 -50.69 15.17
CA ALA A 799 4.47 -50.61 15.18
C ALA A 799 5.14 -51.86 14.58
N THR A 800 4.53 -53.04 14.75
CA THR A 800 5.02 -54.30 14.16
C THR A 800 4.82 -54.30 12.65
N VAL A 801 3.62 -53.95 12.17
CA VAL A 801 3.29 -53.82 10.74
C VAL A 801 4.22 -52.79 10.08
N MET A 802 4.37 -51.60 10.65
CA MET A 802 5.23 -50.53 10.11
C MET A 802 6.74 -50.85 10.17
N ALA A 803 7.14 -51.92 10.85
CA ALA A 803 8.53 -52.40 10.85
C ALA A 803 8.78 -53.50 9.80
N ASP A 804 7.73 -54.01 9.16
CA ASP A 804 7.75 -55.09 8.19
C ASP A 804 7.18 -54.62 6.84
N GLY A 805 6.80 -55.56 5.98
CA GLY A 805 6.19 -55.30 4.68
C GLY A 805 7.21 -55.31 3.54
N ASP A 806 6.72 -55.56 2.34
CA ASP A 806 7.54 -55.60 1.13
C ASP A 806 7.61 -54.20 0.51
N LEU A 807 8.83 -53.75 0.18
CA LEU A 807 9.02 -52.48 -0.51
C LEU A 807 8.33 -52.52 -1.87
N LYS A 808 7.28 -51.71 -2.03
CA LYS A 808 6.51 -51.64 -3.27
C LYS A 808 7.02 -50.57 -4.21
N ARG A 809 7.30 -49.39 -3.67
CA ARG A 809 7.73 -48.21 -4.43
C ARG A 809 8.55 -47.28 -3.55
N GLU A 810 9.66 -46.78 -4.08
CA GLU A 810 10.42 -45.67 -3.47
C GLU A 810 9.96 -44.35 -4.08
N ILE A 811 9.64 -43.38 -3.24
CA ILE A 811 9.30 -42.01 -3.63
C ILE A 811 10.57 -41.14 -3.52
N SER A 812 11.27 -41.25 -2.38
CA SER A 812 12.55 -40.59 -2.13
C SER A 812 13.44 -41.45 -1.22
N ASP A 813 14.63 -40.95 -0.85
CA ASP A 813 15.54 -41.63 0.08
C ASP A 813 14.91 -41.92 1.46
N TYR A 814 13.86 -41.18 1.82
CA TYR A 814 13.18 -41.23 3.12
C TYR A 814 11.66 -41.40 3.03
N SER A 815 11.10 -41.53 1.83
CA SER A 815 9.68 -41.81 1.61
C SER A 815 9.48 -43.05 0.76
N LYS A 816 8.75 -44.03 1.31
CA LYS A 816 8.52 -45.34 0.68
C LYS A 816 7.09 -45.80 0.86
N VAL A 817 6.56 -46.48 -0.15
CA VAL A 817 5.33 -47.25 -0.07
C VAL A 817 5.68 -48.71 0.24
N MET A 818 5.16 -49.21 1.35
CA MET A 818 5.32 -50.60 1.78
C MET A 818 4.00 -51.33 1.57
N GLN A 819 4.04 -52.52 0.97
CA GLN A 819 2.88 -53.38 0.79
C GLN A 819 2.87 -54.45 1.88
N HIS A 820 1.70 -54.65 2.49
CA HIS A 820 1.46 -55.66 3.51
C HIS A 820 0.52 -56.72 2.97
N ALA A 821 0.91 -57.99 3.11
CA ALA A 821 0.07 -59.13 2.76
C ALA A 821 -0.86 -59.47 3.92
N VAL A 822 -2.15 -59.69 3.64
CA VAL A 822 -3.16 -60.01 4.63
C VAL A 822 -3.78 -61.34 4.28
N THR A 823 -3.64 -62.32 5.17
CA THR A 823 -4.26 -63.63 5.04
C THR A 823 -5.46 -63.70 5.97
N VAL A 824 -6.63 -63.95 5.37
CA VAL A 824 -7.91 -64.16 6.05
C VAL A 824 -8.26 -65.64 5.97
N THR A 825 -8.17 -66.35 7.10
CA THR A 825 -8.54 -67.77 7.18
C THR A 825 -9.94 -67.91 7.79
N ARG A 826 -10.88 -68.46 7.03
CA ARG A 826 -12.18 -68.87 7.57
C ARG A 826 -12.11 -70.24 8.18
N ASN A 827 -12.30 -70.31 9.50
CA ASN A 827 -12.21 -71.55 10.27
C ASN A 827 -13.48 -72.40 10.15
N ASN A 828 -14.66 -71.77 10.04
CA ASN A 828 -15.97 -72.44 10.03
C ASN A 828 -17.09 -71.56 9.45
N GLY A 829 -18.30 -72.15 9.39
CA GLY A 829 -19.55 -71.47 9.04
C GLY A 829 -19.91 -71.50 7.54
N ASP A 830 -21.01 -70.85 7.19
CA ASP A 830 -21.62 -70.81 5.85
C ASP A 830 -22.09 -69.39 5.45
N GLY A 831 -22.34 -69.19 4.15
CA GLY A 831 -22.71 -67.88 3.59
C GLY A 831 -21.50 -66.97 3.36
N MET A 832 -21.70 -65.88 2.62
CA MET A 832 -20.65 -64.94 2.22
C MET A 832 -20.29 -63.98 3.36
N ILE A 833 -19.01 -63.84 3.71
CA ILE A 833 -18.52 -62.84 4.67
C ILE A 833 -17.60 -61.87 3.93
N LEU A 834 -17.87 -60.57 4.01
CA LEU A 834 -16.99 -59.54 3.47
C LEU A 834 -15.98 -59.15 4.54
N VAL A 835 -14.70 -59.17 4.21
CA VAL A 835 -13.62 -58.64 5.05
C VAL A 835 -12.98 -57.48 4.33
N SER A 836 -12.85 -56.33 5.00
CA SER A 836 -12.09 -55.19 4.49
C SER A 836 -11.00 -54.80 5.47
N ILE A 837 -9.93 -54.22 4.93
CA ILE A 837 -8.88 -53.59 5.71
C ILE A 837 -8.68 -52.17 5.17
N GLU A 838 -8.65 -51.19 6.06
CA GLU A 838 -8.44 -49.79 5.72
C GLU A 838 -7.29 -49.26 6.57
N ASN A 839 -6.27 -48.71 5.93
CA ASN A 839 -5.24 -47.93 6.57
C ASN A 839 -5.42 -46.45 6.21
N THR A 840 -5.39 -45.57 7.19
CA THR A 840 -5.38 -44.10 7.04
C THR A 840 -4.14 -43.53 7.69
N GLN A 841 -3.52 -42.55 7.04
CA GLN A 841 -2.28 -41.88 7.47
C GLN A 841 -2.34 -40.40 7.08
N ARG A 842 -1.70 -39.51 7.82
CA ARG A 842 -1.38 -38.16 7.35
C ARG A 842 0.08 -38.09 6.93
N ALA A 843 0.30 -37.69 5.69
CA ALA A 843 1.59 -37.69 5.03
C ALA A 843 1.94 -36.29 4.51
N PRO A 844 3.15 -35.77 4.73
CA PRO A 844 3.57 -34.51 4.15
C PRO A 844 3.48 -34.50 2.63
N VAL A 845 2.95 -33.43 2.03
CA VAL A 845 2.78 -33.28 0.57
C VAL A 845 4.13 -33.34 -0.16
N ASN A 846 5.18 -32.80 0.43
CA ASN A 846 6.54 -32.87 -0.11
C ASN A 846 7.24 -34.22 0.12
N GLU A 847 6.60 -35.17 0.81
CA GLU A 847 7.09 -36.52 1.04
C GLU A 847 6.22 -37.57 0.34
N ILE A 848 5.27 -37.17 -0.52
CA ILE A 848 4.48 -38.06 -1.38
C ILE A 848 4.78 -37.78 -2.86
N ASP A 849 4.35 -38.68 -3.75
CA ASP A 849 4.45 -38.50 -5.20
C ASP A 849 3.13 -38.07 -5.81
N ASP A 850 3.17 -37.47 -7.02
CA ASP A 850 1.99 -36.95 -7.73
C ASP A 850 0.78 -37.90 -7.70
N PRO A 851 0.91 -39.23 -7.91
CA PRO A 851 -0.23 -40.14 -7.84
C PRO A 851 -0.94 -40.19 -6.47
N ILE A 852 -0.19 -40.10 -5.35
CA ILE A 852 -0.79 -40.07 -4.01
C ILE A 852 -1.40 -38.69 -3.75
N GLU A 853 -0.72 -37.64 -4.18
CA GLU A 853 -1.20 -36.26 -4.06
C GLU A 853 -2.54 -36.06 -4.79
N ASP A 854 -2.63 -36.55 -6.03
CA ASP A 854 -3.81 -36.44 -6.87
C ASP A 854 -5.02 -37.23 -6.33
N THR A 855 -4.77 -38.37 -5.67
CA THR A 855 -5.82 -39.36 -5.36
C THR A 855 -6.12 -39.53 -3.88
N GLY A 856 -5.31 -38.97 -2.97
CA GLY A 856 -5.39 -39.26 -1.53
C GLY A 856 -5.22 -40.75 -1.19
N THR A 857 -4.68 -41.56 -2.12
CA THR A 857 -4.64 -43.02 -2.01
C THR A 857 -3.21 -43.54 -2.20
N ILE A 858 -2.78 -44.45 -1.33
CA ILE A 858 -1.47 -45.09 -1.39
C ILE A 858 -1.51 -46.21 -2.45
N LEU A 859 -1.22 -45.85 -3.69
CA LEU A 859 -1.26 -46.75 -4.85
C LEU A 859 -0.03 -47.67 -4.96
N SER A 860 -0.26 -48.80 -5.62
CA SER A 860 0.73 -49.87 -5.82
C SER A 860 1.79 -49.56 -6.90
N THR A 861 1.48 -48.72 -7.91
CA THR A 861 2.42 -48.24 -8.96
C THR A 861 2.02 -46.86 -9.52
N GLY A 862 2.99 -46.09 -10.06
CA GLY A 862 2.80 -44.71 -10.57
C GLY A 862 2.40 -44.59 -12.05
N GLY A 863 1.45 -45.39 -12.53
CA GLY A 863 0.96 -45.32 -13.92
C GLY A 863 -0.56 -45.30 -13.99
N ILE A 864 -1.10 -44.69 -15.07
CA ILE A 864 -2.52 -44.76 -15.44
C ILE A 864 -3.00 -46.22 -15.33
N ILE A 865 -4.07 -46.42 -14.56
CA ILE A 865 -4.73 -47.70 -14.30
C ILE A 865 -4.87 -48.50 -15.61
N PRO A 866 -4.19 -49.66 -15.77
CA PRO A 866 -4.53 -50.61 -16.80
C PRO A 866 -5.85 -51.31 -16.45
N ASP A 867 -6.68 -51.51 -17.46
CA ASP A 867 -7.94 -52.27 -17.49
C ASP A 867 -7.71 -53.77 -17.16
N THR A 868 -7.26 -54.06 -15.94
CA THR A 868 -6.98 -55.42 -15.44
C THR A 868 -7.54 -55.60 -14.05
N GLY A 869 -8.87 -55.71 -13.94
CA GLY A 869 -9.60 -56.56 -12.99
C GLY A 869 -9.13 -56.67 -11.53
N SER A 870 -8.55 -55.61 -10.96
CA SER A 870 -8.15 -55.54 -9.55
C SER A 870 -8.71 -54.25 -8.95
N PRO A 871 -9.37 -54.29 -7.78
CA PRO A 871 -10.09 -53.15 -7.23
C PRO A 871 -9.13 -52.18 -6.52
N ASP A 872 -8.42 -51.35 -7.28
CA ASP A 872 -7.57 -50.29 -6.72
C ASP A 872 -8.40 -49.01 -6.55
N VAL A 873 -8.83 -48.85 -5.30
CA VAL A 873 -9.68 -47.85 -4.67
C VAL A 873 -9.10 -46.42 -4.71
N VAL A 874 -9.93 -45.38 -4.93
CA VAL A 874 -9.54 -43.96 -4.76
C VAL A 874 -10.47 -43.27 -3.74
N ARG A 875 -9.96 -42.79 -2.58
CA ARG A 875 -10.70 -41.91 -1.66
C ARG A 875 -10.26 -40.46 -1.77
N PHE A 876 -11.24 -39.56 -1.90
CA PHE A 876 -11.07 -38.15 -1.58
C PHE A 876 -11.27 -37.95 -0.08
N SER A 877 -10.29 -37.35 0.60
CA SER A 877 -10.35 -37.01 2.02
C SER A 877 -11.28 -35.81 2.25
N GLU A 878 -12.09 -35.88 3.31
CA GLU A 878 -12.91 -34.76 3.83
C GLU A 878 -12.06 -33.68 4.54
N ASN A 879 -10.73 -33.79 4.49
CA ASN A 879 -9.79 -32.81 5.04
C ASN A 879 -8.71 -32.45 4.01
N MET A 880 -9.08 -31.66 2.98
CA MET A 880 -8.14 -30.85 2.19
C MET A 880 -7.59 -29.65 2.98
N ASP A 881 -7.42 -29.79 4.30
CA ASP A 881 -6.99 -28.73 5.21
C ASP A 881 -5.57 -28.21 4.86
N ILE A 882 -4.94 -28.83 3.86
CA ILE A 882 -3.54 -28.72 3.52
C ILE A 882 -3.27 -29.14 2.06
N LEU A 883 -3.45 -28.23 1.11
CA LEU A 883 -2.63 -28.20 -0.10
C LEU A 883 -2.01 -26.80 -0.15
N GLY A 884 -0.99 -26.63 0.66
CA GLY A 884 0.04 -25.63 0.43
C GLY A 884 1.14 -26.27 -0.41
N ASP A 885 1.42 -25.67 -1.55
CA ASP A 885 2.71 -25.69 -2.24
C ASP A 885 3.17 -26.95 -3.01
N ALA A 886 2.28 -27.60 -3.78
CA ALA A 886 2.69 -28.40 -4.94
C ALA A 886 1.82 -28.04 -6.15
N ALA A 887 2.46 -27.88 -7.32
CA ALA A 887 1.94 -27.11 -8.45
C ALA A 887 0.68 -27.76 -9.07
N PRO A 888 -0.51 -27.17 -8.89
CA PRO A 888 -1.69 -27.56 -9.64
C PRO A 888 -1.43 -27.22 -11.11
N GLY A 889 -1.79 -28.10 -12.04
CA GLY A 889 -1.67 -27.79 -13.47
C GLY A 889 -2.28 -26.41 -13.75
N ASP A 890 -1.57 -25.53 -14.44
CA ASP A 890 -2.01 -24.16 -14.73
C ASP A 890 -3.35 -24.20 -15.49
N LEU A 891 -4.48 -24.23 -14.78
CA LEU A 891 -5.82 -24.09 -15.36
C LEU A 891 -5.91 -22.79 -16.16
N PHE A 892 -5.09 -21.81 -15.80
CA PHE A 892 -5.06 -20.46 -16.37
C PHE A 892 -3.68 -20.06 -16.83
N ASP A 893 -3.64 -19.39 -17.98
CA ASP A 893 -2.45 -18.64 -18.40
C ASP A 893 -2.27 -17.37 -17.56
N THR A 894 -3.38 -16.72 -17.18
CA THR A 894 -3.35 -15.49 -16.37
C THR A 894 -4.60 -15.33 -15.50
N VAL A 895 -4.40 -14.84 -14.27
CA VAL A 895 -5.45 -14.32 -13.40
C VAL A 895 -5.07 -12.90 -12.94
N THR A 896 -5.97 -11.94 -13.11
CA THR A 896 -5.78 -10.54 -12.69
C THR A 896 -6.92 -10.07 -11.80
N LEU A 897 -6.60 -9.12 -10.92
CA LEU A 897 -7.54 -8.52 -9.98
C LEU A 897 -7.47 -7.00 -10.10
N ALA A 898 -8.63 -6.35 -10.19
CA ALA A 898 -8.77 -4.90 -10.26
C ALA A 898 -9.95 -4.42 -9.42
N SER A 899 -10.01 -3.12 -9.13
CA SER A 899 -11.12 -2.52 -8.40
C SER A 899 -11.56 -1.18 -8.99
N ASP A 900 -12.82 -0.82 -8.72
CA ASP A 900 -13.39 0.49 -9.00
C ASP A 900 -14.27 0.94 -7.79
N PRO A 901 -13.84 1.94 -7.00
CA PRO A 901 -12.64 2.75 -7.20
C PRO A 901 -11.33 1.99 -6.95
N SER A 902 -10.22 2.51 -7.48
CA SER A 902 -8.87 2.03 -7.21
C SER A 902 -8.02 3.18 -6.65
N PRO A 903 -7.60 3.14 -5.37
CA PRO A 903 -7.86 2.07 -4.38
C PRO A 903 -9.32 2.00 -3.93
N LEU A 904 -9.73 0.85 -3.36
CA LEU A 904 -11.01 0.71 -2.66
C LEU A 904 -11.06 1.61 -1.41
N VAL A 905 -12.25 1.87 -0.87
CA VAL A 905 -12.43 2.72 0.32
C VAL A 905 -13.02 1.90 1.47
N ALA A 906 -12.36 1.92 2.63
CA ALA A 906 -12.82 1.25 3.83
C ALA A 906 -14.23 1.72 4.23
N ASN A 907 -15.10 0.76 4.56
CA ASN A 907 -16.51 0.94 4.90
C ASN A 907 -17.41 1.44 3.77
N GLU A 908 -16.95 1.43 2.52
CA GLU A 908 -17.72 1.74 1.32
C GLU A 908 -17.72 0.59 0.33
N SER A 909 -18.80 0.47 -0.44
CA SER A 909 -18.90 -0.54 -1.49
C SER A 909 -18.11 -0.11 -2.72
N GLY A 910 -17.26 -0.99 -3.24
CA GLY A 910 -16.58 -0.82 -4.52
C GLY A 910 -16.61 -2.11 -5.33
N LYS A 911 -16.52 -1.99 -6.65
CA LYS A 911 -16.50 -3.13 -7.56
C LYS A 911 -15.13 -3.79 -7.53
N VAL A 912 -15.13 -5.11 -7.40
CA VAL A 912 -13.97 -5.98 -7.58
C VAL A 912 -14.15 -6.70 -8.90
N THR A 913 -13.12 -6.70 -9.74
CA THR A 913 -13.09 -7.39 -11.03
C THR A 913 -12.01 -8.45 -11.03
N ILE A 914 -12.39 -9.71 -11.19
CA ILE A 914 -11.50 -10.84 -11.42
C ILE A 914 -11.52 -11.14 -12.92
N GLN A 915 -10.36 -11.20 -13.55
CA GLN A 915 -10.23 -11.66 -14.93
C GLN A 915 -9.39 -12.93 -15.00
N VAL A 916 -9.89 -13.92 -15.72
CA VAL A 916 -9.22 -15.21 -15.91
C VAL A 916 -9.07 -15.52 -17.39
N VAL A 917 -7.95 -16.15 -17.76
CA VAL A 917 -7.69 -16.68 -19.11
C VAL A 917 -7.32 -18.15 -18.98
N SER A 918 -8.15 -19.06 -19.47
CA SER A 918 -7.93 -20.52 -19.35
C SER A 918 -6.78 -21.00 -20.23
N GLY A 919 -5.80 -21.68 -19.65
CA GLY A 919 -4.66 -22.31 -20.36
C GLY A 919 -4.95 -23.72 -20.87
N VAL A 920 -5.99 -24.37 -20.32
CA VAL A 920 -6.42 -25.73 -20.67
C VAL A 920 -7.65 -25.72 -21.60
N GLN A 921 -7.84 -26.85 -22.31
CA GLN A 921 -8.96 -27.02 -23.23
C GLN A 921 -10.22 -27.49 -22.49
N ASP A 922 -11.29 -26.70 -22.62
CA ASP A 922 -12.66 -27.02 -22.20
C ASP A 922 -12.80 -27.43 -20.71
N VAL A 923 -12.70 -26.45 -19.80
CA VAL A 923 -13.04 -26.64 -18.38
C VAL A 923 -14.55 -26.50 -18.23
N PHE A 924 -15.25 -27.59 -17.91
CA PHE A 924 -16.71 -27.56 -17.70
C PHE A 924 -17.04 -27.32 -16.23
N SER A 925 -18.05 -26.49 -15.97
CA SER A 925 -18.51 -26.11 -14.63
C SER A 925 -17.38 -25.70 -13.67
N PRO A 926 -16.49 -24.77 -14.01
CA PRO A 926 -15.49 -24.36 -13.05
C PRO A 926 -16.13 -23.66 -11.85
N MET A 927 -15.37 -23.53 -10.76
CA MET A 927 -15.76 -22.80 -9.55
C MET A 927 -14.63 -21.89 -9.10
N ILE A 928 -14.98 -20.68 -8.68
CA ILE A 928 -14.07 -19.69 -8.10
C ILE A 928 -14.49 -19.46 -6.65
N GLU A 929 -13.66 -19.86 -5.70
CA GLU A 929 -13.82 -19.49 -4.31
C GLU A 929 -13.08 -18.19 -4.00
N VAL A 930 -13.78 -17.25 -3.40
CA VAL A 930 -13.28 -15.97 -2.93
C VAL A 930 -13.52 -15.89 -1.42
N PRO A 931 -12.52 -16.18 -0.59
CA PRO A 931 -12.62 -16.04 0.86
C PRO A 931 -13.00 -14.62 1.26
N ILE A 932 -14.00 -14.48 2.14
CA ILE A 932 -14.46 -13.18 2.65
C ILE A 932 -13.57 -12.81 3.85
N GLU A 933 -12.37 -12.34 3.55
CA GLU A 933 -11.37 -11.93 4.55
C GLU A 933 -11.14 -10.42 4.45
N GLY A 934 -11.49 -9.69 5.51
CA GLY A 934 -11.26 -8.23 5.56
C GLY A 934 -12.26 -7.38 4.77
N PHE A 935 -13.28 -7.97 4.12
CA PHE A 935 -14.38 -7.26 3.46
C PHE A 935 -15.75 -7.89 3.74
N THR A 936 -16.83 -7.23 3.36
CA THR A 936 -18.18 -7.79 3.31
C THR A 936 -18.71 -7.78 1.88
N PHE A 937 -19.39 -8.83 1.45
CA PHE A 937 -20.05 -8.88 0.15
C PHE A 937 -21.31 -8.00 0.14
N ALA A 938 -21.33 -6.95 -0.69
CA ALA A 938 -22.19 -5.79 -0.44
C ALA A 938 -23.54 -5.80 -1.20
N ASN A 939 -23.62 -6.40 -2.39
CA ASN A 939 -24.80 -6.31 -3.26
C ASN A 939 -25.50 -7.64 -3.54
N GLY A 940 -24.89 -8.78 -3.18
CA GLY A 940 -25.55 -10.07 -3.40
C GLY A 940 -25.74 -10.40 -4.89
N THR A 941 -24.88 -9.92 -5.77
CA THR A 941 -24.89 -10.26 -7.19
C THR A 941 -23.47 -10.34 -7.74
N ILE A 942 -23.28 -11.19 -8.74
CA ILE A 942 -22.03 -11.35 -9.47
C ILE A 942 -22.35 -11.43 -10.96
N GLU A 943 -21.54 -10.78 -11.78
CA GLU A 943 -21.67 -10.81 -13.25
C GLU A 943 -20.45 -11.48 -13.88
N GLU A 944 -20.67 -12.40 -14.82
CA GLU A 944 -19.69 -12.89 -15.78
C GLU A 944 -19.89 -12.15 -17.11
N ASN A 945 -18.88 -11.43 -17.59
CA ASN A 945 -18.90 -10.71 -18.88
C ASN A 945 -20.14 -9.80 -19.05
N GLY A 946 -20.65 -9.24 -17.94
CA GLY A 946 -21.84 -8.37 -17.90
C GLY A 946 -23.18 -9.11 -17.86
N ILE A 947 -23.18 -10.43 -17.67
CA ILE A 947 -24.38 -11.27 -17.51
C ILE A 947 -24.33 -11.87 -16.11
N GLY A 948 -25.46 -11.94 -15.39
CA GLY A 948 -25.50 -12.56 -14.07
C GLY A 948 -24.98 -14.00 -14.09
N VAL A 949 -24.13 -14.34 -13.11
CA VAL A 949 -23.58 -15.69 -12.92
C VAL A 949 -24.05 -16.26 -11.59
N SER A 950 -24.22 -17.59 -11.52
CA SER A 950 -24.55 -18.28 -10.27
C SER A 950 -23.41 -18.10 -9.27
N TYR A 951 -23.78 -17.92 -8.00
CA TYR A 951 -22.83 -17.91 -6.91
C TYR A 951 -23.50 -18.28 -5.58
N GLU A 952 -22.71 -18.75 -4.62
CA GLU A 952 -23.13 -19.05 -3.25
C GLU A 952 -22.26 -18.30 -2.23
N VAL A 953 -22.80 -18.02 -1.04
CA VAL A 953 -22.00 -17.56 0.11
C VAL A 953 -22.14 -18.61 1.19
N LEU A 954 -21.07 -19.39 1.36
CA LEU A 954 -21.02 -20.54 2.27
C LEU A 954 -19.84 -20.41 3.22
N ASN A 955 -19.70 -21.33 4.17
CA ASN A 955 -18.45 -21.49 4.90
C ASN A 955 -17.31 -21.85 3.92
N GLY A 956 -16.14 -21.24 4.10
CA GLY A 956 -14.99 -21.41 3.23
C GLY A 956 -14.43 -22.83 3.30
N SER A 957 -13.79 -23.27 2.20
CA SER A 957 -13.27 -24.64 2.06
C SER A 957 -12.04 -24.94 2.93
N VAL A 958 -11.43 -23.90 3.55
CA VAL A 958 -10.28 -24.04 4.48
C VAL A 958 -10.58 -23.57 5.89
N ASN A 959 -11.60 -22.75 6.08
CA ASN A 959 -11.97 -22.30 7.41
C ASN A 959 -13.49 -22.25 7.50
N THR A 960 -14.05 -23.28 8.14
CA THR A 960 -15.48 -23.44 8.33
C THR A 960 -16.08 -22.39 9.26
N ASP A 961 -15.27 -21.63 10.01
CA ASP A 961 -15.69 -20.49 10.83
C ASP A 961 -15.75 -19.17 10.02
N SER A 962 -15.30 -19.17 8.77
CA SER A 962 -15.30 -18.00 7.88
C SER A 962 -16.13 -18.26 6.63
N THR A 963 -16.74 -17.23 6.05
CA THR A 963 -17.53 -17.37 4.82
C THR A 963 -16.69 -17.09 3.57
N SER A 964 -17.06 -17.71 2.45
CA SER A 964 -16.47 -17.51 1.13
C SER A 964 -17.57 -17.37 0.08
N ILE A 965 -17.29 -16.60 -0.97
CA ILE A 965 -18.12 -16.51 -2.16
C ILE A 965 -17.67 -17.59 -3.13
N PHE A 966 -18.57 -18.47 -3.56
CA PHE A 966 -18.30 -19.47 -4.59
C PHE A 966 -18.98 -19.03 -5.88
N ILE A 967 -18.22 -18.56 -6.86
CA ILE A 967 -18.70 -18.16 -8.19
C ILE A 967 -18.72 -19.39 -9.10
N GLU A 968 -19.82 -19.62 -9.81
CA GLU A 968 -20.08 -20.89 -10.50
C GLU A 968 -20.35 -20.69 -12.01
N PRO A 969 -19.31 -20.49 -12.83
CA PRO A 969 -19.44 -20.42 -14.28
C PRO A 969 -19.89 -21.74 -14.93
N THR A 970 -20.45 -21.65 -16.13
CA THR A 970 -20.85 -22.84 -16.92
C THR A 970 -19.68 -23.56 -17.57
N LYS A 971 -18.68 -22.83 -18.09
CA LYS A 971 -17.46 -23.38 -18.71
C LYS A 971 -16.39 -22.32 -18.95
N TRP A 972 -15.12 -22.73 -18.99
CA TRP A 972 -14.02 -21.98 -19.58
C TRP A 972 -13.47 -22.64 -20.84
N LEU A 973 -13.44 -21.88 -21.93
CA LEU A 973 -12.79 -22.26 -23.17
C LEU A 973 -11.34 -21.81 -23.16
N LYS A 974 -10.46 -22.61 -23.76
CA LYS A 974 -9.04 -22.28 -23.91
C LYS A 974 -8.84 -20.91 -24.55
N ASP A 975 -7.84 -20.18 -24.08
CA ASP A 975 -7.40 -18.87 -24.59
C ASP A 975 -8.50 -17.79 -24.54
N THR A 976 -9.60 -18.04 -23.80
CA THR A 976 -10.74 -17.13 -23.68
C THR A 976 -10.68 -16.38 -22.35
N THR A 977 -10.94 -15.08 -22.39
CA THR A 977 -11.01 -14.23 -21.20
C THR A 977 -12.40 -14.23 -20.61
N TYR A 978 -12.51 -14.51 -19.33
CA TYR A 978 -13.73 -14.37 -18.54
C TYR A 978 -13.54 -13.30 -17.47
N THR A 979 -14.53 -12.41 -17.32
CA THR A 979 -14.49 -11.28 -16.39
C THR A 979 -15.62 -11.43 -15.36
N TYR A 980 -15.26 -11.56 -14.10
CA TYR A 980 -16.19 -11.64 -12.97
C TYR A 980 -16.19 -10.33 -12.20
N VAL A 981 -17.37 -9.76 -11.95
CA VAL A 981 -17.52 -8.48 -11.25
C VAL A 981 -18.49 -8.63 -10.08
N PHE A 982 -18.08 -8.17 -8.90
CA PHE A 982 -18.92 -8.16 -7.71
C PHE A 982 -18.58 -7.00 -6.77
N ASP A 983 -19.52 -6.61 -5.90
CA ASP A 983 -19.33 -5.51 -4.96
C ASP A 983 -18.75 -5.97 -3.62
N ALA A 984 -17.59 -5.43 -3.25
CA ALA A 984 -16.93 -5.67 -1.97
C ALA A 984 -16.88 -4.38 -1.14
N LYS A 985 -17.12 -4.51 0.16
CA LYS A 985 -16.98 -3.43 1.13
C LYS A 985 -15.87 -3.76 2.13
N PRO A 986 -14.65 -3.22 1.97
CA PRO A 986 -13.55 -3.48 2.90
C PRO A 986 -13.83 -2.96 4.31
N THR A 987 -13.25 -3.60 5.32
CA THR A 987 -13.46 -3.25 6.74
C THR A 987 -12.35 -2.37 7.32
N HIS A 988 -11.13 -2.44 6.78
CA HIS A 988 -9.94 -1.76 7.28
C HIS A 988 -9.12 -1.14 6.15
N VAL A 989 -8.33 -0.12 6.49
CA VAL A 989 -7.37 0.55 5.58
C VAL A 989 -6.10 -0.30 5.50
N GLY A 990 -5.52 -0.45 4.31
CA GLY A 990 -4.33 -1.28 4.09
C GLY A 990 -4.44 -2.15 2.84
N ALA A 991 -3.65 -3.21 2.75
CA ALA A 991 -3.80 -4.21 1.70
C ALA A 991 -4.97 -5.16 2.04
N LEU A 992 -5.88 -5.33 1.09
CA LEU A 992 -6.92 -6.36 1.12
C LEU A 992 -6.46 -7.52 0.27
N ASN A 993 -6.16 -8.63 0.93
CA ASN A 993 -5.65 -9.85 0.31
C ASN A 993 -6.81 -10.74 -0.16
N PHE A 994 -6.67 -11.29 -1.36
CA PHE A 994 -7.60 -12.21 -2.00
C PHE A 994 -6.88 -13.53 -2.26
N ASN A 995 -7.25 -14.54 -1.50
CA ASN A 995 -6.77 -15.92 -1.65
C ASN A 995 -7.73 -16.69 -2.57
N LEU A 996 -7.71 -16.35 -3.85
CA LEU A 996 -8.62 -16.94 -4.83
C LEU A 996 -8.31 -18.42 -5.04
N ARG A 997 -9.34 -19.26 -5.10
CA ARG A 997 -9.21 -20.67 -5.44
C ARG A 997 -10.06 -20.99 -6.63
N PHE A 998 -9.49 -21.70 -7.57
CA PHE A 998 -10.16 -22.09 -8.79
C PHE A 998 -10.15 -23.59 -8.89
N LYS A 999 -11.29 -24.21 -9.17
CA LYS A 999 -11.34 -25.66 -9.35
C LYS A 999 -12.35 -26.04 -10.42
N ALA A 1000 -12.17 -27.19 -11.05
CA ALA A 1000 -13.15 -27.73 -11.98
C ALA A 1000 -14.13 -28.63 -11.21
N LEU A 1001 -15.45 -28.55 -11.45
CA LEU A 1001 -16.46 -29.34 -10.71
C LEU A 1001 -16.20 -30.85 -10.78
N ASN A 1002 -15.67 -31.28 -11.91
CA ASN A 1002 -15.44 -32.67 -12.25
C ASN A 1002 -14.13 -33.23 -11.69
N ASP A 1003 -13.31 -32.39 -11.07
CA ASP A 1003 -11.98 -32.73 -10.58
C ASP A 1003 -11.68 -31.83 -9.37
N GLU A 1004 -12.24 -32.20 -8.21
CA GLU A 1004 -12.08 -31.44 -6.96
C GLU A 1004 -10.62 -31.43 -6.45
N SER A 1005 -9.76 -32.32 -6.98
CA SER A 1005 -8.30 -32.34 -6.76
C SER A 1005 -7.55 -31.28 -7.56
N ASN A 1006 -8.08 -30.84 -8.70
CA ASN A 1006 -7.43 -29.85 -9.56
C ASN A 1006 -7.79 -28.41 -9.12
N VAL A 1007 -7.09 -27.93 -8.10
CA VAL A 1007 -7.31 -26.60 -7.51
C VAL A 1007 -6.15 -25.65 -7.80
N THR A 1008 -6.35 -24.60 -8.61
CA THR A 1008 -5.38 -23.51 -8.75
C THR A 1008 -5.60 -22.44 -7.67
N LEU A 1009 -4.55 -22.10 -6.93
CA LEU A 1009 -4.55 -21.00 -5.95
C LEU A 1009 -3.91 -19.75 -6.56
N VAL A 1010 -4.53 -18.59 -6.36
CA VAL A 1010 -3.99 -17.31 -6.80
C VAL A 1010 -4.15 -16.27 -5.70
N GLU A 1011 -3.02 -15.79 -5.17
CA GLU A 1011 -2.99 -14.65 -4.26
C GLU A 1011 -2.92 -13.34 -5.04
N LYS A 1012 -3.78 -12.39 -4.67
CA LYS A 1012 -3.80 -11.03 -5.20
C LYS A 1012 -4.11 -10.05 -4.09
N ASP A 1013 -3.58 -8.83 -4.20
CA ASP A 1013 -3.87 -7.76 -3.25
C ASP A 1013 -4.53 -6.57 -3.95
N LEU A 1014 -5.48 -5.95 -3.26
CA LEU A 1014 -6.01 -4.63 -3.60
C LEU A 1014 -5.66 -3.64 -2.50
N ALA A 1015 -5.31 -2.41 -2.88
CA ALA A 1015 -5.11 -1.33 -1.91
C ALA A 1015 -6.47 -0.79 -1.43
N VAL A 1016 -6.59 -0.57 -0.13
CA VAL A 1016 -7.74 0.06 0.53
C VAL A 1016 -7.30 1.35 1.21
N THR A 1017 -7.90 2.46 0.81
CA THR A 1017 -7.79 3.76 1.47
C THR A 1017 -8.94 3.98 2.47
N GLY A 1018 -8.97 5.11 3.16
CA GLY A 1018 -10.08 5.46 4.05
C GLY A 1018 -10.48 6.92 3.92
N ARG A 1019 -11.46 7.35 4.71
CA ARG A 1019 -11.85 8.76 4.84
C ARG A 1019 -11.27 9.37 6.11
N GLY A 1020 -11.03 10.66 6.11
CA GLY A 1020 -10.60 11.44 7.26
C GLY A 1020 -11.19 12.85 7.24
N ASP A 1021 -10.92 13.59 8.29
CA ASP A 1021 -11.50 14.91 8.53
C ASP A 1021 -10.42 15.99 8.46
N VAL A 1022 -10.80 17.21 8.06
CA VAL A 1022 -9.93 18.39 8.08
C VAL A 1022 -10.56 19.48 8.92
N ALA A 1023 -9.97 19.76 10.08
CA ALA A 1023 -10.37 20.86 10.94
C ALA A 1023 -9.52 22.10 10.63
N VAL A 1024 -10.16 23.14 10.10
CA VAL A 1024 -9.51 24.43 9.79
C VAL A 1024 -9.91 25.46 10.85
N LYS A 1025 -8.92 26.11 11.46
CA LYS A 1025 -9.08 27.24 12.39
C LYS A 1025 -8.47 28.50 11.78
N VAL A 1026 -9.16 29.64 11.87
CA VAL A 1026 -8.70 30.92 11.33
C VAL A 1026 -8.49 31.93 12.45
N THR A 1027 -7.30 32.54 12.51
CA THR A 1027 -6.92 33.52 13.54
C THR A 1027 -6.26 34.77 12.96
N ASP A 1028 -6.19 35.86 13.73
CA ASP A 1028 -5.37 37.04 13.44
C ASP A 1028 -3.95 36.90 14.01
N GLU A 1029 -3.13 37.94 13.83
CA GLU A 1029 -1.76 38.03 14.35
C GLU A 1029 -1.64 37.96 15.90
N ASN A 1030 -2.76 38.02 16.64
CA ASN A 1030 -2.81 37.92 18.10
C ASN A 1030 -3.49 36.61 18.58
N ASP A 1031 -3.60 35.60 17.70
CA ASP A 1031 -4.31 34.34 17.92
C ASP A 1031 -5.81 34.49 18.22
N SER A 1032 -6.42 35.65 17.92
CA SER A 1032 -7.86 35.87 18.09
C SER A 1032 -8.62 35.29 16.89
N PRO A 1033 -9.79 34.64 17.08
CA PRO A 1033 -10.54 34.04 15.98
C PRO A 1033 -11.01 35.06 14.93
N VAL A 1034 -10.82 34.76 13.64
CA VAL A 1034 -11.21 35.63 12.52
C VAL A 1034 -12.21 34.91 11.62
N GLU A 1035 -13.41 35.48 11.46
CA GLU A 1035 -14.39 34.94 10.52
C GLU A 1035 -13.93 35.21 9.08
N ALA A 1036 -13.69 34.15 8.30
CA ALA A 1036 -13.21 34.19 6.92
C ALA A 1036 -13.92 33.13 6.06
N THR A 1037 -13.82 33.25 4.75
CA THR A 1037 -14.32 32.24 3.80
C THR A 1037 -13.26 31.16 3.60
N ILE A 1038 -13.54 29.97 4.11
CA ILE A 1038 -12.73 28.75 4.03
C ILE A 1038 -13.28 27.89 2.89
N VAL A 1039 -12.45 27.58 1.90
CA VAL A 1039 -12.79 26.75 0.75
C VAL A 1039 -11.85 25.55 0.72
N LEU A 1040 -12.37 24.33 0.88
CA LEU A 1040 -11.61 23.09 0.75
C LEU A 1040 -12.21 22.27 -0.38
N ASP A 1041 -11.43 22.01 -1.43
CA ASP A 1041 -11.88 21.28 -2.63
C ASP A 1041 -13.18 21.83 -3.24
N GLY A 1042 -13.31 23.15 -3.28
CA GLY A 1042 -14.50 23.85 -3.79
C GLY A 1042 -15.68 23.93 -2.80
N LEU A 1043 -15.64 23.22 -1.66
CA LEU A 1043 -16.64 23.37 -0.59
C LEU A 1043 -16.33 24.61 0.24
N SER A 1044 -17.24 25.58 0.21
CA SER A 1044 -17.04 26.90 0.84
C SER A 1044 -17.87 27.07 2.12
N GLN A 1045 -17.24 27.59 3.17
CA GLN A 1045 -17.85 27.93 4.45
C GLN A 1045 -17.31 29.25 4.98
N THR A 1046 -18.17 30.10 5.53
CA THR A 1046 -17.74 31.34 6.19
C THR A 1046 -17.84 31.17 7.69
N ALA A 1047 -16.69 31.04 8.37
CA ALA A 1047 -16.61 30.79 9.81
C ALA A 1047 -15.24 31.20 10.38
N THR A 1048 -15.11 31.22 11.70
CA THR A 1048 -13.82 31.32 12.41
C THR A 1048 -13.09 29.97 12.50
N SER A 1049 -13.83 28.87 12.34
CA SER A 1049 -13.31 27.50 12.23
C SER A 1049 -14.36 26.60 11.57
N HIS A 1050 -13.93 25.61 10.80
CA HIS A 1050 -14.82 24.61 10.22
C HIS A 1050 -14.12 23.26 10.08
N THR A 1051 -14.83 22.16 10.36
CA THR A 1051 -14.35 20.80 10.10
C THR A 1051 -15.06 20.24 8.88
N PHE A 1052 -14.29 19.91 7.85
CA PHE A 1052 -14.75 19.18 6.68
C PHE A 1052 -14.64 17.69 6.97
N GLU A 1053 -15.78 17.03 7.14
CA GLU A 1053 -15.85 15.62 7.53
C GLU A 1053 -15.89 14.69 6.30
N GLY A 1054 -15.30 13.50 6.44
CA GLY A 1054 -15.49 12.41 5.47
C GLY A 1054 -14.83 12.61 4.11
N LEU A 1055 -13.68 13.29 4.05
CA LEU A 1055 -12.88 13.44 2.84
C LEU A 1055 -12.08 12.16 2.57
N LEU A 1056 -11.88 11.77 1.30
CA LEU A 1056 -11.02 10.62 0.98
C LEU A 1056 -9.57 10.93 1.38
N ALA A 1057 -8.82 9.97 1.88
CA ALA A 1057 -7.41 10.21 2.17
C ALA A 1057 -6.66 10.59 0.88
N GLY A 1058 -5.95 11.71 0.92
CA GLY A 1058 -5.45 12.38 -0.28
C GLY A 1058 -5.01 13.81 0.01
N THR A 1059 -4.67 14.56 -1.03
CA THR A 1059 -4.24 15.97 -0.92
C THR A 1059 -5.30 16.87 -1.54
N TYR A 1060 -5.77 17.86 -0.80
CA TYR A 1060 -6.85 18.77 -1.23
C TYR A 1060 -6.42 20.22 -1.24
N PRO A 1061 -6.86 21.03 -2.21
CA PRO A 1061 -6.61 22.47 -2.21
C PRO A 1061 -7.46 23.16 -1.13
N LEU A 1062 -6.80 23.91 -0.26
CA LEU A 1062 -7.41 24.76 0.77
C LEU A 1062 -7.15 26.24 0.43
N SER A 1063 -8.21 27.03 0.34
CA SER A 1063 -8.14 28.49 0.20
C SER A 1063 -8.89 29.15 1.35
N VAL A 1064 -8.28 30.12 2.01
CA VAL A 1064 -8.96 30.95 3.01
C VAL A 1064 -8.82 32.41 2.61
N SER A 1065 -9.94 33.13 2.55
CA SER A 1065 -9.98 34.53 2.08
C SER A 1065 -10.89 35.41 2.94
N LYS A 1066 -10.52 36.68 3.08
CA LYS A 1066 -11.32 37.73 3.71
C LYS A 1066 -10.97 39.08 3.12
N VAL A 1067 -11.96 39.93 2.88
CA VAL A 1067 -11.74 41.30 2.37
C VAL A 1067 -10.85 42.09 3.35
N GLY A 1068 -9.77 42.67 2.83
CA GLY A 1068 -8.78 43.42 3.61
C GLY A 1068 -7.64 42.59 4.21
N TYR A 1069 -7.58 41.28 3.91
CA TYR A 1069 -6.53 40.36 4.33
C TYR A 1069 -5.97 39.61 3.11
N THR A 1070 -4.73 39.14 3.21
CA THR A 1070 -4.10 38.31 2.17
C THR A 1070 -4.72 36.92 2.13
N THR A 1071 -5.20 36.49 0.97
CA THR A 1071 -5.73 35.14 0.76
C THR A 1071 -4.63 34.08 0.91
N VAL A 1072 -4.90 33.04 1.69
CA VAL A 1072 -3.98 31.89 1.88
C VAL A 1072 -4.45 30.75 0.99
N ASN A 1073 -3.58 30.25 0.10
CA ASN A 1073 -3.86 29.13 -0.80
C ASN A 1073 -2.82 28.04 -0.57
N THR A 1074 -3.22 26.86 -0.12
CA THR A 1074 -2.31 25.74 0.17
C THR A 1074 -2.95 24.40 -0.19
N THR A 1075 -2.24 23.31 0.05
CA THR A 1075 -2.80 21.97 0.04
C THR A 1075 -2.79 21.35 1.44
N VAL A 1076 -3.79 20.54 1.76
CA VAL A 1076 -3.87 19.80 3.02
C VAL A 1076 -3.94 18.30 2.75
N GLY A 1077 -3.10 17.53 3.45
CA GLY A 1077 -3.14 16.07 3.43
C GLY A 1077 -4.21 15.53 4.38
N VAL A 1078 -5.11 14.71 3.87
CA VAL A 1078 -6.11 13.97 4.64
C VAL A 1078 -5.57 12.59 4.94
N GLN A 1079 -5.51 12.24 6.22
CA GLN A 1079 -5.11 10.91 6.68
C GLN A 1079 -6.35 10.02 6.83
N ALA A 1080 -6.25 8.76 6.40
CA ALA A 1080 -7.33 7.80 6.56
C ALA A 1080 -7.60 7.55 8.06
N ASN A 1081 -8.87 7.61 8.47
CA ASN A 1081 -9.36 7.47 9.84
C ASN A 1081 -8.72 8.45 10.85
N GLY A 1082 -8.28 9.63 10.39
CA GLY A 1082 -7.68 10.66 11.23
C GLY A 1082 -8.26 12.05 10.98
N GLU A 1083 -7.95 12.99 11.87
CA GLU A 1083 -8.29 14.40 11.74
C GLU A 1083 -7.01 15.22 11.50
N THR A 1084 -6.95 15.92 10.37
CA THR A 1084 -5.89 16.88 10.07
C THR A 1084 -6.28 18.25 10.58
N ASN A 1085 -5.51 18.79 11.52
CA ASN A 1085 -5.74 20.11 12.10
C ASN A 1085 -4.86 21.18 11.42
N VAL A 1086 -5.50 22.19 10.82
CA VAL A 1086 -4.86 23.30 10.11
C VAL A 1086 -5.22 24.62 10.78
N THR A 1087 -4.21 25.40 11.15
CA THR A 1087 -4.42 26.80 11.57
C THR A 1087 -3.96 27.74 10.48
N VAL A 1088 -4.86 28.61 10.02
CA VAL A 1088 -4.59 29.68 9.05
C VAL A 1088 -4.60 31.01 9.79
N MET A 1089 -3.48 31.73 9.69
CA MET A 1089 -3.34 33.05 10.28
C MET A 1089 -3.49 34.11 9.20
N MET A 1090 -4.32 35.12 9.47
CA MET A 1090 -4.69 36.20 8.57
C MET A 1090 -4.05 37.51 9.08
N PRO A 1091 -2.77 37.78 8.76
CA PRO A 1091 -2.10 38.99 9.21
C PRO A 1091 -2.62 40.23 8.46
N THR A 1092 -2.71 41.36 9.17
CA THR A 1092 -3.01 42.68 8.58
C THR A 1092 -1.77 43.42 8.07
N ASP A 1093 -0.58 42.97 8.44
CA ASP A 1093 0.72 43.58 8.10
C ASP A 1093 1.72 42.49 7.67
N LEU A 1094 2.17 42.58 6.42
CA LEU A 1094 3.15 41.69 5.80
C LEU A 1094 4.49 42.39 5.50
N SER A 1095 4.74 43.58 6.06
CA SER A 1095 6.02 44.31 5.87
C SER A 1095 7.25 43.57 6.41
N THR A 1096 7.02 42.57 7.27
CA THR A 1096 8.02 41.60 7.75
C THR A 1096 7.44 40.19 7.61
N PRO A 1097 8.27 39.14 7.47
CA PRO A 1097 7.78 37.76 7.38
C PRO A 1097 6.78 37.40 8.49
N ARG A 1098 5.59 36.94 8.09
CA ARG A 1098 4.54 36.45 9.01
C ARG A 1098 4.23 35.00 8.76
N LEU A 1099 3.87 34.30 9.83
CA LEU A 1099 3.24 32.99 9.77
C LEU A 1099 1.83 33.15 9.22
N ILE A 1100 1.49 32.41 8.16
CA ILE A 1100 0.14 32.41 7.56
C ILE A 1100 -0.52 31.03 7.60
N LEU A 1101 0.26 29.97 7.83
CA LEU A 1101 -0.21 28.59 7.90
C LEU A 1101 0.64 27.79 8.89
N SER A 1102 0.00 26.98 9.73
CA SER A 1102 0.68 26.01 10.60
C SER A 1102 -0.09 24.69 10.65
N HIS A 1103 0.58 23.60 10.29
CA HIS A 1103 0.13 22.24 10.56
C HIS A 1103 0.67 21.81 11.96
N GLY A 1104 -0.20 21.80 12.97
CA GLY A 1104 0.18 21.45 14.34
C GLY A 1104 0.62 22.64 15.22
N SER A 1105 1.76 22.53 15.92
CA SER A 1105 2.22 23.49 16.95
C SER A 1105 3.37 24.40 16.49
N GLY A 1106 3.60 24.51 15.18
CA GLY A 1106 4.66 25.35 14.62
C GLY A 1106 4.40 26.84 14.86
N MET A 1107 5.42 27.57 15.30
CA MET A 1107 5.39 29.02 15.56
C MET A 1107 6.61 29.74 14.96
N LEU A 1108 6.43 31.02 14.62
CA LEU A 1108 7.51 31.91 14.23
C LEU A 1108 8.19 32.46 15.49
N ALA A 1109 9.46 32.09 15.71
CA ALA A 1109 10.21 32.44 16.92
C ALA A 1109 10.96 33.77 16.83
N GLY A 1110 11.23 34.27 15.62
CA GLY A 1110 11.87 35.57 15.45
C GLY A 1110 12.10 35.93 13.98
N VAL A 1111 12.19 37.22 13.70
CA VAL A 1111 12.46 37.77 12.37
C VAL A 1111 13.55 38.83 12.49
N SER A 1112 14.53 38.80 11.58
CA SER A 1112 15.55 39.84 11.40
C SER A 1112 15.54 40.32 9.97
N GLU A 1113 15.65 41.62 9.74
CA GLU A 1113 15.65 42.20 8.39
C GLU A 1113 16.86 43.11 8.16
N VAL A 1114 17.31 43.13 6.90
CA VAL A 1114 18.23 44.12 6.36
C VAL A 1114 17.48 44.79 5.22
N PRO A 1115 16.95 46.01 5.41
CA PRO A 1115 16.13 46.67 4.40
C PRO A 1115 16.97 47.11 3.20
N GLY A 1116 16.34 47.12 2.02
CA GLY A 1116 16.94 47.64 0.80
C GLY A 1116 17.24 49.14 0.89
N ARG A 1117 18.37 49.55 0.30
CA ARG A 1117 18.72 50.95 0.11
C ARG A 1117 18.84 51.28 -1.37
N LEU A 1118 17.98 52.18 -1.84
CA LEU A 1118 18.03 52.73 -3.20
C LEU A 1118 19.35 53.51 -3.41
N SER A 1119 20.06 53.20 -4.49
CA SER A 1119 21.29 53.89 -4.87
C SER A 1119 21.56 53.74 -6.36
N ALA A 1120 22.08 54.79 -7.00
CA ALA A 1120 22.57 54.67 -8.37
C ALA A 1120 23.90 53.89 -8.43
N GLY A 1121 24.66 53.83 -7.32
CA GLY A 1121 26.01 53.25 -7.27
C GLY A 1121 26.06 51.74 -7.02
N PHE A 1122 24.98 51.15 -6.51
CA PHE A 1122 24.86 49.72 -6.22
C PHE A 1122 23.39 49.28 -6.26
N ALA A 1123 23.17 47.99 -6.54
CA ALA A 1123 21.83 47.41 -6.58
C ALA A 1123 21.15 47.44 -5.20
N GLU A 1124 19.85 47.78 -5.16
CA GLU A 1124 19.04 47.71 -3.93
C GLU A 1124 18.95 46.24 -3.47
N ASN A 1125 19.46 45.88 -2.29
CA ASN A 1125 19.39 44.51 -1.77
C ASN A 1125 18.72 44.49 -0.40
N ALA A 1126 17.68 43.68 -0.24
CA ALA A 1126 17.03 43.43 1.04
C ALA A 1126 17.16 41.95 1.43
N THR A 1127 17.22 41.65 2.73
CA THR A 1127 17.30 40.27 3.22
C THR A 1127 16.49 40.11 4.49
N TYR A 1128 15.63 39.09 4.55
CA TYR A 1128 14.78 38.77 5.69
C TYR A 1128 15.10 37.37 6.19
N ASN A 1129 15.35 37.23 7.48
CA ASN A 1129 15.65 35.96 8.14
C ASN A 1129 14.55 35.64 9.14
N ALA A 1130 13.81 34.55 8.90
CA ALA A 1130 12.77 34.04 9.78
C ALA A 1130 13.25 32.77 10.51
N THR A 1131 13.08 32.73 11.83
CA THR A 1131 13.38 31.56 12.68
C THR A 1131 12.07 30.89 13.09
N VAL A 1132 11.98 29.57 12.92
CA VAL A 1132 10.75 28.81 13.13
C VAL A 1132 10.98 27.70 14.17
N VAL A 1133 9.98 27.42 15.01
CA VAL A 1133 10.05 26.42 16.10
C VAL A 1133 8.81 25.53 16.07
N GLY A 1134 8.98 24.19 16.07
CA GLY A 1134 7.86 23.23 16.12
C GLY A 1134 8.27 21.76 15.93
N ASN A 1135 7.44 20.81 16.39
CA ASN A 1135 7.68 19.36 16.34
C ASN A 1135 7.09 18.68 15.08
N GLY A 1136 7.35 19.22 13.89
CA GLY A 1136 6.99 18.62 12.59
C GLY A 1136 5.61 19.02 12.06
N GLY A 1137 5.60 19.60 10.85
CA GLY A 1137 4.43 20.05 10.07
C GLY A 1137 4.83 21.07 9.00
N GLU A 1138 4.02 21.25 7.94
CA GLU A 1138 4.20 22.33 6.96
C GLU A 1138 3.89 23.69 7.59
N ILE A 1139 4.72 24.68 7.29
CA ILE A 1139 4.64 26.04 7.84
C ILE A 1139 4.68 27.01 6.65
N GLY A 1140 3.67 27.87 6.58
CA GLY A 1140 3.54 28.88 5.53
C GLY A 1140 4.04 30.24 6.01
N LEU A 1141 4.96 30.87 5.28
CA LEU A 1141 5.41 32.25 5.54
C LEU A 1141 5.04 33.16 4.38
N ALA A 1142 4.57 34.37 4.69
CA ALA A 1142 4.35 35.43 3.69
C ALA A 1142 5.13 36.70 4.03
N LEU A 1143 5.59 37.39 2.99
CA LEU A 1143 6.26 38.69 3.06
C LEU A 1143 5.81 39.54 1.87
N GLU A 1144 5.38 40.77 2.14
CA GLU A 1144 5.06 41.78 1.14
C GLU A 1144 6.25 42.73 0.96
N PHE A 1145 6.64 42.99 -0.29
CA PHE A 1145 7.78 43.82 -0.63
C PHE A 1145 7.51 44.66 -1.89
N PRO A 1146 8.16 45.82 -2.07
CA PRO A 1146 7.89 46.68 -3.23
C PRO A 1146 8.06 45.97 -4.58
N GLN A 1147 7.11 46.17 -5.51
CA GLN A 1147 7.09 45.52 -6.84
C GLN A 1147 8.40 45.65 -7.62
N ARG A 1148 9.17 46.71 -7.38
CA ARG A 1148 10.46 46.96 -8.05
C ARG A 1148 11.56 45.93 -7.77
N PHE A 1149 11.43 45.11 -6.73
CA PHE A 1149 12.33 43.98 -6.52
C PHE A 1149 12.10 42.83 -7.50
N MET A 1150 10.95 42.79 -8.19
CA MET A 1150 10.62 41.75 -9.19
C MET A 1150 11.41 41.85 -10.50
N LEU A 1151 12.32 42.81 -10.62
CA LEU A 1151 13.27 42.86 -11.74
C LEU A 1151 14.30 41.72 -11.68
N ASN A 1152 14.53 41.15 -10.49
CA ASN A 1152 15.25 39.88 -10.32
C ASN A 1152 14.42 38.93 -9.47
N ASP A 1153 14.57 37.63 -9.71
CA ASP A 1153 13.85 36.63 -8.93
C ASP A 1153 14.28 36.65 -7.46
N PRO A 1154 13.34 36.73 -6.49
CA PRO A 1154 13.60 36.49 -5.08
C PRO A 1154 14.31 35.16 -4.86
N VAL A 1155 15.26 35.12 -3.93
CA VAL A 1155 16.01 33.90 -3.59
C VAL A 1155 15.69 33.48 -2.16
N VAL A 1156 15.15 32.28 -1.99
CA VAL A 1156 14.86 31.69 -0.68
C VAL A 1156 15.95 30.68 -0.29
N ARG A 1157 16.50 30.78 0.92
CA ARG A 1157 17.48 29.81 1.45
C ARG A 1157 17.00 29.17 2.75
N LEU A 1158 17.25 27.86 2.86
CA LEU A 1158 16.90 27.02 3.99
C LEU A 1158 18.13 26.69 4.83
N ASN A 1159 18.00 26.79 6.16
CA ASN A 1159 19.03 26.39 7.15
C ASN A 1159 20.45 26.93 6.86
N GLY A 1160 20.56 28.11 6.24
CA GLY A 1160 21.83 28.78 5.95
C GLY A 1160 22.63 28.24 4.77
N GLY A 1161 22.06 27.41 3.88
CA GLY A 1161 22.83 26.88 2.74
C GLY A 1161 22.09 26.38 1.49
N GLY A 1162 20.91 25.77 1.61
CA GLY A 1162 20.18 25.24 0.44
C GLY A 1162 19.26 26.29 -0.20
N VAL A 1163 19.45 26.61 -1.48
CA VAL A 1163 18.52 27.47 -2.23
C VAL A 1163 17.27 26.64 -2.58
N LEU A 1164 16.10 27.16 -2.22
CA LEU A 1164 14.81 26.53 -2.52
C LEU A 1164 14.49 26.69 -4.01
N ASP A 1165 13.91 25.67 -4.64
CA ASP A 1165 13.55 25.76 -6.06
C ASP A 1165 12.44 26.81 -6.24
N PRO A 1166 12.50 27.73 -7.24
CA PRO A 1166 11.45 28.72 -7.49
C PRO A 1166 10.04 28.15 -7.68
N SER A 1167 9.91 26.86 -8.01
CA SER A 1167 8.62 26.16 -8.07
C SER A 1167 8.02 25.81 -6.69
N GLU A 1168 8.78 25.93 -5.60
CA GLU A 1168 8.38 25.59 -4.23
C GLU A 1168 7.89 26.81 -3.41
N TYR A 1169 7.83 28.00 -4.01
CA TYR A 1169 7.22 29.20 -3.42
C TYR A 1169 6.41 30.00 -4.46
N GLU A 1170 5.35 30.66 -3.98
CA GLU A 1170 4.47 31.51 -4.80
C GLU A 1170 4.96 32.95 -4.72
N ILE A 1171 5.09 33.61 -5.87
CA ILE A 1171 5.19 35.07 -5.94
C ILE A 1171 3.92 35.61 -6.57
N ARG A 1172 3.24 36.48 -5.85
CA ARG A 1172 2.15 37.30 -6.37
C ARG A 1172 2.72 38.65 -6.73
N GLU A 1173 2.82 38.91 -8.03
CA GLU A 1173 3.24 40.23 -8.51
C GLU A 1173 2.22 41.29 -8.07
N GLY A 1174 2.76 42.44 -7.67
CA GLY A 1174 2.00 43.66 -7.60
C GLY A 1174 1.68 44.18 -9.00
N THR A 1175 1.01 45.31 -9.06
CA THR A 1175 0.63 45.99 -10.29
C THR A 1175 1.49 47.22 -10.46
N PHE A 1176 1.88 47.53 -11.70
CA PHE A 1176 2.41 48.83 -12.09
C PHE A 1176 1.57 49.36 -13.25
N GLU A 1177 0.91 50.49 -13.06
CA GLU A 1177 0.11 51.15 -14.11
C GLU A 1177 0.60 52.58 -14.30
N TYR A 1178 0.76 52.99 -15.56
CA TYR A 1178 1.09 54.36 -15.94
C TYR A 1178 -0.06 55.02 -16.69
N ASP A 1179 -0.48 56.19 -16.24
CA ASP A 1179 -1.47 57.07 -16.85
C ASP A 1179 -0.76 58.15 -17.65
N ASP A 1180 -0.63 57.90 -18.96
CA ASP A 1180 -0.06 58.81 -19.96
C ASP A 1180 -0.67 60.21 -19.95
N TYR A 1181 -1.93 60.35 -19.57
CA TYR A 1181 -2.61 61.63 -19.67
C TYR A 1181 -2.20 62.60 -18.55
N ASN A 1182 -1.80 62.05 -17.41
CA ASN A 1182 -1.48 62.81 -16.21
C ASN A 1182 0.00 62.69 -15.80
N ASP A 1183 0.79 61.96 -16.58
CA ASP A 1183 2.18 61.57 -16.32
C ASP A 1183 2.36 60.86 -14.97
N LYS A 1184 1.35 60.08 -14.53
CA LYS A 1184 1.32 59.47 -13.21
C LYS A 1184 1.44 57.96 -13.27
N TYR A 1185 2.14 57.33 -12.33
CA TYR A 1185 2.04 55.89 -12.14
C TYR A 1185 1.37 55.53 -10.81
N SER A 1186 0.94 54.29 -10.70
CA SER A 1186 0.57 53.66 -9.45
C SER A 1186 1.22 52.28 -9.37
N SER A 1187 1.77 51.95 -8.21
CA SER A 1187 2.36 50.65 -7.93
C SER A 1187 1.76 50.04 -6.66
N SER A 1188 1.54 48.73 -6.68
CA SER A 1188 1.26 47.94 -5.47
C SER A 1188 2.44 47.03 -5.17
N ASN A 1189 2.58 46.54 -3.94
CA ASN A 1189 3.68 45.65 -3.58
C ASN A 1189 3.47 44.24 -4.14
N ALA A 1190 4.57 43.53 -4.37
CA ALA A 1190 4.58 42.09 -4.59
C ALA A 1190 4.52 41.35 -3.25
N THR A 1191 4.07 40.09 -3.26
CA THR A 1191 4.08 39.21 -2.08
C THR A 1191 4.76 37.89 -2.43
N ILE A 1192 5.71 37.44 -1.60
CA ILE A 1192 6.25 36.08 -1.65
C ILE A 1192 5.60 35.24 -0.57
N ILE A 1193 5.22 34.01 -0.92
CA ILE A 1193 4.60 33.06 -0.02
C ILE A 1193 5.27 31.70 -0.16
N ILE A 1194 5.71 31.12 0.95
CA ILE A 1194 6.45 29.86 0.98
C ILE A 1194 5.57 28.82 1.68
N TYR A 1195 5.12 27.78 0.97
CA TYR A 1195 4.13 26.81 1.49
C TYR A 1195 4.70 25.43 1.88
N SER A 1196 5.98 25.13 1.62
CA SER A 1196 6.51 23.77 1.76
C SER A 1196 7.92 23.74 2.34
N ALA A 1197 7.99 24.02 3.63
CA ALA A 1197 9.19 23.93 4.45
C ALA A 1197 9.46 22.44 4.83
N PRO A 1198 10.52 21.76 4.32
CA PRO A 1198 10.86 20.39 4.72
C PRO A 1198 11.06 20.19 6.23
N ILE A 1199 10.76 18.96 6.69
CA ILE A 1199 10.88 18.54 8.10
C ILE A 1199 12.33 18.76 8.58
N GLY A 1200 12.50 19.51 9.68
CA GLY A 1200 13.82 19.83 10.26
C GLY A 1200 14.34 21.25 9.99
N LEU A 1201 13.48 22.16 9.52
CA LEU A 1201 13.80 23.57 9.32
C LEU A 1201 13.89 24.37 10.63
N ASN A 1202 14.93 25.18 10.75
CA ASN A 1202 15.14 26.12 11.86
C ASN A 1202 15.19 27.58 11.38
N THR A 1203 15.64 27.85 10.15
CA THR A 1203 15.76 29.22 9.59
C THR A 1203 15.42 29.28 8.10
N ILE A 1204 14.71 30.33 7.69
CA ILE A 1204 14.37 30.68 6.29
C ILE A 1204 14.91 32.08 6.00
N GLU A 1205 15.76 32.22 4.99
CA GLU A 1205 16.27 33.49 4.48
C GLU A 1205 15.56 33.83 3.16
N ILE A 1206 15.03 35.05 3.04
CA ILE A 1206 14.45 35.60 1.81
C ILE A 1206 15.34 36.76 1.37
N GLY A 1207 16.07 36.57 0.27
CA GLY A 1207 16.86 37.61 -0.39
C GLY A 1207 16.09 38.26 -1.54
N LEU A 1208 16.02 39.58 -1.54
CA LEU A 1208 15.43 40.38 -2.62
C LEU A 1208 16.51 41.28 -3.22
N THR A 1209 16.64 41.26 -4.55
CA THR A 1209 17.62 42.08 -5.28
C THR A 1209 16.92 42.92 -6.34
N GLY A 1210 16.97 44.23 -6.18
CA GLY A 1210 16.53 45.22 -7.16
C GLY A 1210 17.67 45.65 -8.09
N THR A 1211 17.44 46.70 -8.87
CA THR A 1211 18.43 47.29 -9.77
C THR A 1211 19.08 48.54 -9.15
N ARG A 1212 19.94 49.22 -9.91
CA ARG A 1212 20.47 50.53 -9.51
C ARG A 1212 19.40 51.60 -9.77
N LEU A 1213 19.35 52.62 -8.92
CA LEU A 1213 18.48 53.78 -9.12
C LEU A 1213 18.83 54.49 -10.44
N GLY A 1214 17.87 54.56 -11.37
CA GLY A 1214 18.02 55.19 -12.70
C GLY A 1214 18.38 54.25 -13.86
N ASP A 1215 18.59 52.95 -13.61
CA ASP A 1215 18.90 51.90 -14.60
C ASP A 1215 17.63 51.44 -15.35
N ALA A 1216 17.24 52.20 -16.37
CA ALA A 1216 15.95 52.08 -17.05
C ALA A 1216 15.76 50.82 -17.90
N ASN A 1217 16.83 50.08 -18.21
CA ASN A 1217 16.77 48.85 -18.98
C ASN A 1217 17.04 47.58 -18.16
N GLY A 1218 17.42 47.72 -16.88
CA GLY A 1218 17.66 46.62 -15.95
C GLY A 1218 18.94 45.83 -16.24
N ASP A 1219 19.90 46.39 -16.97
CA ASP A 1219 21.15 45.71 -17.34
C ASP A 1219 22.24 45.77 -16.26
N GLY A 1220 21.93 46.41 -15.13
CA GLY A 1220 22.79 46.57 -13.97
C GLY A 1220 23.77 47.73 -14.10
N LYS A 1221 23.64 48.58 -15.13
CA LYS A 1221 24.52 49.73 -15.40
C LYS A 1221 23.69 50.97 -15.68
N LEU A 1222 24.12 52.11 -15.14
CA LEU A 1222 23.70 53.40 -15.68
C LEU A 1222 24.50 53.68 -16.94
N THR A 1223 23.82 53.87 -18.07
CA THR A 1223 24.40 54.22 -19.36
C THR A 1223 23.69 55.42 -19.98
N LEU A 1224 24.25 56.01 -21.03
CA LEU A 1224 23.56 57.02 -21.84
C LEU A 1224 22.22 56.52 -22.43
N TYR A 1225 22.00 55.21 -22.47
CA TYR A 1225 20.78 54.60 -22.99
C TYR A 1225 19.61 54.70 -21.99
N ASP A 1226 19.88 54.80 -20.69
CA ASP A 1226 18.86 54.81 -19.63
C ASP A 1226 18.08 56.14 -19.56
N PRO A 1227 18.73 57.32 -19.61
CA PRO A 1227 18.03 58.58 -19.79
C PRO A 1227 17.20 58.64 -21.06
N ILE A 1228 17.70 58.06 -22.17
CA ILE A 1228 17.00 58.00 -23.46
C ILE A 1228 15.72 57.15 -23.34
N ARG A 1229 15.77 56.05 -22.58
CA ARG A 1229 14.61 55.19 -22.29
C ARG A 1229 13.55 55.92 -21.45
N ILE A 1230 13.96 56.67 -20.43
CA ILE A 1230 13.05 57.49 -19.61
C ILE A 1230 12.43 58.61 -20.46
N LEU A 1231 13.22 59.27 -21.31
CA LEU A 1231 12.76 60.29 -22.28
C LEU A 1231 11.79 59.73 -23.33
N ALA A 1232 12.01 58.49 -23.78
CA ALA A 1232 11.12 57.81 -24.72
C ALA A 1232 9.76 57.47 -24.11
N CYS A 1233 9.69 57.27 -22.78
CA CYS A 1233 8.42 57.15 -22.06
C CYS A 1233 7.67 58.49 -21.97
N TYR A 1234 8.40 59.61 -21.91
CA TYR A 1234 7.84 60.97 -21.81
C TYR A 1234 7.42 61.58 -23.17
N ASN A 1235 8.12 61.29 -24.27
CA ASN A 1235 7.86 61.85 -25.61
C ASN A 1235 7.41 60.75 -26.59
N GLN A 1236 6.11 60.61 -26.86
CA GLN A 1236 5.65 59.66 -27.88
C GLN A 1236 5.79 60.21 -29.31
N ASP A 1237 6.43 59.44 -30.20
CA ASP A 1237 6.09 59.44 -31.64
C ASP A 1237 6.31 58.08 -32.36
N GLU A 1238 6.84 57.03 -31.71
CA GLU A 1238 6.89 55.69 -32.33
C GLU A 1238 6.27 54.60 -31.45
N GLY A 1239 5.04 54.26 -31.84
CA GLY A 1239 4.16 53.17 -31.38
C GLY A 1239 4.76 52.00 -30.59
N GLY A 1240 4.15 51.77 -29.43
CA GLY A 1240 4.09 50.47 -28.76
C GLY A 1240 4.76 50.50 -27.40
N TYR A 1241 3.95 50.62 -26.34
CA TYR A 1241 4.36 50.23 -24.99
C TYR A 1241 5.07 48.88 -25.07
N ALA A 1242 6.29 48.84 -24.58
CA ALA A 1242 7.04 47.61 -24.57
C ALA A 1242 6.89 47.00 -23.17
N GLU A 1243 6.61 45.70 -23.16
CA GLU A 1243 6.29 44.87 -21.99
C GLU A 1243 7.34 44.92 -20.85
N TRP A 1244 8.46 45.63 -21.04
CA TRP A 1244 9.55 45.75 -20.07
C TRP A 1244 9.34 46.80 -18.94
N ILE A 1245 8.26 47.58 -18.94
CA ILE A 1245 7.99 48.61 -17.89
C ILE A 1245 7.22 48.06 -16.67
N SER A 1246 6.65 46.86 -16.74
CA SER A 1246 5.69 46.32 -15.76
C SER A 1246 6.18 46.15 -14.30
N ALA A 1247 7.49 46.28 -14.04
CA ALA A 1247 8.09 46.19 -12.71
C ALA A 1247 8.96 47.42 -12.34
N TYR A 1248 8.95 48.48 -13.16
CA TYR A 1248 9.99 49.52 -13.09
C TYR A 1248 9.54 50.81 -12.36
N ASP A 1249 9.65 50.82 -11.01
CA ASP A 1249 9.31 51.94 -10.09
C ASP A 1249 10.44 52.99 -9.93
N TYR A 1250 11.56 52.82 -10.65
CA TYR A 1250 12.81 53.58 -10.43
C TYR A 1250 12.91 54.90 -11.23
N MET A 1251 11.90 55.26 -12.04
CA MET A 1251 11.91 56.48 -12.87
C MET A 1251 11.55 57.77 -12.11
N ASP A 1252 11.21 57.72 -10.82
CA ASP A 1252 10.74 58.90 -10.09
C ASP A 1252 11.77 59.38 -9.06
N THR A 1253 12.77 60.08 -9.59
CA THR A 1253 13.90 60.62 -8.80
C THR A 1253 13.59 61.99 -8.23
N PHE A 1254 12.72 62.78 -8.88
CA PHE A 1254 12.51 64.19 -8.55
C PHE A 1254 11.13 64.52 -7.93
N GLU A 1255 10.02 63.87 -8.33
CA GLU A 1255 8.67 64.15 -7.80
C GLU A 1255 7.99 62.92 -7.16
N ARG A 1256 8.79 62.11 -6.46
CA ARG A 1256 8.40 60.79 -5.95
C ARG A 1256 7.09 60.72 -5.16
N GLU A 1257 6.83 61.72 -4.33
CA GLU A 1257 5.61 61.78 -3.51
C GLU A 1257 4.33 62.04 -4.34
N LYS A 1258 4.46 62.43 -5.61
CA LYS A 1258 3.34 62.66 -6.52
C LYS A 1258 3.13 61.51 -7.52
N HIS A 1259 4.00 60.50 -7.49
CA HIS A 1259 4.05 59.37 -8.41
C HIS A 1259 4.02 59.82 -9.88
N LYS A 1260 4.97 60.66 -10.28
CA LYS A 1260 5.00 61.26 -11.62
C LYS A 1260 6.31 60.98 -12.34
N ILE A 1261 6.24 60.61 -13.63
CA ILE A 1261 7.43 60.52 -14.48
C ILE A 1261 7.56 61.83 -15.24
N THR A 1262 8.65 62.56 -15.04
CA THR A 1262 8.87 63.87 -15.65
C THR A 1262 10.13 63.87 -16.50
N LEU A 1263 10.25 64.85 -17.40
CA LEU A 1263 11.49 65.10 -18.14
C LEU A 1263 12.71 65.30 -17.21
N PHE A 1264 12.48 65.80 -15.99
CA PHE A 1264 13.55 65.98 -15.01
C PHE A 1264 14.12 64.66 -14.52
N ASP A 1265 13.35 63.58 -14.52
CA ASP A 1265 13.85 62.27 -14.10
C ASP A 1265 14.86 61.68 -15.08
N ALA A 1266 14.65 61.88 -16.39
CA ALA A 1266 15.65 61.54 -17.40
C ALA A 1266 16.92 62.40 -17.23
N ILE A 1267 16.78 63.66 -16.84
CA ILE A 1267 17.92 64.56 -16.58
C ILE A 1267 18.66 64.14 -15.31
N THR A 1268 17.95 63.71 -14.26
CA THR A 1268 18.55 63.21 -13.03
C THR A 1268 19.30 61.90 -13.27
N ALA A 1269 18.71 60.94 -13.99
CA ALA A 1269 19.41 59.72 -14.39
C ALA A 1269 20.63 60.01 -15.27
N LEU A 1270 20.57 61.04 -16.14
CA LEU A 1270 21.69 61.49 -16.95
C LEU A 1270 22.76 62.21 -16.11
N SER A 1271 22.35 62.96 -15.09
CA SER A 1271 23.24 63.61 -14.12
C SER A 1271 23.99 62.56 -13.32
N ASP A 1272 23.28 61.58 -12.77
CA ASP A 1272 23.85 60.47 -12.02
C ASP A 1272 24.75 59.58 -12.89
N TYR A 1273 24.44 59.41 -14.18
CA TYR A 1273 25.33 58.76 -15.15
C TYR A 1273 26.64 59.53 -15.32
N ASN A 1274 26.56 60.85 -15.49
CA ASN A 1274 27.75 61.70 -15.67
C ASN A 1274 28.55 61.86 -14.37
N GLU A 1275 27.95 61.70 -13.19
CA GLU A 1275 28.63 61.70 -11.90
C GLU A 1275 29.32 60.37 -11.58
N GLN A 1276 28.93 59.25 -12.21
CA GLN A 1276 29.62 57.95 -12.10
C GLN A 1276 30.72 57.72 -13.15
N GLY A 1277 30.80 58.57 -14.19
CA GLY A 1277 31.73 58.47 -15.32
C GLY A 1277 33.13 59.04 -15.08
#